data_AF-A0A1F9YUQ3-F1
#
_entry.id   AF-A0A1F9YUQ3-F1
#
_cell.length_a   1.000
_cell.length_b   1.000
_cell.length_c   1.000
_cell.angle_alpha   90.00
_cell.angle_beta   90.00
_cell.angle_gamma   90.00
#
_symmetry.space_group_name_H-M   'P 1'
#
loop_
_entity.id
_entity.type
_entity.pdbx_description
1 polymer ?
#
loop_
_entity_poly.entity_id
_entity_poly.type
_entity_poly.pdbx_seq_one_letter_code
_entity_poly.pdbx_strand_id
1 'polypeptide(L)'
;MSAIPYAISVSPVVDNAAADGPYVRVGYMQDIANWNPLNLELVSDYMMCYLMFSVLFQYDENWEGPVNDLATDYYQVTHGTGNMTTYVNITDSAYFRNLANPSDTTHQLTASDVAFTINTILTHPGGAWDIYMKDVTGANATDTFQVAIDTAYPKGTIIEDLVWIPILPEYQWSTLGDSQILLGKKADWLIGSGPFVFEDESKGVWYKFKRAPPENYHGSIDYGAARTVDIEGIIYTMYTDAQGLALALNDGTEDVVDISGQPNLFLNTVGVGSLYPVIKQTTNEMAIIDIAINAIPEDFTTTTYGLGNPILRDPIVRKAIGMTLDRDFIANSLMFGMPLIADSVIADTGGQAYWHKDIENMLPFDPAAARTLLEGAGYRNLDTDDYLECDSDSMAVLEGWADVGDELSFRLEVPDTDPSYAAIGESWVGNASDAGIRFNYAARSESIMINSAWYKSDYDIWVWAWYWGPEPIGTLSVWETSQIKGGGDNCQMPMGPWWYGPSNASESPTGEPYSAYDESLSLARRTVDRDARKAILDTLQQWVYDSYTELPPIYPNGLYAWHEFRFSGWGNWTQHLGRSISSDLPWLWFDLQWNGGNQAPVFLNPPPDPIQAEVDKPMSVTVTVSDSEGDQLNVSFEWGDGTANDTDTATAGTQSGVSFTKIHTYTSLVLPPDSLMLNVTVWDGTPGNVAIARSTVNVIPEPDSVPTLTTPVLTDPDARAYIDQMTRWSVGFKDAESGGDTGAGLRFTWDWDDLTYNSTLYQPTTNDTEVIDVAWHSWSVDGPYYVTLWVDDGSGLAGHNVSVEIPYDVIVNQPPSAPAISSITANVDVAVSCWATSSDVDGDPLRFTWYFGDGGIAVTNSPAGTPGVMVVSSPTHTWTTQNTYTVDVWVDDLTGDPGHNVTASISAEVGAQDTDLAPSSLGLVATPNPSYPNGDVTFNASAVDTRGDALTLYIEYGDGDAAVATTLGGSEDRQYSDFVHAYDATGDYTVTLWADDGTLGNNVSLDITVTIQDNQAPWLILPSEASAFYNTTFVVTPAKVKDNDTADVISVWYDWGDDSGSASGDPPVYNGTHVYTSVGNKTVTVYVNDGTGITGHNVSGTLTVTILENLRPTFMGAVVVTPDLDLYQPGDTIMFAVIVRDTEGDMMNITFDWGDGTSSKIENIIGAPDTNITRFLNHTFEEGRSEAYSVNVTVDDGQMQYHSVKHWVSTFVSISVEKEEAGISTLIIVGIAIVAVVIIALIALLLMRKKKGEPKAEGGMEGMAPPEPPPPTT
;
A
#
# COMPACT_ATOMS: atom_id res chain seq x y z
N MET A 1 -56.25 -36.91 -1.12
CA MET A 1 -56.18 -35.57 -0.51
C MET A 1 -55.74 -35.73 0.93
N SER A 2 -54.57 -35.22 1.29
CA SER A 2 -54.26 -34.71 2.64
C SER A 2 -52.80 -34.28 2.77
N ALA A 3 -52.58 -33.32 3.68
CA ALA A 3 -51.40 -33.09 4.52
C ALA A 3 -50.28 -32.14 4.02
N ILE A 4 -49.79 -31.39 5.01
CA ILE A 4 -48.82 -30.27 5.06
C ILE A 4 -47.90 -30.59 6.27
N PRO A 5 -46.57 -30.34 6.18
CA PRO A 5 -45.86 -29.37 7.05
C PRO A 5 -44.62 -28.74 6.35
N TYR A 6 -43.71 -27.97 6.98
CA TYR A 6 -43.78 -26.78 7.86
C TYR A 6 -42.33 -26.32 8.16
N ALA A 7 -42.06 -25.00 8.15
CA ALA A 7 -40.87 -24.23 8.59
C ALA A 7 -39.44 -24.64 8.19
N ILE A 8 -38.61 -23.59 8.00
CA ILE A 8 -37.15 -23.59 8.03
C ILE A 8 -36.76 -22.63 9.16
N SER A 9 -35.82 -23.01 10.02
CA SER A 9 -35.19 -22.11 10.99
C SER A 9 -34.12 -21.27 10.30
N VAL A 10 -34.20 -19.96 10.43
CA VAL A 10 -33.07 -19.06 10.15
C VAL A 10 -32.45 -18.74 11.50
N SER A 11 -31.11 -18.79 11.61
CA SER A 11 -30.39 -18.15 12.72
C SER A 11 -30.63 -16.63 12.68
N PRO A 12 -30.44 -15.89 13.78
CA PRO A 12 -30.56 -14.43 13.75
C PRO A 12 -29.64 -13.85 12.67
N VAL A 13 -30.21 -13.08 11.74
CA VAL A 13 -29.43 -12.32 10.76
C VAL A 13 -28.85 -11.12 11.48
N VAL A 14 -27.70 -11.33 12.10
CA VAL A 14 -26.77 -10.26 12.41
C VAL A 14 -26.22 -9.78 11.07
N ASP A 15 -26.56 -8.57 10.65
CA ASP A 15 -25.72 -7.88 9.67
C ASP A 15 -24.50 -7.40 10.45
N ASN A 16 -23.55 -8.33 10.64
CA ASN A 16 -22.18 -7.92 10.74
C ASN A 16 -21.82 -7.34 9.37
N ALA A 17 -21.33 -6.10 9.32
CA ALA A 17 -20.18 -5.89 8.45
C ALA A 17 -19.16 -6.95 8.91
N ALA A 18 -18.98 -7.99 8.09
CA ALA A 18 -18.38 -9.22 8.58
C ALA A 18 -17.01 -8.89 9.18
N ALA A 19 -16.77 -9.39 10.39
CA ALA A 19 -15.42 -9.55 10.92
C ALA A 19 -14.72 -10.63 10.09
N ASP A 20 -14.37 -10.27 8.85
CA ASP A 20 -13.14 -10.77 8.28
C ASP A 20 -12.01 -10.23 9.16
N GLY A 21 -11.08 -11.13 9.52
CA GLY A 21 -9.94 -10.82 10.37
C GLY A 21 -8.95 -9.90 9.65
N PRO A 22 -7.63 -10.18 9.68
CA PRO A 22 -6.67 -9.40 8.92
C PRO A 22 -6.72 -9.70 7.41
N TYR A 23 -7.89 -9.56 6.76
CA TYR A 23 -8.02 -9.47 5.29
C TYR A 23 -7.93 -8.02 4.84
N VAL A 24 -7.02 -7.76 3.91
CA VAL A 24 -6.93 -6.45 3.24
C VAL A 24 -8.03 -6.37 2.17
N ARG A 25 -8.79 -5.29 2.17
CA ARG A 25 -9.86 -5.00 1.19
C ARG A 25 -9.33 -4.03 0.15
N VAL A 26 -9.28 -4.50 -1.09
CA VAL A 26 -8.71 -3.81 -2.26
C VAL A 26 -9.84 -3.49 -3.22
N GLY A 27 -10.18 -2.20 -3.35
CA GLY A 27 -11.13 -1.74 -4.35
C GLY A 27 -10.47 -1.58 -5.71
N TYR A 28 -11.00 -2.26 -6.74
CA TYR A 28 -10.38 -2.33 -8.06
C TYR A 28 -11.43 -2.25 -9.19
N MET A 29 -11.05 -1.80 -10.39
CA MET A 29 -11.98 -1.57 -11.50
C MET A 29 -11.89 -2.56 -12.66
N GLN A 30 -10.88 -3.42 -12.71
CA GLN A 30 -10.70 -4.42 -13.76
C GLN A 30 -11.01 -5.84 -13.24
N ASP A 31 -12.07 -6.45 -13.78
CA ASP A 31 -12.47 -7.83 -13.49
C ASP A 31 -11.53 -8.85 -14.16
N ILE A 32 -11.47 -10.08 -13.64
CA ILE A 32 -10.60 -11.13 -14.18
C ILE A 32 -11.17 -11.73 -15.47
N ALA A 33 -10.35 -11.77 -16.52
CA ALA A 33 -10.71 -12.40 -17.78
C ALA A 33 -10.47 -13.92 -17.74
N ASN A 34 -9.30 -14.35 -17.24
CA ASN A 34 -8.88 -15.74 -17.37
C ASN A 34 -8.00 -16.27 -16.21
N TRP A 35 -8.46 -17.35 -15.57
CA TRP A 35 -7.76 -18.08 -14.51
C TRP A 35 -6.70 -19.08 -15.01
N ASN A 36 -6.30 -19.07 -16.29
CA ASN A 36 -5.31 -20.00 -16.80
C ASN A 36 -3.89 -19.40 -16.74
N PRO A 37 -2.98 -19.89 -15.86
CA PRO A 37 -1.60 -19.38 -15.74
C PRO A 37 -0.73 -19.54 -16.99
N LEU A 38 -1.21 -20.19 -18.06
CA LEU A 38 -0.55 -20.22 -19.38
C LEU A 38 -1.14 -19.24 -20.41
N ASN A 39 -2.25 -18.57 -20.09
CA ASN A 39 -3.00 -17.71 -21.01
C ASN A 39 -3.68 -16.57 -20.24
N LEU A 40 -2.86 -15.73 -19.59
CA LEU A 40 -3.29 -14.52 -18.90
C LEU A 40 -3.46 -13.39 -19.94
N GLU A 41 -4.51 -12.58 -19.80
CA GLU A 41 -4.95 -11.60 -20.80
C GLU A 41 -5.01 -10.17 -20.24
N LEU A 42 -5.41 -9.98 -18.98
CA LEU A 42 -5.53 -8.68 -18.30
C LEU A 42 -4.63 -8.59 -17.07
N VAL A 43 -4.27 -7.38 -16.62
CA VAL A 43 -3.43 -7.12 -15.43
C VAL A 43 -3.98 -7.83 -14.18
N SER A 44 -5.31 -7.80 -14.01
CA SER A 44 -6.03 -8.56 -12.98
C SER A 44 -5.75 -10.07 -13.00
N ASP A 45 -5.56 -10.68 -14.18
CA ASP A 45 -5.22 -12.09 -14.32
C ASP A 45 -3.82 -12.37 -13.76
N TYR A 46 -2.83 -11.52 -14.09
CA TYR A 46 -1.45 -11.64 -13.59
C TYR A 46 -1.41 -11.52 -12.07
N MET A 47 -1.91 -10.41 -11.52
CA MET A 47 -1.96 -10.18 -10.07
C MET A 47 -2.58 -11.37 -9.33
N MET A 48 -3.78 -11.80 -9.73
CA MET A 48 -4.53 -12.84 -9.01
C MET A 48 -3.93 -14.24 -9.15
N CYS A 49 -3.33 -14.58 -10.29
CA CYS A 49 -2.62 -15.85 -10.44
C CYS A 49 -1.28 -15.87 -9.70
N TYR A 50 -0.53 -14.77 -9.65
CA TYR A 50 0.79 -14.72 -9.02
C TYR A 50 0.72 -14.81 -7.49
N LEU A 51 -0.41 -14.44 -6.87
CA LEU A 51 -0.68 -14.76 -5.46
C LEU A 51 -0.66 -16.28 -5.18
N MET A 52 -1.02 -17.10 -6.18
CA MET A 52 -1.20 -18.56 -6.03
C MET A 52 0.01 -19.39 -6.47
N PHE A 53 0.82 -18.90 -7.41
CA PHE A 53 1.90 -19.66 -8.05
C PHE A 53 3.26 -19.02 -7.82
N SER A 54 4.27 -19.84 -7.51
CA SER A 54 5.67 -19.41 -7.44
C SER A 54 6.34 -19.49 -8.82
N VAL A 55 7.41 -18.71 -8.99
CA VAL A 55 8.18 -18.53 -10.23
C VAL A 55 9.65 -18.88 -10.00
N LEU A 56 10.48 -19.02 -11.04
CA LEU A 56 11.92 -19.27 -10.82
C LEU A 56 12.61 -18.04 -10.23
N PHE A 57 12.36 -16.90 -10.85
CA PHE A 57 12.88 -15.58 -10.48
C PHE A 57 11.69 -14.62 -10.42
N GLN A 58 11.80 -13.53 -9.67
CA GLN A 58 10.84 -12.41 -9.70
C GLN A 58 11.64 -11.11 -9.72
N TYR A 59 11.06 -9.96 -10.02
CA TYR A 59 11.77 -8.69 -9.81
C TYR A 59 11.77 -8.29 -8.33
N ASP A 60 12.72 -7.44 -7.92
CA ASP A 60 12.66 -6.75 -6.63
C ASP A 60 11.54 -5.70 -6.54
N GLU A 61 11.35 -5.07 -5.38
CA GLU A 61 10.30 -4.07 -5.17
C GLU A 61 10.48 -2.77 -5.98
N ASN A 62 11.66 -2.56 -6.59
CA ASN A 62 11.98 -1.41 -7.44
C ASN A 62 11.85 -1.71 -8.94
N TRP A 63 11.75 -2.99 -9.31
CA TRP A 63 11.94 -3.54 -10.65
C TRP A 63 13.39 -3.48 -11.19
N GLU A 64 14.40 -3.23 -10.37
CA GLU A 64 15.79 -2.96 -10.84
C GLU A 64 16.52 -4.19 -11.42
N GLY A 65 16.03 -5.39 -11.12
CA GLY A 65 16.38 -6.63 -11.84
C GLY A 65 15.82 -7.91 -11.19
N PRO A 66 16.08 -9.08 -11.79
CA PRO A 66 15.66 -10.37 -11.23
C PRO A 66 16.35 -10.69 -9.90
N VAL A 67 15.53 -11.04 -8.92
CA VAL A 67 15.90 -11.76 -7.71
C VAL A 67 15.35 -13.18 -7.75
N ASN A 68 15.93 -14.04 -6.93
CA ASN A 68 15.48 -15.43 -6.78
C ASN A 68 14.06 -15.51 -6.21
N ASP A 69 13.27 -16.50 -6.66
CA ASP A 69 12.09 -16.99 -5.95
C ASP A 69 12.23 -18.49 -5.63
N LEU A 70 11.77 -19.39 -6.50
CA LEU A 70 12.08 -20.83 -6.38
C LEU A 70 13.55 -21.14 -6.68
N ALA A 71 14.22 -20.35 -7.51
CA ALA A 71 15.63 -20.55 -7.82
C ALA A 71 16.52 -20.23 -6.61
N THR A 72 17.55 -21.03 -6.35
CA THR A 72 18.55 -20.78 -5.31
C THR A 72 19.87 -20.25 -5.89
N ASP A 73 20.27 -20.75 -7.06
CA ASP A 73 21.32 -20.18 -7.90
C ASP A 73 21.12 -20.57 -9.37
N TYR A 74 21.92 -19.97 -10.26
CA TYR A 74 22.04 -20.42 -11.65
C TYR A 74 23.45 -20.23 -12.20
N TYR A 75 23.78 -20.96 -13.27
CA TYR A 75 24.96 -20.69 -14.08
C TYR A 75 24.71 -21.00 -15.56
N GLN A 76 25.42 -20.29 -16.44
CA GLN A 76 25.26 -20.39 -17.89
C GLN A 76 26.50 -21.00 -18.56
N VAL A 77 26.29 -21.90 -19.52
CA VAL A 77 27.35 -22.56 -20.29
C VAL A 77 27.10 -22.34 -21.78
N THR A 78 27.91 -21.49 -22.42
CA THR A 78 27.97 -21.42 -23.88
C THR A 78 28.84 -22.57 -24.40
N HIS A 79 28.28 -23.39 -25.27
CA HIS A 79 28.97 -24.55 -25.86
C HIS A 79 29.78 -24.16 -27.10
N GLY A 80 30.77 -24.97 -27.46
CA GLY A 80 31.58 -24.76 -28.67
C GLY A 80 30.81 -24.84 -30.00
N THR A 81 29.55 -25.26 -29.96
CA THR A 81 28.57 -25.24 -31.05
C THR A 81 27.84 -23.90 -31.22
N GLY A 82 27.99 -22.97 -30.27
CA GLY A 82 27.37 -21.65 -30.31
C GLY A 82 25.96 -21.56 -29.72
N ASN A 83 25.43 -22.64 -29.15
CA ASN A 83 24.22 -22.65 -28.31
C ASN A 83 24.59 -22.51 -26.81
N MET A 84 23.62 -22.22 -25.95
CA MET A 84 23.84 -22.02 -24.51
C MET A 84 22.85 -22.82 -23.66
N THR A 85 23.32 -23.40 -22.57
CA THR A 85 22.48 -24.01 -21.52
C THR A 85 22.54 -23.15 -20.26
N THR A 86 21.39 -22.76 -19.73
CA THR A 86 21.24 -22.19 -18.38
C THR A 86 20.88 -23.33 -17.43
N TYR A 87 21.69 -23.55 -16.41
CA TYR A 87 21.38 -24.48 -15.31
C TYR A 87 20.84 -23.64 -14.15
N VAL A 88 19.68 -24.02 -13.62
CA VAL A 88 19.04 -23.35 -12.48
C VAL A 88 18.86 -24.39 -11.38
N ASN A 89 19.41 -24.12 -10.20
CA ASN A 89 19.13 -24.86 -8.98
C ASN A 89 17.87 -24.25 -8.34
N ILE A 90 16.96 -25.09 -7.83
CA ILE A 90 15.75 -24.65 -7.13
C ILE A 90 15.74 -25.12 -5.67
N THR A 91 14.86 -24.53 -4.87
CA THR A 91 14.65 -24.89 -3.46
C THR A 91 14.02 -26.28 -3.31
N ASP A 92 14.27 -26.94 -2.17
CA ASP A 92 13.62 -28.17 -1.75
C ASP A 92 12.47 -27.95 -0.73
N SER A 93 12.15 -26.70 -0.39
CA SER A 93 11.08 -26.35 0.57
C SER A 93 9.70 -26.06 -0.08
N ALA A 94 9.60 -26.09 -1.41
CA ALA A 94 8.38 -25.76 -2.14
C ALA A 94 7.42 -26.95 -2.32
N TYR A 95 6.13 -26.72 -2.04
CA TYR A 95 5.05 -27.72 -2.14
C TYR A 95 3.82 -27.15 -2.85
N PHE A 96 3.13 -28.00 -3.62
CA PHE A 96 1.88 -27.66 -4.29
C PHE A 96 0.67 -27.84 -3.35
N ARG A 97 -0.21 -26.84 -3.30
CA ARG A 97 -1.37 -26.75 -2.39
C ARG A 97 -2.54 -25.96 -2.98
N ASN A 98 -3.70 -26.08 -2.33
CA ASN A 98 -4.88 -25.24 -2.51
C ASN A 98 -5.70 -25.20 -1.21
N LEU A 99 -6.82 -24.47 -1.16
CA LEU A 99 -7.66 -24.35 0.04
C LEU A 99 -8.16 -25.71 0.59
N ALA A 100 -8.36 -26.71 -0.27
CA ALA A 100 -8.82 -28.03 0.17
C ALA A 100 -7.74 -28.80 0.96
N ASN A 101 -6.46 -28.55 0.70
CA ASN A 101 -5.32 -29.14 1.41
C ASN A 101 -4.18 -28.11 1.54
N PRO A 102 -4.31 -27.09 2.41
CA PRO A 102 -3.36 -25.96 2.45
C PRO A 102 -1.99 -26.37 3.03
N SER A 103 -1.96 -27.41 3.87
CA SER A 103 -0.76 -28.01 4.45
C SER A 103 -0.34 -29.31 3.74
N ASP A 104 -0.70 -29.51 2.46
CA ASP A 104 -0.21 -30.67 1.70
C ASP A 104 1.31 -30.56 1.49
N THR A 105 2.03 -31.61 1.93
CA THR A 105 3.47 -31.80 1.75
C THR A 105 3.78 -33.07 0.94
N THR A 106 2.77 -33.71 0.36
CA THR A 106 2.91 -34.95 -0.43
C THR A 106 3.30 -34.70 -1.89
N HIS A 107 3.13 -33.47 -2.37
CA HIS A 107 3.47 -33.02 -3.72
C HIS A 107 4.54 -31.90 -3.66
N GLN A 108 5.79 -32.30 -3.42
CA GLN A 108 6.95 -31.39 -3.49
C GLN A 108 7.15 -30.91 -4.94
N LEU A 109 7.43 -29.61 -5.11
CA LEU A 109 7.78 -29.03 -6.41
C LEU A 109 9.22 -29.42 -6.74
N THR A 110 9.44 -29.92 -7.97
CA THR A 110 10.76 -30.42 -8.41
C THR A 110 11.19 -29.81 -9.75
N ALA A 111 12.44 -30.03 -10.14
CA ALA A 111 12.94 -29.63 -11.45
C ALA A 111 12.18 -30.30 -12.62
N SER A 112 11.49 -31.42 -12.38
CA SER A 112 10.59 -32.04 -13.37
C SER A 112 9.38 -31.16 -13.67
N ASP A 113 8.77 -30.53 -12.65
CA ASP A 113 7.62 -29.63 -12.82
C ASP A 113 8.01 -28.37 -13.61
N VAL A 114 9.21 -27.83 -13.35
CA VAL A 114 9.78 -26.71 -14.12
C VAL A 114 10.04 -27.12 -15.58
N ALA A 115 10.69 -28.26 -15.81
CA ALA A 115 10.93 -28.75 -17.16
C ALA A 115 9.63 -29.10 -17.91
N PHE A 116 8.64 -29.65 -17.22
CA PHE A 116 7.31 -29.91 -17.76
C PHE A 116 6.61 -28.60 -18.16
N THR A 117 6.67 -27.57 -17.32
CA THR A 117 6.05 -26.26 -17.57
C THR A 117 6.62 -25.61 -18.83
N ILE A 118 7.95 -25.49 -18.91
CA ILE A 118 8.64 -24.88 -20.07
C ILE A 118 8.36 -25.67 -21.35
N ASN A 119 8.45 -27.00 -21.33
CA ASN A 119 8.19 -27.82 -22.51
C ASN A 119 6.70 -27.81 -22.92
N THR A 120 5.78 -27.65 -21.96
CA THR A 120 4.33 -27.49 -22.24
C THR A 120 4.10 -26.22 -23.04
N ILE A 121 4.68 -25.09 -22.64
CA ILE A 121 4.62 -23.81 -23.37
C ILE A 121 5.20 -23.99 -24.79
N LEU A 122 6.43 -24.52 -24.91
CA LEU A 122 7.09 -24.72 -26.21
C LEU A 122 6.33 -25.63 -27.18
N THR A 123 5.47 -26.52 -26.68
CA THR A 123 4.68 -27.46 -27.51
C THR A 123 3.24 -27.01 -27.74
N HIS A 124 2.75 -26.03 -26.97
CA HIS A 124 1.39 -25.47 -27.07
C HIS A 124 1.45 -23.94 -27.20
N PRO A 125 2.01 -23.41 -28.31
CA PRO A 125 2.06 -21.97 -28.54
C PRO A 125 0.66 -21.36 -28.74
N GLY A 126 0.57 -20.05 -28.51
CA GLY A 126 -0.65 -19.27 -28.44
C GLY A 126 -1.08 -18.93 -27.01
N GLY A 127 -0.16 -18.99 -26.05
CA GLY A 127 -0.35 -18.54 -24.66
C GLY A 127 0.41 -17.25 -24.36
N ALA A 128 0.37 -16.79 -23.10
CA ALA A 128 0.99 -15.54 -22.67
C ALA A 128 2.53 -15.55 -22.77
N TRP A 129 3.15 -16.73 -22.69
CA TRP A 129 4.60 -16.89 -22.53
C TRP A 129 5.38 -17.11 -23.83
N ASP A 130 4.71 -17.11 -24.98
CA ASP A 130 5.30 -17.38 -26.30
C ASP A 130 6.50 -16.47 -26.63
N ILE A 131 6.41 -15.18 -26.29
CA ILE A 131 7.46 -14.19 -26.59
C ILE A 131 8.73 -14.41 -25.77
N TYR A 132 8.59 -14.74 -24.49
CA TYR A 132 9.71 -15.01 -23.59
C TYR A 132 10.40 -16.34 -23.94
N MET A 133 9.62 -17.36 -24.32
CA MET A 133 10.13 -18.66 -24.76
C MET A 133 10.68 -18.68 -26.21
N LYS A 134 10.64 -17.55 -26.93
CA LYS A 134 11.31 -17.38 -28.22
C LYS A 134 12.80 -17.74 -28.10
N ASP A 135 13.26 -18.57 -29.04
CA ASP A 135 14.62 -19.13 -29.12
C ASP A 135 15.07 -20.06 -27.97
N VAL A 136 14.18 -20.38 -27.02
CA VAL A 136 14.34 -21.53 -26.12
C VAL A 136 14.00 -22.81 -26.90
N THR A 137 14.83 -23.84 -26.72
CA THR A 137 14.79 -25.09 -27.51
C THR A 137 14.34 -26.31 -26.70
N GLY A 138 14.29 -26.19 -25.38
CA GLY A 138 13.78 -27.21 -24.46
C GLY A 138 14.29 -27.00 -23.04
N ALA A 139 13.67 -27.71 -22.09
CA ALA A 139 14.15 -27.83 -20.72
C ALA A 139 14.20 -29.30 -20.27
N ASN A 140 15.09 -29.65 -19.35
CA ASN A 140 15.20 -31.01 -18.81
C ASN A 140 15.77 -31.00 -17.38
N ALA A 141 15.10 -31.69 -16.46
CA ALA A 141 15.62 -31.94 -15.12
C ALA A 141 16.91 -32.78 -15.16
N THR A 142 18.01 -32.24 -14.63
CA THR A 142 19.31 -32.93 -14.55
C THR A 142 19.45 -33.74 -13.26
N ASP A 143 18.78 -33.32 -12.20
CA ASP A 143 18.47 -34.09 -10.99
C ASP A 143 17.11 -33.66 -10.40
N THR A 144 16.85 -33.89 -9.11
CA THR A 144 15.58 -33.54 -8.46
C THR A 144 15.34 -32.03 -8.36
N PHE A 145 16.40 -31.23 -8.16
CA PHE A 145 16.33 -29.80 -7.87
C PHE A 145 17.19 -28.94 -8.80
N GLN A 146 17.70 -29.52 -9.89
CA GLN A 146 18.35 -28.77 -10.97
C GLN A 146 17.67 -29.00 -12.32
N VAL A 147 17.37 -27.90 -13.02
CA VAL A 147 16.87 -27.90 -14.40
C VAL A 147 17.92 -27.31 -15.34
N ALA A 148 18.07 -27.90 -16.52
CA ALA A 148 18.84 -27.35 -17.63
C ALA A 148 17.88 -26.82 -18.71
N ILE A 149 18.07 -25.57 -19.13
CA ILE A 149 17.24 -24.86 -20.12
C ILE A 149 18.15 -24.48 -21.31
N ASP A 150 17.85 -25.01 -22.49
CA ASP A 150 18.68 -24.86 -23.68
C ASP A 150 18.16 -23.76 -24.62
N THR A 151 19.04 -22.84 -25.01
CA THR A 151 18.77 -21.75 -25.96
C THR A 151 19.60 -21.90 -27.24
N ALA A 152 19.04 -21.49 -28.39
CA ALA A 152 19.67 -21.66 -29.70
C ALA A 152 20.99 -20.90 -29.87
N TYR A 153 21.25 -19.88 -29.04
CA TYR A 153 22.43 -19.01 -29.00
C TYR A 153 22.56 -18.40 -27.60
N PRO A 154 23.67 -17.71 -27.24
CA PRO A 154 23.76 -16.98 -25.98
C PRO A 154 22.72 -15.86 -25.92
N LYS A 155 21.59 -16.11 -25.23
CA LYS A 155 20.46 -15.20 -25.12
C LYS A 155 20.66 -14.28 -23.92
N GLY A 156 20.77 -12.97 -24.17
CA GLY A 156 21.09 -11.98 -23.13
C GLY A 156 19.97 -11.74 -22.10
N THR A 157 18.75 -12.16 -22.41
CA THR A 157 17.52 -11.96 -21.62
C THR A 157 17.07 -13.20 -20.84
N ILE A 158 17.76 -14.34 -20.94
CA ILE A 158 17.19 -15.64 -20.51
C ILE A 158 16.78 -15.73 -19.02
N ILE A 159 17.32 -14.89 -18.13
CA ILE A 159 16.87 -14.83 -16.73
C ILE A 159 15.59 -13.99 -16.62
N GLU A 160 15.57 -12.83 -17.28
CA GLU A 160 14.42 -11.93 -17.41
C GLU A 160 13.21 -12.64 -18.05
N ASP A 161 13.46 -13.47 -19.08
CA ASP A 161 12.46 -14.30 -19.76
C ASP A 161 11.84 -15.38 -18.85
N LEU A 162 12.50 -15.73 -17.74
CA LEU A 162 12.08 -16.78 -16.79
C LEU A 162 11.42 -16.21 -15.53
N VAL A 163 11.38 -14.87 -15.36
CA VAL A 163 10.72 -14.21 -14.23
C VAL A 163 9.22 -14.53 -14.21
N TRP A 164 8.60 -14.55 -15.39
CA TRP A 164 7.14 -14.51 -15.53
C TRP A 164 6.45 -15.87 -15.63
N ILE A 165 7.13 -16.99 -15.37
CA ILE A 165 6.60 -18.33 -15.71
C ILE A 165 6.10 -19.05 -14.45
N PRO A 166 4.78 -19.15 -14.22
CA PRO A 166 4.23 -19.80 -13.04
C PRO A 166 4.46 -21.32 -13.15
N ILE A 167 5.11 -21.92 -12.17
CA ILE A 167 5.48 -23.35 -12.23
C ILE A 167 4.25 -24.23 -11.95
N LEU A 168 3.94 -25.13 -12.88
CA LEU A 168 2.74 -25.95 -12.86
C LEU A 168 3.00 -27.35 -12.28
N PRO A 169 2.09 -27.93 -11.48
CA PRO A 169 2.20 -29.30 -11.01
C PRO A 169 2.07 -30.31 -12.15
N GLU A 170 3.16 -31.01 -12.52
CA GLU A 170 3.19 -31.97 -13.63
C GLU A 170 2.10 -33.04 -13.45
N TYR A 171 1.95 -33.56 -12.23
CA TYR A 171 1.01 -34.63 -11.90
C TYR A 171 -0.47 -34.26 -12.13
N GLN A 172 -0.82 -32.97 -12.11
CA GLN A 172 -2.17 -32.48 -12.40
C GLN A 172 -2.30 -32.16 -13.90
N TRP A 173 -1.39 -31.39 -14.45
CA TRP A 173 -1.51 -30.83 -15.80
C TRP A 173 -1.27 -31.86 -16.91
N SER A 174 -0.40 -32.86 -16.68
CA SER A 174 -0.18 -33.98 -17.61
C SER A 174 -1.41 -34.89 -17.80
N THR A 175 -2.48 -34.70 -17.00
CA THR A 175 -3.75 -35.43 -17.16
C THR A 175 -4.70 -34.80 -18.18
N LEU A 176 -4.44 -33.55 -18.58
CA LEU A 176 -5.20 -32.84 -19.61
C LEU A 176 -4.81 -33.34 -21.01
N GLY A 177 -5.77 -33.40 -21.94
CA GLY A 177 -5.44 -33.55 -23.36
C GLY A 177 -4.99 -32.23 -23.97
N ASP A 178 -4.14 -32.27 -24.99
CA ASP A 178 -3.48 -31.13 -25.66
C ASP A 178 -4.43 -29.92 -25.87
N SER A 179 -5.64 -30.18 -26.38
CA SER A 179 -6.65 -29.14 -26.65
C SER A 179 -7.30 -28.50 -25.41
N GLN A 180 -6.91 -28.90 -24.19
CA GLN A 180 -7.40 -28.38 -22.91
C GLN A 180 -6.35 -27.57 -22.14
N ILE A 181 -5.08 -27.61 -22.58
CA ILE A 181 -3.95 -26.92 -21.91
C ILE A 181 -4.20 -25.42 -21.85
N LEU A 182 -4.49 -24.78 -22.99
CA LEU A 182 -4.72 -23.33 -23.08
C LEU A 182 -6.16 -22.89 -22.74
N LEU A 183 -7.12 -23.81 -22.60
CA LEU A 183 -8.50 -23.43 -22.24
C LEU A 183 -8.58 -22.86 -20.82
N GLY A 184 -9.46 -21.86 -20.63
CA GLY A 184 -9.71 -21.25 -19.32
C GLY A 184 -10.00 -22.27 -18.22
N LYS A 185 -9.43 -22.02 -17.04
CA LYS A 185 -9.57 -22.85 -15.83
C LYS A 185 -10.59 -22.25 -14.87
N LYS A 186 -10.86 -22.94 -13.76
CA LYS A 186 -11.55 -22.38 -12.60
C LYS A 186 -10.53 -22.17 -11.49
N ALA A 187 -10.69 -21.12 -10.69
CA ALA A 187 -9.83 -20.84 -9.55
C ALA A 187 -9.78 -22.01 -8.53
N ASP A 188 -10.93 -22.60 -8.20
CA ASP A 188 -11.06 -23.76 -7.29
C ASP A 188 -10.31 -25.04 -7.73
N TRP A 189 -9.96 -25.13 -9.02
CA TRP A 189 -9.21 -26.25 -9.59
C TRP A 189 -7.70 -26.02 -9.60
N LEU A 190 -7.24 -24.77 -9.47
CA LEU A 190 -5.82 -24.45 -9.48
C LEU A 190 -5.13 -24.96 -8.20
N ILE A 191 -3.91 -25.44 -8.37
CA ILE A 191 -3.01 -25.86 -7.30
C ILE A 191 -1.66 -25.21 -7.61
N GLY A 192 -1.13 -24.46 -6.64
CA GLY A 192 0.10 -23.69 -6.79
C GLY A 192 0.95 -23.72 -5.52
N SER A 193 2.06 -22.99 -5.53
CA SER A 193 3.09 -23.00 -4.50
C SER A 193 3.33 -21.63 -3.84
N GLY A 194 2.55 -20.61 -4.21
CA GLY A 194 2.73 -19.21 -3.84
C GLY A 194 2.30 -18.84 -2.41
N PRO A 195 2.40 -17.54 -2.06
CA PRO A 195 2.11 -17.03 -0.72
C PRO A 195 0.64 -17.11 -0.29
N PHE A 196 -0.29 -17.28 -1.23
CA PHE A 196 -1.73 -17.42 -0.97
C PHE A 196 -2.33 -18.64 -1.67
N VAL A 197 -3.53 -19.01 -1.26
CA VAL A 197 -4.43 -19.91 -1.97
C VAL A 197 -5.75 -19.18 -2.25
N PHE A 198 -6.35 -19.44 -3.40
CA PHE A 198 -7.71 -18.96 -3.68
C PHE A 198 -8.70 -19.57 -2.68
N GLU A 199 -9.54 -18.73 -2.05
CA GLU A 199 -10.52 -19.14 -1.04
C GLU A 199 -11.93 -19.25 -1.62
N ASP A 200 -12.48 -18.16 -2.18
CA ASP A 200 -13.83 -18.13 -2.76
C ASP A 200 -14.00 -16.95 -3.74
N GLU A 201 -15.07 -16.96 -4.56
CA GLU A 201 -15.44 -15.86 -5.44
C GLU A 201 -16.95 -15.56 -5.45
N SER A 202 -17.29 -14.28 -5.58
CA SER A 202 -18.53 -13.86 -6.21
C SER A 202 -18.17 -13.20 -7.53
N LYS A 203 -18.12 -13.99 -8.61
CA LYS A 203 -17.62 -13.54 -9.93
C LYS A 203 -18.23 -12.21 -10.37
N GLY A 204 -17.37 -11.26 -10.72
CA GLY A 204 -17.73 -9.89 -11.11
C GLY A 204 -18.16 -8.98 -9.95
N VAL A 205 -17.92 -9.40 -8.70
CA VAL A 205 -18.21 -8.64 -7.47
C VAL A 205 -17.02 -8.67 -6.52
N TRP A 206 -16.50 -9.85 -6.17
CA TRP A 206 -15.28 -9.97 -5.36
C TRP A 206 -14.56 -11.31 -5.52
N TYR A 207 -13.25 -11.32 -5.23
CA TYR A 207 -12.38 -12.50 -5.22
C TYR A 207 -11.55 -12.54 -3.94
N LYS A 208 -11.54 -13.67 -3.24
CA LYS A 208 -10.92 -13.82 -1.91
C LYS A 208 -9.78 -14.82 -1.92
N PHE A 209 -8.67 -14.44 -1.29
CA PHE A 209 -7.45 -15.22 -1.17
C PHE A 209 -7.04 -15.34 0.30
N LYS A 210 -6.65 -16.54 0.71
CA LYS A 210 -6.18 -16.83 2.07
C LYS A 210 -4.68 -17.10 2.06
N ARG A 211 -3.95 -16.57 3.05
CA ARG A 211 -2.51 -16.80 3.23
C ARG A 211 -2.20 -18.30 3.32
N ALA A 212 -1.16 -18.74 2.63
CA ALA A 212 -0.62 -20.08 2.75
C ALA A 212 0.01 -20.31 4.14
N PRO A 213 -0.11 -21.50 4.76
CA PRO A 213 0.54 -21.76 6.05
C PRO A 213 2.06 -21.51 5.96
N PRO A 214 2.65 -20.66 6.82
CA PRO A 214 4.06 -20.26 6.72
C PRO A 214 5.01 -21.46 6.89
N GLU A 215 4.61 -22.49 7.61
CA GLU A 215 5.34 -23.76 7.73
C GLU A 215 5.36 -24.60 6.44
N ASN A 216 4.61 -24.21 5.40
CA ASN A 216 4.52 -24.90 4.10
C ASN A 216 4.84 -23.98 2.90
N TYR A 217 5.12 -22.68 3.12
CA TYR A 217 5.49 -21.74 2.06
C TYR A 217 7.00 -21.58 1.95
N HIS A 218 7.56 -21.82 0.77
CA HIS A 218 9.01 -21.71 0.53
C HIS A 218 9.53 -20.30 0.82
N GLY A 219 8.74 -19.25 0.56
CA GLY A 219 9.10 -17.87 0.90
C GLY A 219 9.42 -17.69 2.38
N SER A 220 8.56 -18.20 3.27
CA SER A 220 8.78 -18.17 4.72
C SER A 220 9.94 -19.05 5.18
N ILE A 221 10.19 -20.19 4.52
CA ILE A 221 11.25 -21.13 4.91
C ILE A 221 12.63 -20.64 4.46
N ASP A 222 12.74 -20.18 3.21
CA ASP A 222 14.00 -19.86 2.54
C ASP A 222 14.46 -18.42 2.82
N TYR A 223 13.52 -17.49 2.98
CA TYR A 223 13.78 -16.05 3.16
C TYR A 223 13.32 -15.50 4.53
N GLY A 224 12.64 -16.32 5.34
CA GLY A 224 12.23 -15.96 6.69
C GLY A 224 11.20 -14.82 6.71
N ALA A 225 11.36 -13.89 7.66
CA ALA A 225 10.45 -12.75 7.83
C ALA A 225 10.33 -11.87 6.58
N ALA A 226 11.37 -11.77 5.74
CA ALA A 226 11.38 -10.93 4.55
C ALA A 226 10.43 -11.40 3.42
N ARG A 227 9.90 -12.63 3.51
CA ARG A 227 8.83 -13.13 2.63
C ARG A 227 7.76 -13.92 3.40
N THR A 228 7.54 -13.58 4.66
CA THR A 228 6.41 -14.13 5.44
C THR A 228 5.29 -13.11 5.41
N VAL A 229 4.14 -13.50 4.84
CA VAL A 229 2.92 -12.69 4.87
C VAL A 229 2.39 -12.66 6.29
N ASP A 230 2.13 -11.48 6.88
CA ASP A 230 1.59 -11.37 8.25
C ASP A 230 0.05 -11.27 8.30
N ILE A 231 -0.59 -10.82 7.22
CA ILE A 231 -2.06 -10.76 7.05
C ILE A 231 -2.72 -12.14 6.88
N GLU A 232 -4.03 -12.27 7.14
CA GLU A 232 -4.76 -13.53 6.90
C GLU A 232 -5.08 -13.74 5.41
N GLY A 233 -5.28 -12.66 4.65
CA GLY A 233 -5.66 -12.76 3.25
C GLY A 233 -5.94 -11.42 2.57
N ILE A 234 -6.48 -11.51 1.35
CA ILE A 234 -6.79 -10.36 0.49
C ILE A 234 -8.18 -10.57 -0.12
N ILE A 235 -8.98 -9.51 -0.21
CA ILE A 235 -10.25 -9.46 -0.91
C ILE A 235 -10.18 -8.35 -1.94
N TYR A 236 -10.27 -8.70 -3.22
CA TYR A 236 -10.42 -7.74 -4.30
C TYR A 236 -11.90 -7.53 -4.58
N THR A 237 -12.42 -6.31 -4.42
CA THR A 237 -13.81 -5.94 -4.70
C THR A 237 -13.87 -5.16 -6.01
N MET A 238 -14.78 -5.56 -6.92
CA MET A 238 -14.88 -5.02 -8.27
C MET A 238 -15.87 -3.86 -8.35
N TYR A 239 -15.40 -2.70 -8.80
CA TYR A 239 -16.19 -1.48 -8.98
C TYR A 239 -16.33 -1.10 -10.45
N THR A 240 -17.54 -0.78 -10.88
CA THR A 240 -17.82 -0.30 -12.25
C THR A 240 -17.86 1.23 -12.37
N ASP A 241 -17.55 1.95 -11.28
CA ASP A 241 -17.61 3.41 -11.20
C ASP A 241 -16.55 3.95 -10.24
N ALA A 242 -15.71 4.86 -10.73
CA ALA A 242 -14.60 5.42 -9.97
C ALA A 242 -15.04 6.36 -8.84
N GLN A 243 -16.22 7.00 -8.95
CA GLN A 243 -16.74 7.83 -7.88
C GLN A 243 -17.21 6.96 -6.70
N GLY A 244 -17.89 5.85 -6.97
CA GLY A 244 -18.23 4.83 -5.97
C GLY A 244 -17.00 4.26 -5.28
N LEU A 245 -15.95 3.93 -6.05
CA LEU A 245 -14.67 3.44 -5.51
C LEU A 245 -13.99 4.47 -4.59
N ALA A 246 -13.93 5.74 -5.01
CA ALA A 246 -13.39 6.82 -4.18
C ALA A 246 -14.18 7.00 -2.87
N LEU A 247 -15.51 6.87 -2.92
CA LEU A 247 -16.36 6.96 -1.74
C LEU A 247 -16.20 5.73 -0.82
N ALA A 248 -15.97 4.54 -1.37
CA ALA A 248 -15.75 3.31 -0.62
C ALA A 248 -14.42 3.31 0.15
N LEU A 249 -13.37 3.97 -0.36
CA LEU A 249 -12.19 4.28 0.47
C LEU A 249 -12.53 5.30 1.56
N ASN A 250 -13.25 6.37 1.20
CA ASN A 250 -13.56 7.45 2.14
C ASN A 250 -14.42 6.96 3.32
N ASP A 251 -15.38 6.07 3.08
CA ASP A 251 -16.21 5.47 4.13
C ASP A 251 -15.62 4.21 4.78
N GLY A 252 -14.38 3.85 4.42
CA GLY A 252 -13.68 2.70 5.00
C GLY A 252 -14.27 1.34 4.64
N THR A 253 -15.05 1.26 3.56
CA THR A 253 -15.46 -0.01 2.93
C THR A 253 -14.27 -0.73 2.30
N GLU A 254 -13.34 0.02 1.69
CA GLU A 254 -12.06 -0.49 1.17
C GLU A 254 -10.89 0.07 1.99
N ASP A 255 -9.78 -0.65 2.12
CA ASP A 255 -8.58 -0.12 2.80
C ASP A 255 -7.66 0.63 1.84
N VAL A 256 -7.67 0.22 0.58
CA VAL A 256 -6.79 0.70 -0.51
C VAL A 256 -7.52 0.59 -1.85
N VAL A 257 -7.27 1.55 -2.73
CA VAL A 257 -7.89 1.63 -4.07
C VAL A 257 -6.90 2.08 -5.13
N ASP A 258 -7.10 1.57 -6.35
CA ASP A 258 -6.49 2.09 -7.57
C ASP A 258 -7.52 2.97 -8.29
N ILE A 259 -7.21 4.26 -8.46
CA ILE A 259 -8.06 5.24 -9.14
C ILE A 259 -7.33 5.87 -10.35
N SER A 260 -6.40 5.12 -10.95
CA SER A 260 -5.66 5.52 -12.15
C SER A 260 -6.58 5.96 -13.29
N GLY A 261 -6.10 6.91 -14.10
CA GLY A 261 -6.93 7.59 -15.11
C GLY A 261 -7.90 8.64 -14.57
N GLN A 262 -8.04 8.81 -13.24
CA GLN A 262 -9.01 9.73 -12.62
C GLN A 262 -8.35 10.86 -11.79
N PRO A 263 -7.42 11.66 -12.36
CA PRO A 263 -6.62 12.63 -11.61
C PRO A 263 -7.48 13.66 -10.85
N ASN A 264 -8.62 14.08 -11.41
CA ASN A 264 -9.55 14.98 -10.74
C ASN A 264 -10.26 14.33 -9.53
N LEU A 265 -10.64 13.06 -9.60
CA LEU A 265 -11.25 12.35 -8.45
C LEU A 265 -10.20 12.07 -7.37
N PHE A 266 -9.00 11.67 -7.79
CA PHE A 266 -7.84 11.47 -6.91
C PHE A 266 -7.52 12.73 -6.11
N LEU A 267 -7.46 13.90 -6.74
CA LEU A 267 -7.20 15.17 -6.05
C LEU A 267 -8.41 15.63 -5.22
N ASN A 268 -9.60 15.69 -5.82
CA ASN A 268 -10.74 16.46 -5.29
C ASN A 268 -11.87 15.64 -4.65
N THR A 269 -11.83 14.31 -4.69
CA THR A 269 -12.87 13.42 -4.12
C THR A 269 -12.30 12.43 -3.10
N VAL A 270 -11.20 11.76 -3.43
CA VAL A 270 -10.51 10.85 -2.50
C VAL A 270 -10.04 11.62 -1.26
N GLY A 271 -10.28 11.07 -0.07
CA GLY A 271 -10.09 11.71 1.24
C GLY A 271 -11.13 12.76 1.63
N VAL A 272 -11.97 13.26 0.71
CA VAL A 272 -12.93 14.33 1.02
C VAL A 272 -14.16 13.79 1.74
N GLY A 273 -14.32 14.20 3.00
CA GLY A 273 -15.35 13.65 3.88
C GLY A 273 -15.06 12.23 4.37
N SER A 274 -13.81 11.77 4.21
CA SER A 274 -13.38 10.46 4.68
C SER A 274 -13.44 10.33 6.19
N LEU A 275 -13.74 9.12 6.67
CA LEU A 275 -13.73 8.74 8.08
C LEU A 275 -12.31 8.66 8.64
N TYR A 276 -11.37 8.27 7.78
CA TYR A 276 -9.97 8.02 8.14
C TYR A 276 -9.04 8.95 7.35
N PRO A 277 -7.85 9.29 7.90
CA PRO A 277 -6.81 9.98 7.14
C PRO A 277 -6.40 9.12 5.93
N VAL A 278 -6.68 9.63 4.73
CA VAL A 278 -6.31 8.96 3.48
C VAL A 278 -4.94 9.46 3.03
N ILE A 279 -4.02 8.52 2.85
CA ILE A 279 -2.74 8.72 2.17
C ILE A 279 -2.98 8.56 0.66
N LYS A 280 -2.35 9.43 -0.12
CA LYS A 280 -2.39 9.43 -1.59
C LYS A 280 -0.96 9.34 -2.10
N GLN A 281 -0.69 8.43 -3.04
CA GLN A 281 0.59 8.36 -3.74
C GLN A 281 0.35 8.30 -5.25
N THR A 282 1.16 9.08 -5.98
CA THR A 282 1.21 9.08 -7.44
C THR A 282 2.54 8.47 -7.86
N THR A 283 2.50 7.34 -8.53
CA THR A 283 3.65 6.68 -9.14
C THR A 283 3.85 7.19 -10.57
N ASN A 284 4.99 6.92 -11.20
CA ASN A 284 5.11 7.03 -12.66
C ASN A 284 5.36 5.62 -13.18
N GLU A 285 4.37 5.05 -13.86
CA GLU A 285 4.39 3.63 -14.26
C GLU A 285 5.40 3.37 -15.38
N MET A 286 5.83 2.11 -15.51
CA MET A 286 6.68 1.64 -16.60
C MET A 286 5.85 1.49 -17.89
N ALA A 287 5.42 2.62 -18.44
CA ALA A 287 4.39 2.71 -19.45
C ALA A 287 4.55 4.00 -20.26
N ILE A 288 3.87 4.10 -21.41
CA ILE A 288 3.76 5.35 -22.18
C ILE A 288 2.30 5.64 -22.49
N ILE A 289 1.92 6.92 -22.52
CA ILE A 289 0.79 7.36 -23.33
C ILE A 289 1.26 7.37 -24.79
N ASP A 290 0.70 6.48 -25.58
CA ASP A 290 1.12 6.18 -26.95
C ASP A 290 0.46 7.15 -27.95
N ILE A 291 1.24 7.68 -28.89
CA ILE A 291 0.75 8.51 -30.00
C ILE A 291 1.33 7.94 -31.29
N ALA A 292 0.74 6.82 -31.72
CA ALA A 292 1.06 6.23 -33.01
C ALA A 292 0.48 7.05 -34.17
N ILE A 293 1.30 7.21 -35.23
CA ILE A 293 0.90 7.75 -36.53
C ILE A 293 1.09 6.67 -37.60
N ASN A 294 0.02 6.34 -38.32
CA ASN A 294 0.01 5.29 -39.34
C ASN A 294 0.75 5.74 -40.62
N ALA A 295 2.02 5.36 -40.75
CA ALA A 295 2.88 5.73 -41.87
C ALA A 295 3.17 4.56 -42.83
N ILE A 296 2.35 3.49 -42.80
CA ILE A 296 2.71 2.19 -43.38
C ILE A 296 3.00 2.33 -44.89
N PRO A 297 4.20 1.98 -45.37
CA PRO A 297 4.53 2.03 -46.79
C PRO A 297 3.61 1.15 -47.63
N GLU A 298 3.29 1.57 -48.86
CA GLU A 298 2.31 0.88 -49.74
C GLU A 298 2.60 -0.63 -49.89
N ASP A 299 3.88 -1.00 -49.93
CA ASP A 299 4.37 -2.37 -50.10
C ASP A 299 3.92 -3.33 -48.97
N PHE A 300 3.58 -2.81 -47.79
CA PHE A 300 3.02 -3.57 -46.66
C PHE A 300 1.48 -3.52 -46.59
N THR A 301 0.83 -2.66 -47.36
CA THR A 301 -0.63 -2.48 -47.30
C THR A 301 -1.38 -3.57 -48.06
N THR A 302 -2.62 -3.83 -47.63
CA THR A 302 -3.57 -4.71 -48.34
C THR A 302 -4.95 -4.08 -48.35
N THR A 303 -5.92 -4.68 -49.05
CA THR A 303 -7.32 -4.20 -49.03
C THR A 303 -8.00 -4.28 -47.65
N THR A 304 -7.33 -4.84 -46.64
CA THR A 304 -7.86 -5.03 -45.27
C THR A 304 -6.83 -4.75 -44.18
N TYR A 305 -5.67 -4.16 -44.52
CA TYR A 305 -4.60 -3.85 -43.57
C TYR A 305 -3.78 -2.63 -44.02
N GLY A 306 -3.44 -1.73 -43.11
CA GLY A 306 -2.67 -0.51 -43.41
C GLY A 306 -3.52 0.50 -44.18
N LEU A 307 -4.66 0.87 -43.61
CA LEU A 307 -5.69 1.73 -44.21
C LEU A 307 -5.66 3.18 -43.70
N GLY A 308 -4.51 3.63 -43.16
CA GLY A 308 -4.29 5.01 -42.76
C GLY A 308 -4.16 5.97 -43.95
N ASN A 309 -4.36 7.26 -43.69
CA ASN A 309 -4.22 8.32 -44.69
C ASN A 309 -2.82 8.31 -45.33
N PRO A 310 -2.67 8.05 -46.65
CA PRO A 310 -1.37 7.93 -47.31
C PRO A 310 -0.46 9.16 -47.21
N ILE A 311 -1.00 10.36 -46.95
CA ILE A 311 -0.22 11.58 -46.75
C ILE A 311 0.74 11.45 -45.55
N LEU A 312 0.38 10.66 -44.54
CA LEU A 312 1.21 10.42 -43.34
C LEU A 312 2.54 9.71 -43.63
N ARG A 313 2.74 9.18 -44.84
CA ARG A 313 4.04 8.66 -45.29
C ARG A 313 5.09 9.77 -45.42
N ASP A 314 4.68 11.02 -45.61
CA ASP A 314 5.58 12.18 -45.64
C ASP A 314 6.10 12.50 -44.21
N PRO A 315 7.42 12.37 -43.95
CA PRO A 315 7.98 12.67 -42.63
C PRO A 315 7.90 14.15 -42.27
N ILE A 316 7.73 15.07 -43.24
CA ILE A 316 7.49 16.49 -42.96
C ILE A 316 6.10 16.69 -42.36
N VAL A 317 5.08 15.97 -42.85
CA VAL A 317 3.72 16.02 -42.30
C VAL A 317 3.71 15.44 -40.88
N ARG A 318 4.35 14.29 -40.66
CA ARG A 318 4.47 13.69 -39.31
C ARG A 318 5.23 14.59 -38.34
N LYS A 319 6.34 15.19 -38.78
CA LYS A 319 7.09 16.16 -37.99
C LYS A 319 6.24 17.37 -37.61
N ALA A 320 5.46 17.90 -38.55
CA ALA A 320 4.56 19.02 -38.30
C ALA A 320 3.44 18.65 -37.31
N ILE A 321 2.86 17.44 -37.42
CA ILE A 321 1.94 16.89 -36.42
C ILE A 321 2.60 16.84 -35.03
N GLY A 322 3.82 16.31 -34.92
CA GLY A 322 4.53 16.24 -33.65
C GLY A 322 4.86 17.60 -33.01
N MET A 323 5.02 18.65 -33.83
CA MET A 323 5.22 20.03 -33.37
C MET A 323 3.94 20.71 -32.86
N THR A 324 2.75 20.10 -32.99
CA THR A 324 1.50 20.63 -32.41
C THR A 324 1.11 19.96 -31.09
N LEU A 325 1.88 18.98 -30.62
CA LEU A 325 1.65 18.30 -29.35
C LEU A 325 2.24 19.11 -28.19
N ASP A 326 1.38 19.71 -27.37
CA ASP A 326 1.78 20.50 -26.20
C ASP A 326 1.95 19.59 -24.97
N ARG A 327 3.14 18.97 -24.86
CA ARG A 327 3.47 18.07 -23.75
C ARG A 327 3.43 18.77 -22.39
N ASP A 328 3.87 20.03 -22.34
CA ASP A 328 3.85 20.83 -21.11
C ASP A 328 2.42 21.10 -20.63
N PHE A 329 1.51 21.47 -21.53
CA PHE A 329 0.09 21.64 -21.17
C PHE A 329 -0.56 20.32 -20.75
N ILE A 330 -0.28 19.22 -21.45
CA ILE A 330 -0.81 17.89 -21.09
C ILE A 330 -0.37 17.49 -19.67
N ALA A 331 0.94 17.52 -19.38
CA ALA A 331 1.46 17.12 -18.08
C ALA A 331 1.00 18.07 -16.96
N ASN A 332 1.21 19.38 -17.14
CA ASN A 332 1.04 20.35 -16.05
C ASN A 332 -0.42 20.82 -15.87
N SER A 333 -1.21 20.91 -16.94
CA SER A 333 -2.58 21.46 -16.88
C SER A 333 -3.68 20.40 -16.94
N LEU A 334 -3.57 19.39 -17.81
CA LEU A 334 -4.59 18.32 -17.88
C LEU A 334 -4.38 17.26 -16.80
N MET A 335 -3.11 16.93 -16.49
CA MET A 335 -2.73 15.93 -15.50
C MET A 335 -2.17 16.55 -14.20
N PHE A 336 -2.41 17.84 -13.98
CA PHE A 336 -2.12 18.58 -12.74
C PHE A 336 -0.65 18.53 -12.27
N GLY A 337 0.30 18.28 -13.18
CA GLY A 337 1.73 18.19 -12.86
C GLY A 337 2.14 16.90 -12.13
N MET A 338 1.28 15.87 -12.14
CA MET A 338 1.59 14.56 -11.56
C MET A 338 2.49 13.67 -12.44
N PRO A 339 2.32 13.61 -13.78
CA PRO A 339 3.17 12.75 -14.62
C PRO A 339 4.46 13.45 -15.04
N LEU A 340 5.50 12.64 -15.24
CA LEU A 340 6.67 13.04 -16.00
C LEU A 340 6.32 13.21 -17.48
N ILE A 341 6.87 14.26 -18.10
CA ILE A 341 6.84 14.45 -19.56
C ILE A 341 7.68 13.34 -20.19
N ALA A 342 7.12 12.64 -21.18
CA ALA A 342 7.82 11.61 -21.91
C ALA A 342 8.66 12.19 -23.05
N ASP A 343 9.86 11.64 -23.21
CA ASP A 343 10.74 11.88 -24.35
C ASP A 343 11.04 10.60 -25.13
N SER A 344 11.27 9.48 -24.45
CA SER A 344 11.49 8.15 -25.04
C SER A 344 10.28 7.20 -24.87
N VAL A 345 10.26 6.12 -25.67
CA VAL A 345 9.30 5.00 -25.58
C VAL A 345 9.57 4.02 -24.42
N ILE A 346 10.72 4.16 -23.75
CA ILE A 346 11.07 3.49 -22.49
C ILE A 346 11.10 4.57 -21.40
N ALA A 347 10.44 4.34 -20.26
CA ALA A 347 10.33 5.34 -19.20
C ALA A 347 11.60 5.47 -18.35
N ASP A 348 11.88 6.69 -17.85
CA ASP A 348 12.97 6.95 -16.88
C ASP A 348 12.56 6.59 -15.43
N THR A 349 11.81 5.49 -15.27
CA THR A 349 11.10 5.14 -14.02
C THR A 349 11.22 3.65 -13.70
N GLY A 350 11.33 3.35 -12.40
CA GLY A 350 11.52 1.99 -11.89
C GLY A 350 12.65 1.24 -12.61
N GLY A 351 12.40 -0.03 -12.92
CA GLY A 351 13.35 -0.90 -13.63
C GLY A 351 13.67 -0.48 -15.06
N GLN A 352 12.88 0.42 -15.67
CA GLN A 352 13.18 0.96 -17.00
C GLN A 352 14.24 2.06 -16.99
N ALA A 353 14.47 2.74 -15.86
CA ALA A 353 15.38 3.90 -15.78
C ALA A 353 16.82 3.60 -16.27
N TYR A 354 17.36 2.41 -16.00
CA TYR A 354 18.67 2.01 -16.54
C TYR A 354 18.66 1.91 -18.09
N TRP A 355 17.55 1.46 -18.67
CA TRP A 355 17.39 1.25 -20.11
C TRP A 355 16.94 2.49 -20.87
N HIS A 356 16.42 3.49 -20.17
CA HIS A 356 16.00 4.78 -20.71
C HIS A 356 17.11 5.53 -21.47
N LYS A 357 16.71 6.33 -22.47
CA LYS A 357 17.58 7.14 -23.32
C LYS A 357 17.00 8.55 -23.45
N ASP A 358 17.68 9.55 -22.87
CA ASP A 358 17.43 10.98 -23.14
C ASP A 358 17.45 11.20 -24.67
N ILE A 359 16.31 11.55 -25.27
CA ILE A 359 16.17 11.67 -26.73
C ILE A 359 16.82 12.94 -27.27
N GLU A 360 17.58 12.80 -28.36
CA GLU A 360 18.25 13.93 -29.02
C GLU A 360 17.34 14.62 -30.04
N ASN A 361 17.41 15.96 -30.08
CA ASN A 361 16.69 16.82 -31.04
C ASN A 361 15.14 16.73 -30.97
N MET A 362 14.59 16.62 -29.76
CA MET A 362 13.14 16.62 -29.55
C MET A 362 12.42 17.77 -30.26
N LEU A 363 11.22 17.49 -30.76
CA LEU A 363 10.35 18.48 -31.39
C LEU A 363 9.77 19.43 -30.32
N PRO A 364 10.01 20.76 -30.41
CA PRO A 364 9.33 21.73 -29.57
C PRO A 364 7.88 21.89 -30.01
N PHE A 365 7.03 22.28 -29.06
CA PHE A 365 5.67 22.74 -29.36
C PHE A 365 5.71 24.11 -30.06
N ASP A 366 5.42 24.14 -31.36
CA ASP A 366 5.33 25.36 -32.17
C ASP A 366 4.44 25.13 -33.42
N PRO A 367 3.10 25.27 -33.29
CA PRO A 367 2.18 25.18 -34.42
C PRO A 367 2.45 26.17 -35.56
N ALA A 368 3.02 27.35 -35.26
CA ALA A 368 3.32 28.36 -36.27
C ALA A 368 4.54 27.98 -37.12
N ALA A 369 5.58 27.40 -36.51
CA ALA A 369 6.69 26.80 -37.24
C ALA A 369 6.26 25.52 -37.97
N ALA A 370 5.34 24.72 -37.41
CA ALA A 370 4.75 23.57 -38.09
C ALA A 370 4.04 23.99 -39.39
N ARG A 371 3.20 25.04 -39.35
CA ARG A 371 2.57 25.62 -40.55
C ARG A 371 3.59 26.11 -41.56
N THR A 372 4.63 26.81 -41.09
CA THR A 372 5.71 27.33 -41.95
C THR A 372 6.51 26.20 -42.63
N LEU A 373 6.72 25.09 -41.93
CA LEU A 373 7.38 23.89 -42.43
C LEU A 373 6.54 23.22 -43.53
N LEU A 374 5.23 23.08 -43.31
CA LEU A 374 4.26 22.54 -44.27
C LEU A 374 4.16 23.42 -45.53
N GLU A 375 4.01 24.74 -45.38
CA GLU A 375 3.99 25.70 -46.50
C GLU A 375 5.29 25.73 -47.31
N GLY A 376 6.42 25.47 -46.65
CA GLY A 376 7.73 25.30 -47.29
C GLY A 376 7.88 23.99 -48.07
N ALA A 377 7.05 22.99 -47.77
CA ALA A 377 7.06 21.65 -48.36
C ALA A 377 5.91 21.38 -49.36
N GLY A 378 5.17 22.41 -49.77
CA GLY A 378 4.10 22.33 -50.78
C GLY A 378 2.67 22.29 -50.23
N TYR A 379 2.48 22.22 -48.91
CA TYR A 379 1.13 22.17 -48.32
C TYR A 379 0.60 23.60 -48.12
N ARG A 380 -0.49 23.99 -48.79
CA ARG A 380 -1.00 25.38 -48.80
C ARG A 380 -2.51 25.41 -48.58
N ASN A 381 -3.02 26.46 -47.95
CA ASN A 381 -4.44 26.78 -48.02
C ASN A 381 -4.77 27.23 -49.45
N LEU A 382 -5.55 26.41 -50.15
CA LEU A 382 -6.05 26.60 -51.52
C LEU A 382 -7.53 27.04 -51.55
N ASP A 383 -8.24 27.03 -50.41
CA ASP A 383 -9.62 27.53 -50.31
C ASP A 383 -9.87 28.66 -49.29
N THR A 384 -10.69 28.46 -48.26
CA THR A 384 -11.24 29.47 -47.34
C THR A 384 -11.44 28.98 -45.90
N ASP A 385 -11.13 27.73 -45.56
CA ASP A 385 -11.39 27.18 -44.21
C ASP A 385 -10.15 27.03 -43.31
N ASP A 386 -9.01 27.56 -43.76
CA ASP A 386 -7.72 27.73 -43.05
C ASP A 386 -6.90 26.46 -42.76
N TYR A 387 -7.35 25.30 -43.24
CA TYR A 387 -6.52 24.11 -43.35
C TYR A 387 -5.56 24.19 -44.55
N LEU A 388 -4.65 23.22 -44.68
CA LEU A 388 -3.70 23.13 -45.79
C LEU A 388 -4.00 21.90 -46.66
N GLU A 389 -3.90 22.07 -47.97
CA GLU A 389 -4.04 21.03 -48.97
C GLU A 389 -2.70 20.78 -49.68
N CYS A 390 -2.56 19.59 -50.27
CA CYS A 390 -1.42 19.25 -51.11
C CYS A 390 -1.38 20.11 -52.39
N ASP A 391 -0.28 20.83 -52.64
CA ASP A 391 -0.01 21.46 -53.94
C ASP A 391 0.79 20.54 -54.87
N SER A 392 1.18 21.02 -56.07
CA SER A 392 1.91 20.20 -57.05
C SER A 392 3.35 19.83 -56.65
N ASP A 393 3.88 20.49 -55.62
CA ASP A 393 5.25 20.37 -55.13
C ASP A 393 5.30 19.54 -53.82
N SER A 394 4.16 19.25 -53.19
CA SER A 394 4.02 18.34 -52.03
C SER A 394 4.55 16.94 -52.34
N MET A 395 5.34 16.35 -51.42
CA MET A 395 5.88 15.00 -51.65
C MET A 395 4.78 13.94 -51.78
N ALA A 396 3.67 14.07 -51.04
CA ALA A 396 2.51 13.18 -51.20
C ALA A 396 1.93 13.17 -52.63
N VAL A 397 1.99 14.29 -53.36
CA VAL A 397 1.57 14.36 -54.77
C VAL A 397 2.65 13.86 -55.72
N LEU A 398 3.93 14.17 -55.43
CA LEU A 398 5.07 13.73 -56.25
C LEU A 398 5.24 12.21 -56.25
N GLU A 399 5.02 11.55 -55.11
CA GLU A 399 5.06 10.09 -54.94
C GLU A 399 3.71 9.41 -55.23
N GLY A 400 2.65 10.18 -55.52
CA GLY A 400 1.33 9.66 -55.92
C GLY A 400 0.48 9.08 -54.79
N TRP A 401 0.72 9.51 -53.54
CA TRP A 401 -0.06 9.15 -52.36
C TRP A 401 -1.35 9.98 -52.22
N ALA A 402 -1.38 11.18 -52.78
CA ALA A 402 -2.52 12.11 -52.77
C ALA A 402 -2.64 12.87 -54.10
N ASP A 403 -3.82 13.45 -54.37
CA ASP A 403 -4.08 14.36 -55.48
C ASP A 403 -3.90 15.84 -55.04
N VAL A 404 -3.68 16.74 -56.00
CA VAL A 404 -3.61 18.19 -55.73
C VAL A 404 -4.96 18.71 -55.24
N GLY A 405 -4.98 19.30 -54.06
CA GLY A 405 -6.21 19.75 -53.37
C GLY A 405 -6.71 18.77 -52.30
N ASP A 406 -6.04 17.66 -52.04
CA ASP A 406 -6.33 16.82 -50.87
C ASP A 406 -5.84 17.49 -49.58
N GLU A 407 -6.76 17.69 -48.64
CA GLU A 407 -6.56 18.34 -47.33
C GLU A 407 -5.72 17.48 -46.38
N LEU A 408 -4.92 18.13 -45.51
CA LEU A 408 -4.30 17.53 -44.33
C LEU A 408 -5.36 17.18 -43.26
N SER A 409 -6.19 16.20 -43.56
CA SER A 409 -7.30 15.73 -42.73
C SER A 409 -7.06 14.30 -42.22
N PHE A 410 -7.02 14.12 -40.91
CA PHE A 410 -6.69 12.85 -40.26
C PHE A 410 -7.72 12.48 -39.20
N ARG A 411 -8.01 11.17 -39.04
CA ARG A 411 -8.71 10.62 -37.87
C ARG A 411 -7.80 10.69 -36.65
N LEU A 412 -8.34 11.15 -35.53
CA LEU A 412 -7.70 11.07 -34.22
C LEU A 412 -8.61 10.24 -33.32
N GLU A 413 -8.26 8.98 -33.08
CA GLU A 413 -9.13 8.05 -32.34
C GLU A 413 -8.55 7.72 -30.96
N VAL A 414 -9.42 7.58 -29.95
CA VAL A 414 -9.01 7.28 -28.56
C VAL A 414 -9.93 6.21 -27.96
N PRO A 415 -9.47 5.38 -27.01
CA PRO A 415 -10.36 4.50 -26.25
C PRO A 415 -11.34 5.31 -25.39
N ASP A 416 -12.52 4.73 -25.11
CA ASP A 416 -13.53 5.27 -24.19
C ASP A 416 -13.38 4.74 -22.75
N THR A 417 -12.28 4.04 -22.45
CA THR A 417 -12.01 3.38 -21.17
C THR A 417 -11.24 4.23 -20.16
N ASP A 418 -10.48 5.24 -20.59
CA ASP A 418 -9.84 6.22 -19.71
C ASP A 418 -10.15 7.66 -20.18
N PRO A 419 -10.72 8.54 -19.32
CA PRO A 419 -11.03 9.92 -19.71
C PRO A 419 -9.80 10.80 -19.97
N SER A 420 -8.60 10.40 -19.53
CA SER A 420 -7.35 11.11 -19.84
C SER A 420 -7.01 11.05 -21.33
N TYR A 421 -7.25 9.91 -22.01
CA TYR A 421 -7.03 9.80 -23.46
C TYR A 421 -7.93 10.78 -24.22
N ALA A 422 -9.21 10.89 -23.81
CA ALA A 422 -10.15 11.85 -24.36
C ALA A 422 -9.71 13.30 -24.12
N ALA A 423 -9.28 13.65 -22.90
CA ALA A 423 -8.79 14.99 -22.57
C ALA A 423 -7.57 15.39 -23.42
N ILE A 424 -6.60 14.47 -23.58
CA ILE A 424 -5.42 14.68 -24.43
C ILE A 424 -5.85 14.88 -25.89
N GLY A 425 -6.62 13.94 -26.44
CA GLY A 425 -7.09 13.99 -27.83
C GLY A 425 -7.87 15.26 -28.16
N GLU A 426 -8.80 15.69 -27.30
CA GLU A 426 -9.59 16.91 -27.49
C GLU A 426 -8.74 18.18 -27.42
N SER A 427 -7.78 18.25 -26.50
CA SER A 427 -6.87 19.40 -26.38
C SER A 427 -6.00 19.61 -27.62
N TRP A 428 -5.59 18.52 -28.27
CA TRP A 428 -4.66 18.56 -29.40
C TRP A 428 -5.29 19.08 -30.68
N VAL A 429 -6.62 18.94 -30.86
CA VAL A 429 -7.36 19.38 -32.07
C VAL A 429 -7.15 20.87 -32.35
N GLY A 430 -7.16 21.72 -31.31
CA GLY A 430 -6.96 23.16 -31.45
C GLY A 430 -5.56 23.51 -31.97
N ASN A 431 -4.54 22.92 -31.33
CA ASN A 431 -3.14 23.14 -31.69
C ASN A 431 -2.81 22.64 -33.11
N ALA A 432 -3.40 21.52 -33.54
CA ALA A 432 -3.29 21.03 -34.90
C ALA A 432 -3.93 21.99 -35.92
N SER A 433 -5.10 22.55 -35.59
CA SER A 433 -5.78 23.54 -36.43
C SER A 433 -4.96 24.81 -36.63
N ASP A 434 -4.20 25.27 -35.63
CA ASP A 434 -3.32 26.45 -35.77
C ASP A 434 -2.15 26.19 -36.75
N ALA A 435 -1.71 24.94 -36.89
CA ALA A 435 -0.77 24.52 -37.93
C ALA A 435 -1.43 24.30 -39.31
N GLY A 436 -2.75 24.40 -39.41
CA GLY A 436 -3.53 24.11 -40.62
C GLY A 436 -3.76 22.62 -40.88
N ILE A 437 -3.72 21.78 -39.84
CA ILE A 437 -4.02 20.33 -39.90
C ILE A 437 -5.39 20.07 -39.27
N ARG A 438 -6.27 19.31 -39.93
CA ARG A 438 -7.57 18.94 -39.38
C ARG A 438 -7.51 17.58 -38.69
N PHE A 439 -7.82 17.55 -37.39
CA PHE A 439 -8.08 16.32 -36.66
C PHE A 439 -9.59 16.06 -36.51
N ASN A 440 -10.01 14.91 -37.01
CA ASN A 440 -11.36 14.39 -36.91
C ASN A 440 -11.42 13.48 -35.68
N TYR A 441 -11.49 14.10 -34.50
CA TYR A 441 -11.47 13.41 -33.21
C TYR A 441 -12.70 12.52 -32.98
N ALA A 442 -12.49 11.31 -32.45
CA ALA A 442 -13.55 10.44 -31.96
C ALA A 442 -13.07 9.45 -30.87
N ALA A 443 -13.75 9.46 -29.72
CA ALA A 443 -13.70 8.33 -28.79
C ALA A 443 -14.37 7.08 -29.38
N ARG A 444 -13.79 5.90 -29.10
CA ARG A 444 -14.18 4.58 -29.60
C ARG A 444 -14.15 3.57 -28.48
N SER A 445 -15.02 2.55 -28.56
CA SER A 445 -14.88 1.42 -27.65
C SER A 445 -13.52 0.74 -27.82
N GLU A 446 -12.89 0.35 -26.72
CA GLU A 446 -11.57 -0.30 -26.75
C GLU A 446 -11.57 -1.57 -27.63
N SER A 447 -12.69 -2.29 -27.70
CA SER A 447 -12.88 -3.39 -28.66
C SER A 447 -12.76 -2.97 -30.14
N ILE A 448 -13.14 -1.74 -30.51
CA ILE A 448 -12.93 -1.18 -31.87
C ILE A 448 -11.48 -0.77 -32.06
N MET A 449 -10.85 -0.16 -31.04
CA MET A 449 -9.43 0.19 -31.05
C MET A 449 -8.58 -1.06 -31.32
N ILE A 450 -8.74 -2.12 -30.52
CA ILE A 450 -8.03 -3.40 -30.70
C ILE A 450 -8.34 -4.01 -32.08
N ASN A 451 -9.62 -4.34 -32.34
CA ASN A 451 -9.96 -5.22 -33.46
C ASN A 451 -9.94 -4.52 -34.83
N SER A 452 -9.89 -3.20 -34.90
CA SER A 452 -9.90 -2.45 -36.17
C SER A 452 -8.77 -1.43 -36.27
N ALA A 453 -8.66 -0.48 -35.34
CA ALA A 453 -7.59 0.51 -35.40
C ALA A 453 -6.23 -0.19 -35.39
N TRP A 454 -5.93 -0.98 -34.36
CA TRP A 454 -4.65 -1.68 -34.21
C TRP A 454 -4.53 -2.91 -35.12
N TYR A 455 -5.34 -3.96 -34.91
CA TYR A 455 -5.15 -5.25 -35.62
C TYR A 455 -5.32 -5.17 -37.15
N LYS A 456 -5.91 -4.10 -37.69
CA LYS A 456 -5.96 -3.84 -39.14
C LYS A 456 -5.14 -2.63 -39.58
N SER A 457 -4.53 -1.89 -38.65
CA SER A 457 -3.92 -0.59 -38.92
C SER A 457 -4.88 0.30 -39.71
N ASP A 458 -6.16 0.36 -39.27
CA ASP A 458 -7.25 1.15 -39.86
C ASP A 458 -7.55 2.37 -38.98
N TYR A 459 -6.54 3.22 -38.87
CA TYR A 459 -6.51 4.48 -38.14
C TYR A 459 -5.55 5.42 -38.86
N ASP A 460 -5.59 6.72 -38.55
CA ASP A 460 -4.58 7.67 -39.04
C ASP A 460 -3.64 8.06 -37.90
N ILE A 461 -4.20 8.50 -36.77
CA ILE A 461 -3.51 8.83 -35.52
C ILE A 461 -4.37 8.32 -34.35
N TRP A 462 -3.76 7.89 -33.25
CA TRP A 462 -4.48 7.64 -31.99
C TRP A 462 -3.81 8.28 -30.76
N VAL A 463 -4.53 8.29 -29.65
CA VAL A 463 -3.95 8.43 -28.30
C VAL A 463 -4.41 7.24 -27.48
N TRP A 464 -3.46 6.46 -26.96
CA TRP A 464 -3.73 5.26 -26.16
C TRP A 464 -2.61 5.07 -25.13
N ALA A 465 -2.36 3.86 -24.66
CA ALA A 465 -1.29 3.56 -23.73
C ALA A 465 -0.70 2.17 -23.97
N TRP A 466 0.59 2.03 -23.65
CA TRP A 466 1.26 0.75 -23.50
C TRP A 466 1.84 0.63 -22.10
N TYR A 467 1.79 -0.58 -21.55
CA TYR A 467 2.40 -0.95 -20.28
C TYR A 467 3.49 -1.99 -20.53
N TRP A 468 4.62 -1.86 -19.86
CA TRP A 468 5.87 -2.53 -20.21
C TRP A 468 6.50 -3.25 -19.01
N GLY A 469 7.26 -4.31 -19.31
CA GLY A 469 8.24 -4.85 -18.36
C GLY A 469 9.51 -3.97 -18.30
N PRO A 470 10.37 -4.16 -17.28
CA PRO A 470 11.60 -3.39 -17.14
C PRO A 470 12.68 -3.80 -18.16
N GLU A 471 12.71 -5.05 -18.63
CA GLU A 471 13.60 -5.47 -19.74
C GLU A 471 13.02 -5.01 -21.09
N PRO A 472 13.73 -4.14 -21.84
CA PRO A 472 13.15 -3.39 -22.95
C PRO A 472 13.14 -4.14 -24.29
N ILE A 473 13.73 -5.33 -24.45
CA ILE A 473 13.70 -6.07 -25.73
C ILE A 473 12.29 -6.59 -26.05
N GLY A 474 11.50 -6.90 -25.03
CA GLY A 474 10.07 -7.20 -25.18
C GLY A 474 9.34 -6.01 -25.79
N THR A 475 9.37 -4.87 -25.09
CA THR A 475 8.81 -3.58 -25.53
C THR A 475 9.30 -3.16 -26.91
N LEU A 476 10.62 -3.09 -27.11
CA LEU A 476 11.22 -2.66 -28.39
C LEU A 476 10.98 -3.66 -29.52
N SER A 477 10.47 -4.88 -29.26
CA SER A 477 10.02 -5.78 -30.32
C SER A 477 8.73 -5.35 -31.01
N VAL A 478 7.96 -4.44 -30.40
CA VAL A 478 6.76 -3.85 -30.99
C VAL A 478 7.07 -3.32 -32.39
N TRP A 479 8.17 -2.59 -32.56
CA TRP A 479 8.55 -1.96 -33.82
C TRP A 479 9.32 -2.85 -34.83
N GLU A 480 9.48 -4.16 -34.60
CA GLU A 480 10.09 -5.05 -35.61
C GLU A 480 9.28 -5.05 -36.93
N THR A 481 9.96 -5.05 -38.09
CA THR A 481 9.31 -5.06 -39.42
C THR A 481 8.37 -6.27 -39.59
N SER A 482 8.68 -7.39 -38.92
CA SER A 482 7.87 -8.60 -38.92
C SER A 482 6.50 -8.46 -38.23
N GLN A 483 6.27 -7.35 -37.52
CA GLN A 483 4.99 -7.02 -36.88
C GLN A 483 4.05 -6.20 -37.77
N ILE A 484 4.52 -5.70 -38.92
CA ILE A 484 3.71 -4.95 -39.89
C ILE A 484 2.83 -5.93 -40.70
N LYS A 485 1.82 -6.48 -40.01
CA LYS A 485 0.87 -7.49 -40.49
C LYS A 485 -0.43 -7.39 -39.69
N GLY A 486 -1.51 -7.97 -40.20
CA GLY A 486 -2.78 -8.05 -39.45
C GLY A 486 -2.61 -8.79 -38.13
N GLY A 487 -2.95 -8.13 -37.01
CA GLY A 487 -2.77 -8.63 -35.65
C GLY A 487 -1.32 -8.65 -35.15
N GLY A 488 -0.43 -7.84 -35.72
CA GLY A 488 0.90 -7.57 -35.17
C GLY A 488 1.00 -6.18 -34.53
N ASP A 489 2.07 -5.96 -33.78
CA ASP A 489 2.26 -4.81 -32.90
C ASP A 489 2.66 -3.53 -33.65
N ASN A 490 3.68 -3.57 -34.52
CA ASN A 490 4.05 -2.44 -35.39
C ASN A 490 2.93 -2.14 -36.40
N CYS A 491 2.24 -1.04 -36.18
CA CYS A 491 1.19 -0.53 -37.05
C CYS A 491 1.53 0.83 -37.67
N GLN A 492 2.83 1.17 -37.74
CA GLN A 492 3.35 2.48 -38.12
C GLN A 492 4.24 2.41 -39.36
N MET A 493 5.47 1.89 -39.28
CA MET A 493 6.39 1.71 -40.41
C MET A 493 7.66 0.91 -39.99
N PRO A 494 8.46 0.39 -40.94
CA PRO A 494 9.78 -0.16 -40.61
C PRO A 494 10.72 0.92 -40.07
N MET A 495 11.45 0.62 -39.00
CA MET A 495 12.28 1.60 -38.30
C MET A 495 13.76 1.60 -38.72
N GLY A 496 14.44 2.72 -38.42
CA GLY A 496 15.86 2.90 -38.67
C GLY A 496 16.24 3.33 -40.09
N PRO A 497 17.54 3.53 -40.37
CA PRO A 497 18.03 4.22 -41.57
C PRO A 497 17.85 3.47 -42.91
N TRP A 498 17.45 2.19 -42.90
CA TRP A 498 17.16 1.40 -44.10
C TRP A 498 16.24 0.22 -43.80
N TRP A 499 15.49 -0.23 -44.81
CA TRP A 499 14.62 -1.40 -44.74
C TRP A 499 14.35 -2.05 -46.12
N TYR A 500 13.88 -3.29 -46.07
CA TYR A 500 13.39 -4.12 -47.18
C TYR A 500 11.91 -4.42 -46.94
N GLY A 501 11.07 -4.16 -47.94
CA GLY A 501 9.63 -4.47 -47.93
C GLY A 501 9.31 -5.76 -48.66
N PRO A 502 8.02 -6.17 -48.69
CA PRO A 502 7.58 -7.39 -49.37
C PRO A 502 8.00 -7.50 -50.85
N SER A 503 8.12 -6.40 -51.59
CA SER A 503 8.55 -6.38 -52.99
C SER A 503 10.04 -6.69 -53.21
N ASN A 504 10.91 -6.38 -52.25
CA ASN A 504 12.36 -6.60 -52.33
C ASN A 504 12.94 -7.47 -51.20
N ALA A 505 12.08 -8.14 -50.41
CA ALA A 505 12.45 -9.06 -49.33
C ALA A 505 13.50 -10.11 -49.73
N SER A 506 13.51 -10.58 -50.98
CA SER A 506 14.53 -11.52 -51.50
C SER A 506 15.96 -10.95 -51.58
N GLU A 507 16.12 -9.63 -51.42
CA GLU A 507 17.42 -8.95 -51.32
C GLU A 507 17.87 -8.75 -49.86
N SER A 508 17.01 -9.05 -48.88
CA SER A 508 17.33 -8.91 -47.45
C SER A 508 18.22 -10.07 -46.94
N PRO A 509 18.88 -9.89 -45.77
CA PRO A 509 19.67 -10.96 -45.14
C PRO A 509 18.85 -12.19 -44.74
N THR A 510 17.55 -12.03 -44.50
CA THR A 510 16.63 -13.09 -44.03
C THR A 510 15.82 -13.73 -45.16
N GLY A 511 15.69 -13.05 -46.30
CA GLY A 511 14.77 -13.41 -47.39
C GLY A 511 13.32 -12.93 -47.18
N GLU A 512 13.05 -12.27 -46.06
CA GLU A 512 11.77 -11.70 -45.64
C GLU A 512 11.90 -10.17 -45.46
N PRO A 513 10.81 -9.40 -45.28
CA PRO A 513 10.90 -7.97 -44.91
C PRO A 513 11.77 -7.76 -43.67
N TYR A 514 12.66 -6.75 -43.71
CA TYR A 514 13.73 -6.60 -42.72
C TYR A 514 14.31 -5.18 -42.67
N SER A 515 14.73 -4.70 -41.50
CA SER A 515 15.26 -3.35 -41.31
C SER A 515 16.55 -3.28 -40.49
N ALA A 516 17.16 -2.09 -40.48
CA ALA A 516 18.27 -1.76 -39.59
C ALA A 516 17.91 -1.98 -38.11
N TYR A 517 16.65 -1.69 -37.76
CA TYR A 517 16.09 -1.91 -36.44
C TYR A 517 16.05 -3.39 -36.09
N ASP A 518 15.56 -4.25 -37.00
CA ASP A 518 15.50 -5.70 -36.79
C ASP A 518 16.90 -6.34 -36.64
N GLU A 519 17.88 -5.86 -37.40
CA GLU A 519 19.28 -6.29 -37.27
C GLU A 519 19.84 -5.94 -35.89
N SER A 520 19.57 -4.71 -35.44
CA SER A 520 20.06 -4.20 -34.17
C SER A 520 19.37 -4.86 -32.97
N LEU A 521 18.05 -5.08 -33.00
CA LEU A 521 17.33 -5.82 -31.95
C LEU A 521 17.73 -7.30 -31.91
N SER A 522 17.99 -7.94 -33.07
CA SER A 522 18.54 -9.29 -33.16
C SER A 522 19.96 -9.38 -32.56
N LEU A 523 20.77 -8.33 -32.70
CA LEU A 523 22.07 -8.23 -32.03
C LEU A 523 21.92 -8.03 -30.52
N ALA A 524 21.00 -7.17 -30.07
CA ALA A 524 20.73 -6.92 -28.65
C ALA A 524 20.34 -8.23 -27.92
N ARG A 525 19.42 -9.02 -28.49
CA ARG A 525 19.03 -10.36 -28.00
C ARG A 525 20.20 -11.32 -27.80
N ARG A 526 21.28 -11.17 -28.58
CA ARG A 526 22.50 -12.00 -28.57
C ARG A 526 23.62 -11.43 -27.70
N THR A 527 23.43 -10.24 -27.12
CA THR A 527 24.45 -9.53 -26.36
C THR A 527 24.19 -9.73 -24.87
N VAL A 528 24.96 -10.65 -24.26
CA VAL A 528 24.81 -11.00 -22.84
C VAL A 528 25.25 -9.85 -21.92
N ASP A 529 26.32 -9.14 -22.30
CA ASP A 529 26.83 -7.98 -21.59
C ASP A 529 25.78 -6.84 -21.53
N ARG A 530 25.46 -6.36 -20.33
CA ARG A 530 24.33 -5.43 -20.10
C ARG A 530 24.57 -4.05 -20.70
N ASP A 531 25.77 -3.49 -20.51
CA ASP A 531 26.13 -2.15 -21.00
C ASP A 531 26.27 -2.13 -22.52
N ALA A 532 26.92 -3.14 -23.11
CA ALA A 532 26.98 -3.29 -24.56
C ALA A 532 25.59 -3.51 -25.18
N ARG A 533 24.68 -4.18 -24.48
CA ARG A 533 23.27 -4.31 -24.89
C ARG A 533 22.55 -2.96 -24.82
N LYS A 534 22.71 -2.20 -23.74
CA LYS A 534 22.10 -0.86 -23.59
C LYS A 534 22.44 0.06 -24.75
N ALA A 535 23.71 0.17 -25.14
CA ALA A 535 24.13 1.05 -26.24
C ALA A 535 23.42 0.76 -27.59
N ILE A 536 23.02 -0.51 -27.82
CA ILE A 536 22.22 -0.89 -29.00
C ILE A 536 20.77 -0.43 -28.82
N LEU A 537 20.19 -0.64 -27.64
CA LEU A 537 18.80 -0.30 -27.33
C LEU A 537 18.54 1.21 -27.28
N ASP A 538 19.51 2.00 -26.82
CA ASP A 538 19.49 3.47 -26.90
C ASP A 538 19.39 3.95 -28.37
N THR A 539 20.06 3.23 -29.29
CA THR A 539 19.98 3.52 -30.74
C THR A 539 18.60 3.17 -31.30
N LEU A 540 17.97 2.09 -30.82
CA LEU A 540 16.61 1.70 -31.22
C LEU A 540 15.58 2.77 -30.80
N GLN A 541 15.66 3.25 -29.55
CA GLN A 541 14.79 4.31 -29.02
C GLN A 541 14.88 5.59 -29.86
N GLN A 542 16.09 6.04 -30.19
CA GLN A 542 16.29 7.22 -31.07
C GLN A 542 15.70 7.00 -32.46
N TRP A 543 15.82 5.80 -33.06
CA TRP A 543 15.23 5.51 -34.38
C TRP A 543 13.70 5.46 -34.38
N VAL A 544 13.08 5.05 -33.27
CA VAL A 544 11.62 5.15 -33.11
C VAL A 544 11.21 6.62 -33.05
N TYR A 545 11.90 7.46 -32.29
CA TYR A 545 11.62 8.90 -32.24
C TYR A 545 11.83 9.62 -33.59
N ASP A 546 12.97 9.36 -34.25
CA ASP A 546 13.35 9.98 -35.53
C ASP A 546 12.39 9.63 -36.69
N SER A 547 11.57 8.58 -36.54
CA SER A 547 10.51 8.23 -37.49
C SER A 547 9.36 9.24 -37.50
N TYR A 548 9.18 9.98 -36.39
CA TYR A 548 8.01 10.79 -36.05
C TYR A 548 6.68 10.02 -36.10
N THR A 549 6.67 8.70 -35.93
CA THR A 549 5.44 7.92 -35.81
C THR A 549 5.07 7.55 -34.39
N GLU A 550 5.95 7.78 -33.42
CA GLU A 550 5.71 7.54 -32.00
C GLU A 550 6.20 8.73 -31.20
N LEU A 551 5.31 9.37 -30.44
CA LEU A 551 5.55 10.68 -29.84
C LEU A 551 4.85 10.80 -28.48
N PRO A 552 5.22 9.98 -27.47
CA PRO A 552 4.54 10.01 -26.18
C PRO A 552 4.60 11.41 -25.55
N PRO A 553 3.50 11.91 -24.95
CA PRO A 553 3.49 13.19 -24.26
C PRO A 553 3.91 13.06 -22.78
N ILE A 554 3.52 11.96 -22.13
CA ILE A 554 3.72 11.68 -20.71
C ILE A 554 3.94 10.19 -20.44
N TYR A 555 4.63 9.91 -19.34
CA TYR A 555 4.58 8.61 -18.68
C TYR A 555 3.37 8.61 -17.73
N PRO A 556 2.42 7.66 -17.83
CA PRO A 556 1.18 7.70 -17.06
C PRO A 556 1.44 7.43 -15.57
N ASN A 557 0.58 7.97 -14.71
CA ASN A 557 0.64 7.74 -13.28
C ASN A 557 -0.29 6.61 -12.83
N GLY A 558 0.19 5.78 -11.90
CA GLY A 558 -0.67 5.03 -11.00
C GLY A 558 -1.16 5.97 -9.89
N LEU A 559 -2.47 6.01 -9.66
CA LEU A 559 -3.09 6.90 -8.68
C LEU A 559 -3.66 6.07 -7.53
N TYR A 560 -2.88 5.91 -6.48
CA TYR A 560 -3.17 5.00 -5.39
C TYR A 560 -3.51 5.73 -4.10
N ALA A 561 -4.51 5.23 -3.38
CA ALA A 561 -4.87 5.80 -2.09
C ALA A 561 -5.29 4.71 -1.10
N TRP A 562 -4.90 4.90 0.17
CA TRP A 562 -5.22 3.99 1.27
C TRP A 562 -5.41 4.75 2.58
N HIS A 563 -5.88 4.04 3.60
CA HIS A 563 -5.84 4.51 4.98
C HIS A 563 -5.02 3.55 5.86
N GLU A 564 -4.29 4.08 6.84
CA GLU A 564 -3.49 3.23 7.75
C GLU A 564 -4.29 2.73 8.98
N PHE A 565 -5.61 2.81 8.90
CA PHE A 565 -6.50 2.49 10.01
C PHE A 565 -6.45 1.01 10.41
N ARG A 566 -6.64 0.09 9.45
CA ARG A 566 -6.59 -1.36 9.71
C ARG A 566 -5.21 -1.99 9.50
N PHE A 567 -4.36 -1.41 8.66
CA PHE A 567 -3.05 -1.95 8.29
C PHE A 567 -1.98 -0.86 8.19
N SER A 568 -0.74 -1.19 8.57
CA SER A 568 0.47 -0.43 8.28
C SER A 568 1.42 -1.27 7.40
N GLY A 569 2.58 -0.72 7.02
CA GLY A 569 3.54 -1.41 6.16
C GLY A 569 3.36 -1.14 4.66
N TRP A 570 2.42 -0.27 4.27
CA TRP A 570 2.19 0.10 2.87
C TRP A 570 3.47 0.59 2.16
N GLY A 571 4.26 1.43 2.83
CA GLY A 571 5.56 1.91 2.35
C GLY A 571 5.46 3.08 1.37
N ASN A 572 6.49 3.26 0.55
CA ASN A 572 6.58 4.35 -0.43
C ASN A 572 6.60 3.82 -1.87
N TRP A 573 5.43 3.70 -2.48
CA TRP A 573 5.27 3.16 -3.83
C TRP A 573 5.86 4.08 -4.89
N THR A 574 6.01 5.38 -4.59
CA THR A 574 6.72 6.33 -5.49
C THR A 574 8.20 6.02 -5.68
N GLN A 575 8.80 5.25 -4.76
CA GLN A 575 10.19 4.76 -4.83
C GLN A 575 10.26 3.26 -5.11
N HIS A 576 9.19 2.52 -4.82
CA HIS A 576 9.12 1.07 -4.88
C HIS A 576 7.86 0.64 -5.66
N LEU A 577 7.89 0.78 -7.00
CA LEU A 577 6.72 0.54 -7.86
C LEU A 577 6.18 -0.90 -7.75
N GLY A 578 7.04 -1.87 -7.42
CA GLY A 578 6.67 -3.28 -7.19
C GLY A 578 5.86 -3.54 -5.90
N ARG A 579 5.49 -2.47 -5.17
CA ARG A 579 4.59 -2.52 -4.01
C ARG A 579 3.17 -2.05 -4.33
N SER A 580 2.88 -1.60 -5.55
CA SER A 580 1.52 -1.16 -5.86
C SER A 580 0.54 -2.33 -5.84
N ILE A 581 -0.72 -2.08 -5.46
CA ILE A 581 -1.78 -3.11 -5.53
C ILE A 581 -2.10 -3.55 -6.96
N SER A 582 -1.55 -2.89 -7.98
CA SER A 582 -1.69 -3.23 -9.40
C SER A 582 -0.44 -3.94 -9.95
N SER A 583 0.56 -4.19 -9.09
CA SER A 583 1.72 -5.03 -9.39
C SER A 583 1.37 -6.51 -9.17
N ASP A 584 1.90 -7.36 -10.05
CA ASP A 584 1.89 -8.82 -9.92
C ASP A 584 3.06 -9.36 -9.06
N LEU A 585 3.86 -8.48 -8.45
CA LEU A 585 4.89 -8.84 -7.48
C LEU A 585 4.30 -8.93 -6.05
N PRO A 586 4.74 -9.89 -5.22
CA PRO A 586 4.14 -10.12 -3.91
C PRO A 586 4.64 -9.19 -2.79
N TRP A 587 5.52 -8.21 -3.06
CA TRP A 587 6.29 -7.48 -2.05
C TRP A 587 5.45 -6.72 -1.03
N LEU A 588 4.37 -6.06 -1.46
CA LEU A 588 3.43 -5.38 -0.56
C LEU A 588 2.91 -6.33 0.53
N TRP A 589 2.59 -7.56 0.16
CA TRP A 589 1.92 -8.53 1.03
C TRP A 589 2.85 -9.16 2.07
N PHE A 590 4.17 -9.04 1.91
CA PHE A 590 5.15 -9.43 2.92
C PHE A 590 5.34 -8.37 4.01
N ASP A 591 5.12 -7.09 3.67
CA ASP A 591 5.35 -5.97 4.59
C ASP A 591 4.09 -5.50 5.35
N LEU A 592 2.89 -5.83 4.86
CA LEU A 592 1.64 -5.38 5.50
C LEU A 592 1.42 -6.03 6.87
N GLN A 593 1.25 -5.19 7.89
CA GLN A 593 0.96 -5.56 9.27
C GLN A 593 -0.42 -5.07 9.68
N TRP A 594 -1.15 -5.91 10.42
CA TRP A 594 -2.47 -5.56 10.95
C TRP A 594 -2.36 -4.69 12.20
N ASN A 595 -2.97 -3.50 12.17
CA ASN A 595 -2.88 -2.49 13.23
C ASN A 595 -3.93 -2.68 14.35
N GLY A 596 -4.95 -3.52 14.14
CA GLY A 596 -6.06 -3.65 15.09
C GLY A 596 -6.89 -2.37 15.26
N GLY A 597 -7.15 -1.64 14.17
CA GLY A 597 -7.89 -0.37 14.18
C GLY A 597 -9.34 -0.45 14.69
N ASN A 598 -9.91 0.70 15.08
CA ASN A 598 -11.16 0.86 15.84
C ASN A 598 -12.33 -0.01 15.34
N GLN A 599 -12.55 -1.13 16.01
CA GLN A 599 -13.55 -2.10 15.62
C GLN A 599 -14.96 -1.56 15.85
N ALA A 600 -15.88 -1.90 14.95
CA ALA A 600 -17.29 -1.62 15.18
C ALA A 600 -17.77 -2.31 16.47
N PRO A 601 -18.72 -1.71 17.21
CA PRO A 601 -19.25 -2.30 18.44
C PRO A 601 -19.74 -3.72 18.26
N VAL A 602 -19.32 -4.64 19.13
CA VAL A 602 -19.77 -6.03 19.10
C VAL A 602 -20.84 -6.31 20.15
N PHE A 603 -21.84 -7.11 19.80
CA PHE A 603 -22.79 -7.66 20.77
C PHE A 603 -22.13 -8.82 21.54
N LEU A 604 -21.64 -8.56 22.75
CA LEU A 604 -21.23 -9.62 23.69
C LEU A 604 -22.42 -10.45 24.19
N ASN A 605 -23.61 -9.84 24.25
CA ASN A 605 -24.87 -10.52 24.52
C ASN A 605 -25.95 -9.89 23.62
N PRO A 606 -26.23 -10.44 22.43
CA PRO A 606 -27.35 -9.99 21.59
C PRO A 606 -28.70 -10.28 22.26
N PRO A 607 -29.82 -9.71 21.76
CA PRO A 607 -31.15 -10.13 22.20
C PRO A 607 -31.31 -11.65 21.95
N PRO A 608 -31.82 -12.45 22.92
CA PRO A 608 -32.01 -13.88 22.73
C PRO A 608 -32.89 -14.18 21.54
N ASP A 609 -32.58 -15.18 20.71
CA ASP A 609 -33.42 -15.58 19.56
C ASP A 609 -33.78 -17.08 19.65
N PRO A 610 -35.08 -17.46 19.72
CA PRO A 610 -36.25 -16.59 19.83
C PRO A 610 -36.47 -16.05 21.25
N ILE A 611 -36.98 -14.82 21.37
CA ILE A 611 -37.53 -14.33 22.65
C ILE A 611 -38.88 -15.01 22.88
N GLN A 612 -39.08 -15.52 24.10
CA GLN A 612 -40.39 -15.91 24.61
C GLN A 612 -40.95 -14.80 25.51
N ALA A 613 -41.94 -14.07 25.00
CA ALA A 613 -42.69 -13.06 25.74
C ALA A 613 -43.97 -13.69 26.31
N GLU A 614 -44.40 -13.32 27.52
CA GLU A 614 -45.78 -13.62 27.94
C GLU A 614 -46.73 -12.51 27.44
N VAL A 615 -47.89 -12.89 26.90
CA VAL A 615 -48.89 -11.90 26.41
C VAL A 615 -49.40 -11.01 27.56
N ASP A 616 -49.50 -9.70 27.30
CA ASP A 616 -49.87 -8.67 28.29
C ASP A 616 -48.93 -8.60 29.52
N LYS A 617 -47.69 -9.11 29.41
CA LYS A 617 -46.65 -8.97 30.44
C LYS A 617 -45.50 -8.09 29.98
N PRO A 618 -44.91 -7.29 30.88
CA PRO A 618 -43.65 -6.63 30.59
C PRO A 618 -42.52 -7.68 30.54
N MET A 619 -41.80 -7.70 29.43
CA MET A 619 -40.53 -8.42 29.27
C MET A 619 -39.39 -7.42 29.21
N SER A 620 -38.24 -7.78 29.79
CA SER A 620 -37.01 -7.01 29.67
C SER A 620 -36.09 -7.63 28.64
N VAL A 621 -35.62 -6.86 27.67
CA VAL A 621 -34.48 -7.25 26.83
C VAL A 621 -33.26 -6.52 27.35
N THR A 622 -32.22 -7.29 27.65
CA THR A 622 -30.89 -6.76 27.95
C THR A 622 -29.97 -7.19 26.84
N VAL A 623 -29.32 -6.24 26.18
CA VAL A 623 -28.16 -6.50 25.33
C VAL A 623 -26.91 -6.06 26.07
N THR A 624 -25.79 -6.76 25.86
CA THR A 624 -24.47 -6.28 26.29
C THR A 624 -23.64 -6.07 25.04
N VAL A 625 -23.03 -4.90 24.94
CA VAL A 625 -22.24 -4.49 23.79
C VAL A 625 -20.89 -3.97 24.26
N SER A 626 -19.83 -4.28 23.54
CA SER A 626 -18.49 -3.78 23.84
C SER A 626 -17.85 -3.15 22.63
N ASP A 627 -16.85 -2.36 22.95
CA ASP A 627 -15.98 -1.65 22.02
C ASP A 627 -14.55 -1.96 22.48
N SER A 628 -13.76 -2.68 21.68
CA SER A 628 -12.45 -3.19 22.11
C SER A 628 -11.49 -2.08 22.51
N GLU A 629 -11.67 -0.92 21.92
CA GLU A 629 -10.85 0.28 22.00
C GLU A 629 -11.33 1.21 23.13
N GLY A 630 -12.62 1.20 23.43
CA GLY A 630 -13.23 1.85 24.58
C GLY A 630 -14.00 3.13 24.26
N ASP A 631 -14.48 3.26 23.02
CA ASP A 631 -15.25 4.38 22.54
C ASP A 631 -16.70 4.43 23.08
N GLN A 632 -17.43 5.49 22.74
CA GLN A 632 -18.75 5.79 23.28
C GLN A 632 -19.86 4.99 22.59
N LEU A 633 -20.31 3.91 23.21
CA LEU A 633 -21.40 3.08 22.66
C LEU A 633 -22.78 3.75 22.78
N ASN A 634 -23.48 3.84 21.67
CA ASN A 634 -24.88 4.23 21.55
C ASN A 634 -25.70 3.02 21.09
N VAL A 635 -26.94 2.89 21.54
CA VAL A 635 -27.82 1.77 21.16
C VAL A 635 -29.25 2.25 20.88
N SER A 636 -29.96 1.54 19.99
CA SER A 636 -31.37 1.74 19.62
C SER A 636 -32.10 0.39 19.56
N PHE A 637 -33.30 0.30 20.11
CA PHE A 637 -34.18 -0.88 20.08
C PHE A 637 -35.45 -0.58 19.26
N GLU A 638 -35.77 -1.42 18.27
CA GLU A 638 -36.98 -1.32 17.44
C GLU A 638 -37.84 -2.59 17.60
N TRP A 639 -38.98 -2.48 18.28
CA TRP A 639 -39.71 -3.65 18.81
C TRP A 639 -40.55 -4.47 17.82
N GLY A 640 -40.60 -4.07 16.54
CA GLY A 640 -41.30 -4.79 15.47
C GLY A 640 -42.83 -4.73 15.45
N ASP A 641 -43.46 -4.17 16.49
CA ASP A 641 -44.92 -4.05 16.63
C ASP A 641 -45.48 -2.66 16.27
N GLY A 642 -44.61 -1.75 15.82
CA GLY A 642 -44.96 -0.38 15.44
C GLY A 642 -44.96 0.62 16.61
N THR A 643 -44.46 0.25 17.78
CA THR A 643 -44.12 1.20 18.84
C THR A 643 -42.85 2.00 18.53
N ALA A 644 -42.61 3.10 19.27
CA ALA A 644 -41.47 3.98 19.04
C ALA A 644 -40.17 3.36 19.56
N ASN A 645 -39.05 3.65 18.89
CA ASN A 645 -37.73 3.12 19.26
C ASN A 645 -37.23 3.69 20.60
N ASP A 646 -36.55 2.85 21.38
CA ASP A 646 -35.85 3.26 22.61
C ASP A 646 -34.34 3.36 22.38
N THR A 647 -33.72 4.49 22.72
CA THR A 647 -32.26 4.69 22.60
C THR A 647 -31.56 4.86 23.97
N ASP A 648 -30.26 4.59 24.05
CA ASP A 648 -29.36 4.87 25.20
C ASP A 648 -27.91 5.11 24.72
N THR A 649 -27.05 5.64 25.60
CA THR A 649 -25.61 5.88 25.36
C THR A 649 -24.77 5.54 26.61
N ALA A 650 -23.55 5.05 26.42
CA ALA A 650 -22.54 4.80 27.44
C ALA A 650 -21.17 5.39 27.04
N THR A 651 -20.58 6.21 27.91
CA THR A 651 -19.40 7.04 27.61
C THR A 651 -18.11 6.56 28.29
N ALA A 652 -18.13 5.42 28.97
CA ALA A 652 -16.99 4.85 29.69
C ALA A 652 -17.22 3.36 30.03
N GLY A 653 -16.13 2.58 30.10
CA GLY A 653 -16.17 1.16 30.49
C GLY A 653 -16.60 0.20 29.38
N THR A 654 -16.65 0.68 28.14
CA THR A 654 -17.14 -0.01 26.94
C THR A 654 -16.24 -1.16 26.49
N GLN A 655 -14.94 -1.12 26.81
CA GLN A 655 -13.99 -2.25 26.67
C GLN A 655 -14.41 -3.53 27.40
N SER A 656 -15.19 -3.44 28.48
CA SER A 656 -15.57 -4.58 29.31
C SER A 656 -17.02 -5.04 29.11
N GLY A 657 -17.71 -4.49 28.11
CA GLY A 657 -19.12 -4.72 27.87
C GLY A 657 -20.04 -3.85 28.74
N VAL A 658 -20.88 -3.05 28.10
CA VAL A 658 -21.94 -2.28 28.76
C VAL A 658 -23.29 -2.90 28.42
N SER A 659 -24.07 -3.19 29.47
CA SER A 659 -25.43 -3.72 29.32
C SER A 659 -26.46 -2.61 29.23
N PHE A 660 -27.31 -2.67 28.22
CA PHE A 660 -28.48 -1.82 28.04
C PHE A 660 -29.75 -2.64 28.18
N THR A 661 -30.61 -2.28 29.13
CA THR A 661 -31.86 -2.98 29.43
C THR A 661 -33.07 -2.10 29.13
N LYS A 662 -33.94 -2.54 28.23
CA LYS A 662 -35.24 -1.92 27.96
C LYS A 662 -36.38 -2.86 28.32
N ILE A 663 -37.54 -2.31 28.67
CA ILE A 663 -38.74 -3.07 29.07
C ILE A 663 -39.86 -2.78 28.08
N HIS A 664 -40.38 -3.83 27.44
CA HIS A 664 -41.48 -3.74 26.48
C HIS A 664 -42.64 -4.66 26.85
N THR A 665 -43.84 -4.45 26.30
CA THR A 665 -45.03 -5.27 26.59
C THR A 665 -45.80 -5.58 25.30
N TYR A 666 -45.69 -6.82 24.82
CA TYR A 666 -46.45 -7.28 23.67
C TYR A 666 -47.90 -7.62 24.06
N THR A 667 -48.85 -6.90 23.46
CA THR A 667 -50.30 -6.99 23.77
C THR A 667 -51.06 -7.97 22.86
N SER A 668 -50.34 -8.77 22.06
CA SER A 668 -50.90 -9.69 21.07
C SER A 668 -50.18 -11.04 21.11
N LEU A 669 -50.95 -12.13 21.09
CA LEU A 669 -50.41 -13.49 21.06
C LEU A 669 -49.90 -13.84 19.65
N VAL A 670 -48.71 -14.42 19.57
CA VAL A 670 -47.93 -14.62 18.34
C VAL A 670 -47.11 -15.91 18.53
N LEU A 671 -47.41 -16.99 17.80
CA LEU A 671 -46.78 -18.31 18.00
C LEU A 671 -46.23 -18.83 16.66
N PRO A 672 -45.14 -19.63 16.66
CA PRO A 672 -44.55 -20.16 15.42
C PRO A 672 -45.62 -20.78 14.50
N PRO A 673 -45.70 -20.37 13.22
CA PRO A 673 -44.67 -19.67 12.44
C PRO A 673 -44.75 -18.14 12.48
N ASP A 674 -45.90 -17.59 12.84
CA ASP A 674 -46.14 -16.16 12.77
C ASP A 674 -45.42 -15.52 13.97
N SER A 675 -44.42 -14.67 13.72
CA SER A 675 -43.49 -14.12 14.72
C SER A 675 -43.20 -12.64 14.45
N LEU A 676 -42.88 -11.89 15.51
CA LEU A 676 -42.44 -10.48 15.41
C LEU A 676 -40.91 -10.40 15.35
N MET A 677 -40.36 -9.25 14.92
CA MET A 677 -38.92 -9.04 14.78
C MET A 677 -38.46 -7.83 15.60
N LEU A 678 -37.62 -8.07 16.60
CA LEU A 678 -36.89 -7.03 17.33
C LEU A 678 -35.58 -6.73 16.60
N ASN A 679 -35.34 -5.48 16.20
CA ASN A 679 -34.02 -5.01 15.77
C ASN A 679 -33.34 -4.27 16.93
N VAL A 680 -32.04 -4.47 17.12
CA VAL A 680 -31.21 -3.66 18.02
C VAL A 680 -29.98 -3.18 17.24
N THR A 681 -29.75 -1.88 17.20
CA THR A 681 -28.67 -1.22 16.44
C THR A 681 -27.72 -0.51 17.41
N VAL A 682 -26.40 -0.66 17.24
CA VAL A 682 -25.36 -0.14 18.14
C VAL A 682 -24.28 0.57 17.33
N TRP A 683 -23.75 1.70 17.79
CA TRP A 683 -22.66 2.44 17.14
C TRP A 683 -21.80 3.22 18.14
N ASP A 684 -20.49 3.33 17.90
CA ASP A 684 -19.46 3.97 18.77
C ASP A 684 -19.38 5.52 18.59
N GLY A 685 -20.00 6.05 17.54
CA GLY A 685 -19.91 7.46 17.15
C GLY A 685 -18.92 7.74 16.03
N THR A 686 -18.03 6.79 15.72
CA THR A 686 -17.32 6.72 14.45
C THR A 686 -18.34 6.32 13.37
N PRO A 687 -18.49 7.07 12.26
CA PRO A 687 -19.46 6.69 11.24
C PRO A 687 -19.07 5.34 10.61
N GLY A 688 -20.03 4.57 10.10
CA GLY A 688 -19.77 3.22 9.56
C GLY A 688 -19.62 2.11 10.61
N ASN A 689 -19.09 2.41 11.80
CA ASN A 689 -18.96 1.47 12.91
C ASN A 689 -20.31 1.17 13.58
N VAL A 690 -21.10 0.29 12.95
CA VAL A 690 -22.46 -0.07 13.37
C VAL A 690 -22.64 -1.58 13.40
N ALA A 691 -23.25 -2.11 14.46
CA ALA A 691 -23.72 -3.50 14.52
C ALA A 691 -25.23 -3.58 14.70
N ILE A 692 -25.88 -4.56 14.05
CA ILE A 692 -27.33 -4.78 14.10
C ILE A 692 -27.64 -6.24 14.45
N ALA A 693 -28.25 -6.47 15.62
CA ALA A 693 -28.78 -7.76 16.01
C ALA A 693 -30.30 -7.82 15.79
N ARG A 694 -30.81 -8.98 15.34
CA ARG A 694 -32.23 -9.21 15.07
C ARG A 694 -32.71 -10.44 15.83
N SER A 695 -33.92 -10.41 16.38
CA SER A 695 -34.48 -11.54 17.12
C SER A 695 -35.98 -11.75 16.86
N THR A 696 -36.35 -13.03 16.75
CA THR A 696 -37.71 -13.53 16.55
C THR A 696 -38.46 -13.56 17.87
N VAL A 697 -39.51 -12.77 18.02
CA VAL A 697 -40.33 -12.75 19.24
C VAL A 697 -41.57 -13.64 19.09
N ASN A 698 -41.63 -14.67 19.92
CA ASN A 698 -42.80 -15.53 20.14
C ASN A 698 -43.48 -15.15 21.45
N VAL A 699 -44.78 -14.88 21.40
CA VAL A 699 -45.59 -14.52 22.56
C VAL A 699 -46.39 -15.75 23.02
N ILE A 700 -46.00 -16.33 24.17
CA ILE A 700 -46.38 -17.65 24.72
C ILE A 700 -47.18 -17.56 26.05
N PRO A 701 -47.67 -18.69 26.63
CA PRO A 701 -48.43 -18.67 27.89
C PRO A 701 -47.68 -19.00 29.21
N GLU A 702 -46.73 -19.96 29.30
CA GLU A 702 -45.95 -20.30 30.53
C GLU A 702 -44.56 -20.94 30.18
N PRO A 703 -43.48 -20.81 31.01
CA PRO A 703 -42.08 -21.22 30.67
C PRO A 703 -41.54 -22.49 31.39
N ASP A 704 -40.36 -22.98 30.98
CA ASP A 704 -39.58 -24.15 31.50
C ASP A 704 -38.06 -23.79 31.58
N SER A 705 -37.25 -24.46 32.42
CA SER A 705 -35.87 -24.02 32.80
C SER A 705 -34.76 -25.06 32.55
N VAL A 706 -33.53 -24.60 32.26
CA VAL A 706 -32.33 -25.44 32.03
C VAL A 706 -31.49 -25.68 33.31
N PRO A 707 -30.68 -26.76 33.37
CA PRO A 707 -29.75 -27.01 34.47
C PRO A 707 -28.71 -25.90 34.60
N THR A 708 -28.51 -25.42 35.82
CA THR A 708 -27.72 -24.21 36.09
C THR A 708 -26.48 -24.53 36.94
N LEU A 709 -25.31 -24.09 36.47
CA LEU A 709 -24.04 -24.11 37.21
C LEU A 709 -24.16 -23.24 38.47
N THR A 710 -23.83 -23.78 39.65
CA THR A 710 -23.87 -23.08 40.94
C THR A 710 -22.51 -22.87 41.57
N THR A 711 -21.57 -23.77 41.33
CA THR A 711 -20.17 -23.65 41.76
C THR A 711 -19.27 -23.88 40.53
N PRO A 712 -18.45 -22.88 40.11
CA PRO A 712 -17.58 -23.02 38.95
C PRO A 712 -16.52 -24.10 39.17
N VAL A 713 -15.93 -24.58 38.08
CA VAL A 713 -14.84 -25.55 38.18
C VAL A 713 -13.59 -24.89 38.75
N LEU A 714 -13.03 -25.50 39.80
CA LEU A 714 -11.82 -25.02 40.48
C LEU A 714 -10.73 -26.09 40.41
N THR A 715 -9.51 -25.66 40.07
CA THR A 715 -8.27 -26.46 40.01
C THR A 715 -7.33 -26.14 41.19
N ASP A 716 -6.24 -26.90 41.35
CA ASP A 716 -5.10 -26.60 42.24
C ASP A 716 -3.92 -27.48 41.77
N PRO A 717 -2.82 -26.92 41.23
CA PRO A 717 -2.58 -25.49 40.97
C PRO A 717 -3.49 -24.91 39.85
N ASP A 718 -3.56 -23.58 39.79
CA ASP A 718 -4.59 -22.87 39.01
C ASP A 718 -4.32 -22.78 37.50
N ALA A 719 -3.06 -22.77 37.05
CA ALA A 719 -2.68 -22.39 35.67
C ALA A 719 -2.01 -23.50 34.85
N ARG A 720 -1.10 -24.26 35.46
CA ARG A 720 -0.38 -25.38 34.85
C ARG A 720 0.20 -26.28 35.94
N ALA A 721 0.50 -27.52 35.58
CA ALA A 721 1.18 -28.49 36.42
C ALA A 721 2.49 -28.97 35.76
N TYR A 722 3.45 -29.44 36.55
CA TYR A 722 4.54 -30.25 36.01
C TYR A 722 4.11 -31.72 35.88
N ILE A 723 4.79 -32.51 35.03
CA ILE A 723 4.55 -33.97 34.94
C ILE A 723 4.53 -34.63 36.32
N ASP A 724 3.61 -35.58 36.52
CA ASP A 724 3.36 -36.33 37.76
C ASP A 724 2.89 -35.48 38.97
N GLN A 725 2.64 -34.18 38.79
CA GLN A 725 2.02 -33.34 39.82
C GLN A 725 0.51 -33.65 39.94
N MET A 726 0.08 -33.95 41.16
CA MET A 726 -1.33 -34.26 41.46
C MET A 726 -2.18 -32.99 41.51
N THR A 727 -3.31 -32.97 40.81
CA THR A 727 -4.24 -31.84 40.74
C THR A 727 -5.63 -32.19 41.29
N ARG A 728 -6.39 -31.18 41.73
CA ARG A 728 -7.70 -31.31 42.38
C ARG A 728 -8.77 -30.52 41.65
N TRP A 729 -9.91 -31.16 41.33
CA TRP A 729 -11.01 -30.57 40.56
C TRP A 729 -12.35 -30.63 41.31
N SER A 730 -13.19 -29.59 41.21
CA SER A 730 -14.55 -29.60 41.82
C SER A 730 -15.54 -28.63 41.18
N VAL A 731 -16.82 -28.99 41.10
CA VAL A 731 -17.92 -28.23 40.45
C VAL A 731 -19.26 -28.44 41.17
N GLY A 732 -20.28 -27.62 40.91
CA GLY A 732 -21.66 -27.86 41.38
C GLY A 732 -22.74 -27.29 40.46
N PHE A 733 -23.89 -27.98 40.39
CA PHE A 733 -25.06 -27.61 39.58
C PHE A 733 -26.38 -27.82 40.35
N LYS A 734 -27.45 -27.13 39.93
CA LYS A 734 -28.84 -27.39 40.36
C LYS A 734 -29.79 -27.32 39.16
N ASP A 735 -30.99 -27.85 39.33
CA ASP A 735 -32.09 -27.63 38.38
C ASP A 735 -33.43 -27.44 39.13
N ALA A 736 -34.25 -26.51 38.65
CA ALA A 736 -35.46 -26.06 39.34
C ALA A 736 -36.66 -27.01 39.19
N GLU A 737 -36.72 -27.82 38.13
CA GLU A 737 -37.88 -28.65 37.79
C GLU A 737 -37.62 -30.18 37.92
N SER A 738 -36.36 -30.62 37.86
CA SER A 738 -35.94 -32.03 37.68
C SER A 738 -36.00 -32.98 38.89
N GLY A 739 -36.53 -32.52 40.03
CA GLY A 739 -36.59 -33.31 41.27
C GLY A 739 -37.91 -34.05 41.52
N GLY A 740 -37.98 -34.76 42.66
CA GLY A 740 -39.17 -35.47 43.12
C GLY A 740 -39.37 -36.87 42.51
N ASP A 741 -40.47 -37.54 42.90
CA ASP A 741 -40.73 -38.97 42.59
C ASP A 741 -40.89 -39.29 41.08
N THR A 742 -41.04 -38.27 40.23
CA THR A 742 -41.16 -38.39 38.77
C THR A 742 -40.09 -37.60 38.01
N GLY A 743 -39.17 -36.92 38.71
CA GLY A 743 -38.08 -36.15 38.12
C GLY A 743 -36.90 -37.04 37.67
N ALA A 744 -36.19 -36.60 36.64
CA ALA A 744 -35.14 -37.38 36.01
C ALA A 744 -33.77 -37.34 36.73
N GLY A 745 -33.54 -36.34 37.60
CA GLY A 745 -32.28 -36.17 38.36
C GLY A 745 -31.18 -35.45 37.58
N LEU A 746 -29.95 -35.46 38.10
CA LEU A 746 -28.78 -34.82 37.46
C LEU A 746 -27.60 -35.80 37.36
N ARG A 747 -26.94 -35.83 36.19
CA ARG A 747 -25.76 -36.67 35.91
C ARG A 747 -24.56 -35.80 35.55
N PHE A 748 -23.41 -36.04 36.18
CA PHE A 748 -22.14 -35.39 35.90
C PHE A 748 -21.21 -36.37 35.17
N THR A 749 -20.47 -35.93 34.16
CA THR A 749 -19.44 -36.75 33.50
C THR A 749 -18.24 -35.88 33.12
N TRP A 750 -17.08 -36.16 33.71
CA TRP A 750 -15.78 -35.54 33.44
C TRP A 750 -14.96 -36.42 32.48
N ASP A 751 -14.39 -35.84 31.43
CA ASP A 751 -13.37 -36.42 30.56
C ASP A 751 -12.05 -35.67 30.78
N TRP A 752 -10.91 -36.38 30.90
CA TRP A 752 -9.61 -35.79 31.24
C TRP A 752 -8.68 -35.60 30.03
N ASP A 753 -9.17 -35.90 28.82
CA ASP A 753 -8.44 -35.80 27.54
C ASP A 753 -7.16 -36.67 27.47
N ASP A 754 -7.07 -37.68 28.34
CA ASP A 754 -6.04 -38.72 28.33
C ASP A 754 -6.63 -40.13 28.09
N LEU A 755 -7.84 -40.18 27.51
CA LEU A 755 -8.70 -41.35 27.33
C LEU A 755 -9.26 -41.94 28.64
N THR A 756 -9.20 -41.21 29.77
CA THR A 756 -9.85 -41.58 31.02
C THR A 756 -10.97 -40.60 31.39
N TYR A 757 -12.03 -41.11 32.04
CA TYR A 757 -13.21 -40.32 32.39
C TYR A 757 -13.85 -40.80 33.71
N ASN A 758 -14.60 -39.92 34.36
CA ASN A 758 -15.34 -40.17 35.60
C ASN A 758 -16.81 -39.75 35.44
N SER A 759 -17.78 -40.60 35.81
CA SER A 759 -19.21 -40.27 35.70
C SER A 759 -19.99 -40.62 36.97
N THR A 760 -20.85 -39.68 37.42
CA THR A 760 -21.62 -39.77 38.66
C THR A 760 -23.08 -39.34 38.42
N LEU A 761 -24.05 -40.17 38.80
CA LEU A 761 -25.48 -39.85 38.74
C LEU A 761 -26.04 -39.61 40.15
N TYR A 762 -26.77 -38.51 40.34
CA TYR A 762 -27.44 -38.18 41.59
C TYR A 762 -28.97 -38.20 41.38
N GLN A 763 -29.65 -39.19 41.99
CA GLN A 763 -31.12 -39.32 41.93
C GLN A 763 -31.64 -40.08 43.18
N PRO A 764 -32.80 -39.71 43.76
CA PRO A 764 -33.60 -38.52 43.45
C PRO A 764 -32.93 -37.23 43.96
N THR A 765 -32.98 -36.18 43.15
CA THR A 765 -32.66 -34.81 43.55
C THR A 765 -33.89 -34.15 44.17
N THR A 766 -33.66 -33.01 44.83
CA THR A 766 -34.72 -32.07 45.20
C THR A 766 -34.65 -30.89 44.25
N ASN A 767 -35.80 -30.43 43.75
CA ASN A 767 -35.93 -29.22 42.93
C ASN A 767 -35.15 -28.04 43.54
N ASP A 768 -34.49 -27.28 42.66
CA ASP A 768 -33.70 -26.08 42.94
C ASP A 768 -32.58 -26.26 44.00
N THR A 769 -32.08 -27.49 44.18
CA THR A 769 -31.05 -27.82 45.18
C THR A 769 -29.72 -28.20 44.53
N GLU A 770 -28.63 -27.58 44.98
CA GLU A 770 -27.28 -27.83 44.49
C GLU A 770 -26.77 -29.26 44.78
N VAL A 771 -26.07 -29.80 43.79
CA VAL A 771 -25.31 -31.05 43.81
C VAL A 771 -23.85 -30.71 43.45
N ILE A 772 -22.90 -31.05 44.32
CA ILE A 772 -21.45 -30.83 44.12
C ILE A 772 -20.76 -32.16 43.81
N ASP A 773 -19.90 -32.15 42.79
CA ASP A 773 -19.04 -33.27 42.39
C ASP A 773 -17.55 -32.86 42.48
N VAL A 774 -16.68 -33.82 42.80
CA VAL A 774 -15.25 -33.59 43.10
C VAL A 774 -14.42 -34.74 42.54
N ALA A 775 -13.37 -34.40 41.79
CA ALA A 775 -12.45 -35.34 41.18
C ALA A 775 -10.97 -34.93 41.36
N TRP A 776 -10.06 -35.81 40.98
CA TRP A 776 -8.62 -35.66 41.15
C TRP A 776 -7.90 -36.36 40.01
N HIS A 777 -6.88 -35.72 39.43
CA HIS A 777 -6.12 -36.29 38.32
C HIS A 777 -4.65 -35.88 38.31
N SER A 778 -3.82 -36.62 37.59
CA SER A 778 -2.39 -36.34 37.40
C SER A 778 -1.94 -36.89 36.06
N TRP A 779 -1.33 -36.06 35.22
CA TRP A 779 -0.83 -36.44 33.92
C TRP A 779 0.64 -36.88 34.00
N SER A 780 0.96 -37.98 33.30
CA SER A 780 2.31 -38.58 33.25
C SER A 780 3.06 -38.25 31.95
N VAL A 781 2.50 -37.35 31.16
CA VAL A 781 2.99 -36.85 29.88
C VAL A 781 2.71 -35.35 29.85
N ASP A 782 3.60 -34.58 29.23
CA ASP A 782 3.45 -33.16 28.96
C ASP A 782 2.56 -32.90 27.73
N GLY A 783 1.83 -31.79 27.78
CA GLY A 783 0.91 -31.34 26.74
C GLY A 783 -0.24 -30.49 27.26
N PRO A 784 -0.98 -29.82 26.36
CA PRO A 784 -2.26 -29.20 26.68
C PRO A 784 -3.36 -30.27 26.72
N TYR A 785 -4.26 -30.18 27.70
CA TYR A 785 -5.41 -31.09 27.89
C TYR A 785 -6.72 -30.30 28.00
N TYR A 786 -7.80 -30.79 27.39
CA TYR A 786 -9.14 -30.18 27.44
C TYR A 786 -10.09 -30.98 28.33
N VAL A 787 -10.21 -30.59 29.60
CA VAL A 787 -11.08 -31.28 30.57
C VAL A 787 -12.54 -30.88 30.34
N THR A 788 -13.35 -31.80 29.83
CA THR A 788 -14.78 -31.56 29.49
C THR A 788 -15.73 -32.17 30.51
N LEU A 789 -16.77 -31.43 30.89
CA LEU A 789 -17.82 -31.81 31.83
C LEU A 789 -19.22 -31.67 31.19
N TRP A 790 -20.08 -32.68 31.36
CA TRP A 790 -21.50 -32.63 30.94
C TRP A 790 -22.49 -32.82 32.10
N VAL A 791 -23.62 -32.09 32.06
CA VAL A 791 -24.75 -32.18 32.98
C VAL A 791 -26.12 -32.14 32.27
N ASP A 792 -26.98 -33.14 32.51
CA ASP A 792 -28.25 -33.38 31.78
C ASP A 792 -29.46 -33.51 32.74
N ASP A 793 -30.62 -32.94 32.36
CA ASP A 793 -31.92 -33.07 33.05
C ASP A 793 -32.92 -34.04 32.40
N GLY A 794 -32.78 -34.39 31.12
CA GLY A 794 -33.73 -35.21 30.38
C GLY A 794 -35.09 -34.59 29.97
N SER A 795 -35.24 -33.25 29.87
CA SER A 795 -36.50 -32.58 29.46
C SER A 795 -36.85 -32.77 27.97
N GLY A 796 -35.84 -32.77 27.09
CA GLY A 796 -35.99 -32.87 25.64
C GLY A 796 -36.25 -31.54 24.90
N LEU A 797 -36.26 -30.41 25.60
CA LEU A 797 -36.18 -29.09 24.98
C LEU A 797 -34.74 -28.80 24.53
N ALA A 798 -34.58 -27.96 23.49
CA ALA A 798 -33.25 -27.58 23.01
C ALA A 798 -32.51 -26.73 24.06
N GLY A 799 -31.28 -27.12 24.42
CA GLY A 799 -30.44 -26.41 25.39
C GLY A 799 -30.35 -27.03 26.80
N HIS A 800 -31.07 -28.13 27.08
CA HIS A 800 -31.18 -28.69 28.44
C HIS A 800 -30.11 -29.73 28.85
N ASN A 801 -29.16 -30.05 27.96
CA ASN A 801 -27.94 -30.79 28.31
C ASN A 801 -26.77 -29.83 28.19
N VAL A 802 -26.22 -29.42 29.33
CA VAL A 802 -25.24 -28.33 29.44
C VAL A 802 -23.82 -28.88 29.61
N SER A 803 -22.83 -28.20 29.03
CA SER A 803 -21.43 -28.62 29.06
C SER A 803 -20.50 -27.48 29.45
N VAL A 804 -19.36 -27.82 30.06
CA VAL A 804 -18.26 -26.91 30.42
C VAL A 804 -16.95 -27.57 30.01
N GLU A 805 -16.06 -26.85 29.32
CA GLU A 805 -14.77 -27.36 28.85
C GLU A 805 -13.64 -26.42 29.27
N ILE A 806 -12.50 -26.98 29.67
CA ILE A 806 -11.45 -26.25 30.38
C ILE A 806 -10.05 -26.70 29.88
N PRO A 807 -9.26 -25.81 29.26
CA PRO A 807 -7.88 -26.11 28.91
C PRO A 807 -6.99 -26.12 30.16
N TYR A 808 -6.00 -27.03 30.20
CA TYR A 808 -5.05 -27.16 31.30
C TYR A 808 -3.69 -27.69 30.80
N ASP A 809 -2.61 -26.95 31.09
CA ASP A 809 -1.27 -27.28 30.60
C ASP A 809 -0.45 -28.13 31.58
N VAL A 810 0.28 -29.12 31.03
CA VAL A 810 1.23 -29.96 31.76
C VAL A 810 2.60 -29.89 31.10
N ILE A 811 3.68 -29.58 31.84
CA ILE A 811 5.01 -29.30 31.28
C ILE A 811 6.18 -30.01 32.01
N VAL A 812 7.36 -30.00 31.39
CA VAL A 812 8.64 -30.47 31.95
C VAL A 812 9.55 -29.28 32.23
N ASN A 813 10.13 -29.20 33.43
CA ASN A 813 11.10 -28.17 33.81
C ASN A 813 12.49 -28.43 33.17
N GLN A 814 13.17 -27.39 32.68
CA GLN A 814 14.44 -27.50 31.96
C GLN A 814 15.57 -26.64 32.58
N PRO A 815 16.85 -27.01 32.39
CA PRO A 815 17.98 -26.26 32.92
C PRO A 815 18.38 -25.06 32.04
N PRO A 816 19.01 -24.02 32.63
CA PRO A 816 19.49 -22.87 31.89
C PRO A 816 20.71 -23.19 31.01
N SER A 817 20.91 -22.37 29.98
CA SER A 817 21.97 -22.54 28.99
C SER A 817 23.36 -22.20 29.55
N ALA A 818 24.37 -22.98 29.16
CA ALA A 818 25.74 -22.79 29.66
C ALA A 818 26.29 -21.41 29.28
N PRO A 819 26.97 -20.68 30.20
CA PRO A 819 27.38 -19.30 29.95
C PRO A 819 28.43 -19.20 28.85
N ALA A 820 28.19 -18.37 27.83
CA ALA A 820 29.17 -18.07 26.78
C ALA A 820 30.04 -16.88 27.19
N ILE A 821 31.37 -17.05 27.25
CA ILE A 821 32.31 -16.01 27.72
C ILE A 821 33.11 -15.45 26.53
N SER A 822 33.24 -14.12 26.43
CA SER A 822 34.06 -13.43 25.42
C SER A 822 35.56 -13.68 25.61
N SER A 823 36.36 -13.59 24.54
CA SER A 823 37.84 -13.66 24.63
C SER A 823 38.42 -12.52 25.49
N ILE A 824 39.50 -12.83 26.23
CA ILE A 824 40.13 -11.89 27.17
C ILE A 824 41.63 -11.84 26.92
N THR A 825 42.11 -10.68 26.47
CA THR A 825 43.54 -10.36 26.34
C THR A 825 43.82 -9.12 27.17
N ALA A 826 44.89 -9.13 27.98
CA ALA A 826 45.25 -7.99 28.81
C ALA A 826 46.78 -7.81 28.90
N ASN A 827 47.20 -6.64 29.37
CA ASN A 827 48.57 -6.38 29.78
C ASN A 827 48.64 -6.17 31.29
N VAL A 828 49.81 -6.40 31.88
CA VAL A 828 50.02 -6.20 33.33
C VAL A 828 49.65 -4.77 33.73
N ASP A 829 48.88 -4.65 34.82
CA ASP A 829 48.38 -3.41 35.40
C ASP A 829 47.40 -2.59 34.52
N VAL A 830 46.80 -3.20 33.49
CA VAL A 830 45.75 -2.59 32.65
C VAL A 830 44.37 -3.17 32.98
N ALA A 831 43.37 -2.29 33.14
CA ALA A 831 41.98 -2.67 33.41
C ALA A 831 41.21 -2.97 32.10
N VAL A 832 40.42 -4.04 32.09
CA VAL A 832 39.61 -4.45 30.93
C VAL A 832 38.19 -4.90 31.36
N SER A 833 37.24 -4.84 30.43
CA SER A 833 35.86 -5.33 30.61
C SER A 833 35.72 -6.77 30.13
N CYS A 834 35.06 -7.63 30.90
CA CYS A 834 34.79 -9.02 30.58
C CYS A 834 33.28 -9.25 30.42
N TRP A 835 32.86 -10.09 29.46
CA TRP A 835 31.44 -10.26 29.12
C TRP A 835 31.04 -11.74 29.03
N ALA A 836 29.86 -12.09 29.54
CA ALA A 836 29.25 -13.40 29.32
C ALA A 836 27.72 -13.35 29.24
N THR A 837 27.11 -14.37 28.62
CA THR A 837 25.67 -14.47 28.37
C THR A 837 25.10 -15.87 28.65
N SER A 838 23.84 -15.96 29.07
CA SER A 838 23.07 -17.21 29.31
C SER A 838 21.56 -16.93 29.30
N SER A 839 20.73 -17.96 29.12
CA SER A 839 19.27 -17.91 29.00
C SER A 839 18.60 -19.06 29.75
N ASP A 840 17.34 -18.89 30.11
CA ASP A 840 16.48 -19.93 30.68
C ASP A 840 15.25 -20.16 29.80
N VAL A 841 14.89 -21.40 29.51
CA VAL A 841 13.82 -21.74 28.54
C VAL A 841 12.43 -21.85 29.15
N ASP A 842 12.29 -21.85 30.47
CA ASP A 842 11.01 -21.82 31.18
C ASP A 842 10.69 -20.40 31.73
N GLY A 843 11.68 -19.51 31.72
CA GLY A 843 11.58 -18.11 32.12
C GLY A 843 12.10 -17.84 33.54
N ASP A 844 12.81 -18.78 34.14
CA ASP A 844 13.20 -18.76 35.55
C ASP A 844 14.31 -17.71 35.87
N PRO A 845 14.39 -17.25 37.13
CA PRO A 845 15.29 -16.16 37.55
C PRO A 845 16.77 -16.56 37.66
N LEU A 846 17.62 -16.02 36.78
CA LEU A 846 19.04 -16.41 36.69
C LEU A 846 20.03 -15.68 37.64
N ARG A 847 21.03 -16.41 38.14
CA ARG A 847 22.18 -15.86 38.91
C ARG A 847 23.53 -16.22 38.29
N PHE A 848 24.35 -15.20 37.95
CA PHE A 848 25.71 -15.36 37.44
C PHE A 848 26.78 -15.17 38.53
N THR A 849 27.78 -16.04 38.59
CA THR A 849 28.95 -15.95 39.49
C THR A 849 30.26 -16.11 38.73
N TRP A 850 31.15 -15.11 38.81
CA TRP A 850 32.43 -15.01 38.10
C TRP A 850 33.64 -15.21 39.02
N TYR A 851 34.68 -15.89 38.54
CA TYR A 851 35.99 -16.03 39.18
C TYR A 851 37.12 -15.72 38.17
N PHE A 852 38.01 -14.75 38.44
CA PHE A 852 39.00 -14.26 37.46
C PHE A 852 40.39 -14.94 37.50
N GLY A 853 40.51 -16.08 38.19
CA GLY A 853 41.73 -16.89 38.25
C GLY A 853 42.87 -16.34 39.12
N ASP A 854 42.87 -15.05 39.47
CA ASP A 854 43.84 -14.40 40.35
C ASP A 854 43.35 -14.23 41.81
N GLY A 855 42.08 -14.56 42.06
CA GLY A 855 41.38 -14.36 43.33
C GLY A 855 40.25 -13.32 43.29
N GLY A 856 40.09 -12.58 42.19
CA GLY A 856 38.92 -11.73 41.95
C GLY A 856 37.62 -12.52 41.75
N ILE A 857 36.51 -12.00 42.27
CA ILE A 857 35.15 -12.60 42.18
C ILE A 857 34.12 -11.50 41.93
N ALA A 858 33.13 -11.74 41.06
CA ALA A 858 31.96 -10.87 40.86
C ALA A 858 30.65 -11.69 40.80
N VAL A 859 29.51 -11.09 41.17
CA VAL A 859 28.18 -11.75 41.16
C VAL A 859 27.12 -10.78 40.63
N THR A 860 26.26 -11.25 39.73
CA THR A 860 25.12 -10.50 39.17
C THR A 860 23.86 -11.39 39.14
N ASN A 861 22.66 -10.80 39.25
CA ASN A 861 21.38 -11.54 39.18
C ASN A 861 20.45 -10.90 38.16
N SER A 862 19.57 -11.71 37.59
CA SER A 862 18.42 -11.32 36.75
C SER A 862 17.12 -11.73 37.45
N PRO A 863 16.02 -10.94 37.32
CA PRO A 863 14.69 -11.43 37.66
C PRO A 863 14.22 -12.53 36.68
N ALA A 864 13.13 -13.19 37.02
CA ALA A 864 12.38 -14.06 36.10
C ALA A 864 11.94 -13.24 34.89
N GLY A 865 11.96 -13.84 33.71
CA GLY A 865 11.83 -13.15 32.43
C GLY A 865 11.02 -13.92 31.42
N THR A 866 11.02 -13.45 30.17
CA THR A 866 10.41 -14.17 29.06
C THR A 866 11.19 -15.46 28.79
N PRO A 867 10.52 -16.63 28.67
CA PRO A 867 11.14 -17.88 28.28
C PRO A 867 12.07 -17.75 27.06
N GLY A 868 13.27 -18.34 27.16
CA GLY A 868 14.31 -18.39 26.12
C GLY A 868 15.23 -17.17 26.01
N VAL A 869 14.95 -16.05 26.68
CA VAL A 869 15.67 -14.79 26.44
C VAL A 869 17.09 -14.78 27.04
N MET A 870 18.06 -14.30 26.25
CA MET A 870 19.46 -14.17 26.63
C MET A 870 19.72 -12.97 27.55
N VAL A 871 20.35 -13.23 28.69
CA VAL A 871 20.75 -12.27 29.72
C VAL A 871 22.27 -12.05 29.68
N VAL A 872 22.72 -10.80 29.87
CA VAL A 872 24.14 -10.40 29.77
C VAL A 872 24.71 -9.99 31.14
N SER A 873 25.96 -10.35 31.41
CA SER A 873 26.75 -9.91 32.58
C SER A 873 28.11 -9.36 32.13
N SER A 874 28.50 -8.17 32.61
CA SER A 874 29.67 -7.42 32.09
C SER A 874 30.59 -6.75 33.15
N PRO A 875 31.22 -7.52 34.06
CA PRO A 875 32.16 -6.98 35.06
C PRO A 875 33.52 -6.54 34.49
N THR A 876 34.19 -5.58 35.15
CA THR A 876 35.56 -5.12 34.82
C THR A 876 36.61 -5.68 35.79
N HIS A 877 37.80 -6.04 35.30
CA HIS A 877 38.89 -6.60 36.12
C HIS A 877 40.30 -6.08 35.72
N THR A 878 41.34 -6.36 36.51
CA THR A 878 42.74 -5.92 36.28
C THR A 878 43.73 -6.93 36.85
N TRP A 879 44.64 -7.46 36.02
CA TRP A 879 45.67 -8.41 36.44
C TRP A 879 47.03 -7.73 36.69
N THR A 880 47.60 -7.94 37.88
CA THR A 880 48.83 -7.25 38.35
C THR A 880 50.13 -8.03 38.13
N THR A 881 50.06 -9.19 37.49
CA THR A 881 51.24 -10.01 37.14
C THR A 881 51.06 -10.69 35.80
N GLN A 882 52.15 -10.80 35.03
CA GLN A 882 52.18 -11.51 33.75
C GLN A 882 51.95 -13.01 33.98
N ASN A 883 50.85 -13.55 33.47
CA ASN A 883 50.52 -14.97 33.51
C ASN A 883 49.35 -15.27 32.57
N THR A 884 49.03 -16.55 32.37
CA THR A 884 47.70 -16.96 31.88
C THR A 884 46.81 -17.28 33.08
N TYR A 885 45.60 -16.72 33.11
CA TYR A 885 44.60 -16.95 34.16
C TYR A 885 43.38 -17.67 33.59
N THR A 886 42.78 -18.59 34.35
CA THR A 886 41.50 -19.20 33.97
C THR A 886 40.36 -18.42 34.61
N VAL A 887 39.41 -17.97 33.79
CA VAL A 887 38.20 -17.26 34.22
C VAL A 887 37.01 -18.22 34.14
N ASP A 888 36.33 -18.45 35.26
CA ASP A 888 35.19 -19.36 35.38
C ASP A 888 33.88 -18.58 35.64
N VAL A 889 32.77 -19.01 35.01
CA VAL A 889 31.43 -18.44 35.19
C VAL A 889 30.41 -19.55 35.48
N TRP A 890 29.52 -19.33 36.46
CA TRP A 890 28.44 -20.25 36.84
C TRP A 890 27.06 -19.56 36.75
N VAL A 891 26.02 -20.29 36.34
CA VAL A 891 24.63 -19.83 36.21
C VAL A 891 23.65 -20.84 36.83
N ASP A 892 22.62 -20.36 37.56
CA ASP A 892 21.66 -21.13 38.37
C ASP A 892 20.25 -20.52 38.23
N ASP A 893 19.22 -21.37 38.07
CA ASP A 893 17.78 -21.03 37.84
C ASP A 893 16.95 -20.86 39.14
N LEU A 894 17.51 -21.28 40.28
CA LEU A 894 16.87 -21.27 41.61
C LEU A 894 15.66 -22.22 41.79
N THR A 895 15.37 -23.12 40.86
CA THR A 895 14.29 -24.13 40.99
C THR A 895 14.63 -25.20 42.03
N GLY A 896 15.93 -25.53 42.13
CA GLY A 896 16.47 -26.56 43.01
C GLY A 896 16.57 -27.94 42.36
N ASP A 897 16.30 -28.06 41.06
CA ASP A 897 16.36 -29.32 40.34
C ASP A 897 17.80 -29.83 40.11
N PRO A 898 18.04 -31.17 40.15
CA PRO A 898 19.40 -31.71 40.09
C PRO A 898 20.04 -31.57 38.69
N GLY A 899 20.82 -30.51 38.50
CA GLY A 899 21.62 -30.28 37.28
C GLY A 899 21.50 -28.88 36.70
N HIS A 900 20.63 -28.04 37.26
CA HIS A 900 20.28 -26.72 36.72
C HIS A 900 21.28 -25.60 37.10
N ASN A 901 22.48 -25.98 37.55
CA ASN A 901 23.58 -25.05 37.85
C ASN A 901 24.78 -25.36 36.93
N VAL A 902 24.95 -24.53 35.90
CA VAL A 902 25.81 -24.76 34.73
C VAL A 902 27.04 -23.84 34.72
N THR A 903 28.11 -24.23 34.04
CA THR A 903 29.39 -23.49 34.08
C THR A 903 30.18 -23.52 32.78
N ALA A 904 31.01 -22.50 32.56
CA ALA A 904 32.01 -22.43 31.50
C ALA A 904 33.29 -21.72 31.97
N SER A 905 34.37 -21.89 31.21
CA SER A 905 35.70 -21.36 31.52
C SER A 905 36.43 -20.86 30.27
N ILE A 906 37.25 -19.80 30.39
CA ILE A 906 38.15 -19.32 29.32
C ILE A 906 39.54 -18.92 29.88
N SER A 907 40.57 -18.97 29.04
CA SER A 907 41.90 -18.45 29.38
C SER A 907 42.03 -16.97 29.04
N ALA A 908 42.44 -16.17 30.02
CA ALA A 908 42.90 -14.79 29.84
C ALA A 908 44.43 -14.76 29.76
N GLU A 909 45.00 -14.32 28.63
CA GLU A 909 46.46 -14.18 28.46
C GLU A 909 46.91 -12.77 28.86
N VAL A 910 47.86 -12.68 29.80
CA VAL A 910 48.46 -11.42 30.27
C VAL A 910 49.93 -11.35 29.90
N GLY A 911 50.27 -10.46 28.97
CA GLY A 911 51.58 -10.38 28.29
C GLY A 911 52.68 -9.58 29.01
N ALA A 912 53.92 -9.70 28.50
CA ALA A 912 55.04 -8.80 28.83
C ALA A 912 55.13 -7.68 27.79
N GLN A 913 55.73 -6.55 28.18
CA GLN A 913 56.05 -5.45 27.27
C GLN A 913 57.29 -5.80 26.42
N ASP A 914 57.18 -5.84 25.08
CA ASP A 914 58.23 -6.36 24.18
C ASP A 914 58.40 -5.58 22.84
N THR A 915 59.22 -6.10 21.91
CA THR A 915 59.96 -5.37 20.84
C THR A 915 59.29 -5.09 19.49
N ASP A 916 59.94 -4.15 18.78
CA ASP A 916 59.73 -3.50 17.47
C ASP A 916 59.58 -4.39 16.20
N LEU A 917 58.81 -3.93 15.20
CA LEU A 917 58.57 -4.58 13.89
C LEU A 917 58.37 -3.55 12.76
N ALA A 918 58.61 -3.97 11.51
CA ALA A 918 58.47 -3.14 10.30
C ALA A 918 57.04 -2.60 10.05
N PRO A 919 56.88 -1.46 9.35
CA PRO A 919 55.58 -0.89 8.99
C PRO A 919 54.73 -1.82 8.12
N SER A 920 53.43 -1.78 8.34
CA SER A 920 52.46 -2.66 7.69
C SER A 920 51.19 -1.91 7.26
N SER A 921 50.30 -2.62 6.55
CA SER A 921 48.95 -2.14 6.24
C SER A 921 48.88 -0.80 5.50
N LEU A 922 49.76 -0.55 4.53
CA LEU A 922 49.78 0.68 3.73
C LEU A 922 48.42 0.96 3.10
N GLY A 923 48.02 2.23 3.12
CA GLY A 923 46.85 2.72 2.41
C GLY A 923 47.18 4.05 1.75
N LEU A 924 46.76 4.23 0.50
CA LEU A 924 46.89 5.46 -0.26
C LEU A 924 45.55 5.70 -0.96
N VAL A 925 44.91 6.83 -0.66
CA VAL A 925 43.66 7.25 -1.29
C VAL A 925 43.88 8.61 -1.92
N ALA A 926 43.60 8.74 -3.23
CA ALA A 926 43.56 10.01 -3.93
C ALA A 926 42.13 10.55 -3.92
N THR A 927 41.95 11.84 -3.64
CA THR A 927 40.65 12.50 -3.64
C THR A 927 40.79 13.96 -4.06
N PRO A 928 40.06 14.43 -5.11
CA PRO A 928 39.19 13.64 -5.99
C PRO A 928 39.99 12.74 -6.96
N ASN A 929 39.35 11.69 -7.47
CA ASN A 929 39.87 10.82 -8.53
C ASN A 929 38.68 10.21 -9.31
N PRO A 930 38.40 10.61 -10.56
CA PRO A 930 39.17 11.54 -11.39
C PRO A 930 39.22 12.97 -10.82
N SER A 931 40.15 13.78 -11.35
CA SER A 931 40.31 15.20 -11.05
C SER A 931 40.49 16.00 -12.35
N TYR A 932 40.72 17.31 -12.26
CA TYR A 932 40.82 18.22 -13.41
C TYR A 932 42.20 18.89 -13.49
N PRO A 933 42.63 19.37 -14.68
CA PRO A 933 43.91 20.05 -14.85
C PRO A 933 44.08 21.24 -13.89
N ASN A 934 45.21 21.28 -13.19
CA ASN A 934 45.56 22.25 -12.13
C ASN A 934 44.69 22.14 -10.86
N GLY A 935 43.85 21.11 -10.72
CA GLY A 935 43.12 20.79 -9.49
C GLY A 935 44.01 20.07 -8.47
N ASP A 936 43.95 20.50 -7.21
CA ASP A 936 44.65 19.87 -6.09
C ASP A 936 44.05 18.50 -5.77
N VAL A 937 44.76 17.42 -6.08
CA VAL A 937 44.47 16.06 -5.63
C VAL A 937 45.11 15.85 -4.26
N THR A 938 44.29 15.54 -3.26
CA THR A 938 44.77 15.17 -1.92
C THR A 938 45.03 13.67 -1.86
N PHE A 939 46.24 13.30 -1.45
CA PHE A 939 46.67 11.93 -1.25
C PHE A 939 46.77 11.66 0.25
N ASN A 940 45.75 10.99 0.80
CA ASN A 940 45.75 10.57 2.20
C ASN A 940 46.54 9.24 2.30
N ALA A 941 47.80 9.36 2.68
CA ALA A 941 48.73 8.23 2.82
C ALA A 941 48.74 7.74 4.28
N SER A 942 48.82 6.43 4.48
CA SER A 942 48.83 5.82 5.81
C SER A 942 49.62 4.52 5.88
N ALA A 943 50.12 4.21 7.07
CA ALA A 943 50.77 2.94 7.41
C ALA A 943 50.68 2.70 8.93
N VAL A 944 50.82 1.46 9.38
CA VAL A 944 50.79 1.06 10.80
C VAL A 944 52.19 0.68 11.24
N ASP A 945 52.65 1.26 12.35
CA ASP A 945 53.89 0.89 13.04
C ASP A 945 53.56 0.29 14.41
N THR A 946 53.97 -0.94 14.69
CA THR A 946 53.54 -1.65 15.91
C THR A 946 54.23 -1.20 17.19
N ARG A 947 55.07 -0.16 17.14
CA ARG A 947 55.72 0.45 18.30
C ARG A 947 55.34 1.93 18.46
N GLY A 948 54.67 2.48 17.46
CA GLY A 948 54.42 3.90 17.32
C GLY A 948 55.67 4.72 17.07
N ASP A 949 56.69 4.17 16.43
CA ASP A 949 57.79 4.99 15.91
C ASP A 949 57.28 5.86 14.74
N ALA A 950 57.98 6.99 14.50
CA ALA A 950 57.55 7.98 13.51
C ALA A 950 57.95 7.54 12.10
N LEU A 951 56.97 7.35 11.23
CA LEU A 951 57.14 6.87 9.86
C LEU A 951 57.52 8.00 8.92
N THR A 952 58.49 7.74 8.03
CA THR A 952 58.76 8.57 6.86
C THR A 952 57.98 8.02 5.67
N LEU A 953 57.08 8.83 5.12
CA LEU A 953 56.28 8.53 3.94
C LEU A 953 56.83 9.30 2.75
N TYR A 954 57.06 8.63 1.62
CA TYR A 954 57.57 9.21 0.38
C TYR A 954 56.64 8.85 -0.78
N ILE A 955 56.31 9.79 -1.66
CA ILE A 955 55.34 9.62 -2.73
C ILE A 955 55.88 10.18 -4.06
N GLU A 956 55.71 9.44 -5.16
CA GLU A 956 56.00 9.86 -6.54
C GLU A 956 54.69 9.91 -7.35
N TYR A 957 54.40 11.02 -8.04
CA TYR A 957 53.07 11.29 -8.63
C TYR A 957 52.88 10.81 -10.09
N GLY A 958 53.91 10.23 -10.70
CA GLY A 958 53.87 9.68 -12.06
C GLY A 958 54.14 10.66 -13.19
N ASP A 959 54.13 11.97 -12.93
CA ASP A 959 54.46 13.04 -13.89
C ASP A 959 55.93 13.50 -13.83
N GLY A 960 56.65 13.13 -12.77
CA GLY A 960 58.04 13.46 -12.51
C GLY A 960 58.27 14.19 -11.18
N ASP A 961 57.21 14.65 -10.52
CA ASP A 961 57.27 15.26 -9.19
C ASP A 961 57.07 14.23 -8.06
N ALA A 962 57.57 14.59 -6.87
CA ALA A 962 57.59 13.72 -5.70
C ALA A 962 57.60 14.54 -4.39
N ALA A 963 57.07 13.97 -3.31
CA ALA A 963 57.01 14.58 -1.99
C ALA A 963 57.42 13.61 -0.87
N VAL A 964 57.78 14.15 0.30
CA VAL A 964 58.13 13.38 1.49
C VAL A 964 57.59 14.04 2.75
N ALA A 965 57.07 13.24 3.68
CA ALA A 965 56.55 13.68 4.96
C ALA A 965 56.98 12.71 6.07
N THR A 966 56.89 13.15 7.32
CA THR A 966 57.14 12.31 8.50
C THR A 966 55.97 12.44 9.45
N THR A 967 55.42 11.32 9.89
CA THR A 967 54.30 11.27 10.85
C THR A 967 54.78 11.69 12.26
N LEU A 968 53.84 11.89 13.18
CA LEU A 968 54.17 12.33 14.54
C LEU A 968 54.74 11.22 15.44
N GLY A 969 54.49 9.95 15.12
CA GLY A 969 54.74 8.82 16.02
C GLY A 969 53.93 8.91 17.33
N GLY A 970 54.27 8.05 18.27
CA GLY A 970 53.68 7.99 19.61
C GLY A 970 52.39 7.16 19.75
N SER A 971 51.91 6.50 18.69
CA SER A 971 50.83 5.49 18.77
C SER A 971 51.08 4.31 17.84
N GLU A 972 50.76 3.11 18.33
CA GLU A 972 50.74 1.84 17.58
C GLU A 972 49.57 1.76 16.58
N ASP A 973 48.64 2.72 16.64
CA ASP A 973 47.57 2.89 15.66
C ASP A 973 48.12 3.27 14.27
N ARG A 974 47.24 3.19 13.26
CA ARG A 974 47.53 3.68 11.90
C ARG A 974 47.93 5.16 11.94
N GLN A 975 49.08 5.46 11.36
CA GLN A 975 49.61 6.81 11.22
C GLN A 975 49.37 7.32 9.80
N TYR A 976 49.19 8.63 9.66
CA TYR A 976 48.73 9.27 8.42
C TYR A 976 49.61 10.47 8.06
N SER A 977 49.72 10.75 6.77
CA SER A 977 50.12 12.06 6.25
C SER A 977 49.33 12.37 4.98
N ASP A 978 48.89 13.61 4.88
CA ASP A 978 48.36 14.16 3.63
C ASP A 978 49.49 14.66 2.74
N PHE A 979 49.34 14.45 1.45
CA PHE A 979 50.06 15.17 0.41
C PHE A 979 49.06 15.83 -0.53
N VAL A 980 49.46 16.89 -1.22
CA VAL A 980 48.64 17.58 -2.21
C VAL A 980 49.49 17.79 -3.46
N HIS A 981 48.93 17.45 -4.63
CA HIS A 981 49.58 17.63 -5.92
C HIS A 981 48.56 17.95 -7.00
N ALA A 982 48.95 18.75 -8.00
CA ALA A 982 48.09 19.18 -9.09
C ALA A 982 48.73 18.86 -10.43
N TYR A 983 47.94 18.30 -11.35
CA TYR A 983 48.43 17.83 -12.66
C TYR A 983 48.11 18.85 -13.76
N ASP A 984 49.11 19.28 -14.53
CA ASP A 984 48.94 20.32 -15.58
C ASP A 984 48.06 19.90 -16.78
N ALA A 985 47.80 18.60 -16.97
CA ALA A 985 47.18 18.06 -18.19
C ALA A 985 46.30 16.82 -17.92
N THR A 986 45.39 16.54 -18.86
CA THR A 986 44.54 15.34 -18.83
C THR A 986 45.32 14.06 -19.14
N GLY A 987 44.96 12.96 -18.47
CA GLY A 987 45.60 11.65 -18.61
C GLY A 987 45.59 10.81 -17.32
N ASP A 988 46.05 9.56 -17.44
CA ASP A 988 46.21 8.64 -16.31
C ASP A 988 47.66 8.65 -15.79
N TYR A 989 47.81 8.81 -14.47
CA TYR A 989 49.09 8.91 -13.78
C TYR A 989 49.22 7.80 -12.73
N THR A 990 50.33 7.06 -12.74
CA THR A 990 50.63 6.05 -11.71
C THR A 990 51.35 6.69 -10.54
N VAL A 991 50.77 6.59 -9.34
CA VAL A 991 51.28 7.19 -8.11
C VAL A 991 51.78 6.10 -7.16
N THR A 992 53.03 6.21 -6.71
CA THR A 992 53.68 5.23 -5.81
C THR A 992 53.98 5.84 -4.45
N LEU A 993 53.53 5.19 -3.38
CA LEU A 993 53.84 5.51 -1.98
C LEU A 993 54.85 4.50 -1.40
N TRP A 994 55.75 4.98 -0.55
CA TRP A 994 56.66 4.21 0.30
C TRP A 994 56.51 4.61 1.78
N ALA A 995 56.75 3.66 2.70
CA ALA A 995 56.86 3.90 4.14
C ALA A 995 58.15 3.29 4.73
N ASP A 996 58.75 3.98 5.71
CA ASP A 996 60.02 3.64 6.39
C ASP A 996 59.96 4.04 7.88
N ASP A 997 60.28 3.12 8.80
CA ASP A 997 60.34 3.34 10.27
C ASP A 997 61.70 3.89 10.76
N GLY A 998 62.67 4.04 9.87
CA GLY A 998 64.05 4.39 10.21
C GLY A 998 64.90 3.22 10.70
N THR A 999 64.34 2.02 10.79
CA THR A 999 65.04 0.76 11.05
C THR A 999 65.52 0.16 9.72
N LEU A 1000 66.84 0.04 9.60
CA LEU A 1000 67.52 -0.26 8.33
C LEU A 1000 67.10 -1.62 7.71
N GLY A 1001 66.15 -1.58 6.78
CA GLY A 1001 65.66 -2.75 6.02
C GLY A 1001 64.14 -2.95 6.02
N ASN A 1002 63.39 -2.08 6.70
CA ASN A 1002 61.96 -2.22 6.95
C ASN A 1002 61.08 -1.34 6.02
N ASN A 1003 61.44 -1.14 4.75
CA ASN A 1003 60.63 -0.30 3.84
C ASN A 1003 59.69 -1.10 2.91
N VAL A 1004 58.51 -0.53 2.66
CA VAL A 1004 57.39 -1.15 1.91
C VAL A 1004 56.71 -0.12 0.99
N SER A 1005 56.02 -0.55 -0.07
CA SER A 1005 55.42 0.33 -1.09
C SER A 1005 54.04 -0.10 -1.61
N LEU A 1006 53.30 0.84 -2.20
CA LEU A 1006 51.95 0.69 -2.77
C LEU A 1006 51.76 1.62 -3.98
N ASP A 1007 51.13 1.13 -5.06
CA ASP A 1007 50.80 1.90 -6.27
C ASP A 1007 49.29 2.13 -6.41
N ILE A 1008 48.88 3.29 -6.95
CA ILE A 1008 47.50 3.59 -7.43
C ILE A 1008 47.53 4.31 -8.78
N THR A 1009 46.38 4.47 -9.44
CA THR A 1009 46.21 5.31 -10.64
C THR A 1009 45.32 6.51 -10.33
N VAL A 1010 45.70 7.70 -10.81
CA VAL A 1010 44.90 8.93 -10.78
C VAL A 1010 44.59 9.38 -12.20
N THR A 1011 43.33 9.65 -12.50
CA THR A 1011 42.85 10.09 -13.82
C THR A 1011 42.53 11.58 -13.81
N ILE A 1012 42.94 12.30 -14.86
CA ILE A 1012 42.70 13.74 -15.03
C ILE A 1012 41.90 13.98 -16.32
N GLN A 1013 40.74 14.66 -16.21
CA GLN A 1013 39.77 14.87 -17.31
C GLN A 1013 39.34 16.34 -17.47
N ASP A 1014 38.56 16.67 -18.51
CA ASP A 1014 38.00 18.02 -18.71
C ASP A 1014 36.62 18.14 -18.04
N ASN A 1015 36.31 19.30 -17.44
CA ASN A 1015 35.03 19.62 -16.78
C ASN A 1015 33.96 20.08 -17.80
N GLN A 1016 32.71 19.69 -17.60
CA GLN A 1016 31.52 20.19 -18.30
C GLN A 1016 30.87 21.32 -17.48
N ALA A 1017 29.83 21.96 -18.02
CA ALA A 1017 29.12 23.04 -17.35
C ALA A 1017 27.69 22.60 -16.97
N PRO A 1018 27.15 23.05 -15.82
CA PRO A 1018 25.87 22.60 -15.31
C PRO A 1018 24.69 23.04 -16.18
N TRP A 1019 23.61 22.28 -16.11
CA TRP A 1019 22.36 22.52 -16.82
C TRP A 1019 21.28 23.01 -15.86
N LEU A 1020 20.47 23.97 -16.32
CA LEU A 1020 19.33 24.54 -15.61
C LEU A 1020 18.11 24.59 -16.54
N ILE A 1021 16.99 24.02 -16.10
CA ILE A 1021 15.68 24.16 -16.73
C ILE A 1021 14.71 24.78 -15.71
N LEU A 1022 13.96 25.79 -16.14
CA LEU A 1022 12.95 26.50 -15.37
C LEU A 1022 11.60 26.46 -16.11
N PRO A 1023 10.46 26.52 -15.39
CA PRO A 1023 9.19 26.88 -16.01
C PRO A 1023 9.27 28.28 -16.64
N SER A 1024 8.47 28.53 -17.68
CA SER A 1024 8.43 29.81 -18.40
C SER A 1024 7.72 30.93 -17.62
N GLU A 1025 6.62 30.58 -16.96
CA GLU A 1025 5.78 31.50 -16.18
C GLU A 1025 5.37 30.88 -14.84
N ALA A 1026 5.03 31.73 -13.87
CA ALA A 1026 4.41 31.35 -12.59
C ALA A 1026 3.50 32.47 -12.07
N SER A 1027 2.69 32.18 -11.07
CA SER A 1027 1.93 33.18 -10.30
C SER A 1027 2.27 33.11 -8.81
N ALA A 1028 2.16 34.25 -8.15
CA ALA A 1028 2.41 34.40 -6.71
C ALA A 1028 1.38 35.37 -6.12
N PHE A 1029 1.13 35.27 -4.82
CA PHE A 1029 0.24 36.21 -4.13
C PHE A 1029 1.05 37.23 -3.31
N TYR A 1030 0.50 38.44 -3.21
CA TYR A 1030 1.11 39.56 -2.51
C TYR A 1030 1.26 39.27 -1.00
N ASN A 1031 2.47 39.43 -0.47
CA ASN A 1031 2.80 39.23 0.96
C ASN A 1031 2.69 37.76 1.46
N THR A 1032 2.51 36.79 0.55
CA THR A 1032 2.54 35.34 0.81
C THR A 1032 3.92 34.76 0.48
N THR A 1033 4.28 33.62 1.07
CA THR A 1033 5.51 32.88 0.70
C THR A 1033 5.33 32.17 -0.63
N PHE A 1034 6.05 32.62 -1.64
CA PHE A 1034 6.16 32.00 -2.95
C PHE A 1034 7.38 31.06 -2.99
N VAL A 1035 7.24 29.91 -3.66
CA VAL A 1035 8.29 28.90 -3.83
C VAL A 1035 8.55 28.70 -5.32
N VAL A 1036 9.82 28.68 -5.72
CA VAL A 1036 10.25 28.30 -7.08
C VAL A 1036 11.11 27.06 -6.99
N THR A 1037 10.69 26.02 -7.71
CA THR A 1037 11.45 24.80 -7.92
C THR A 1037 11.94 24.75 -9.36
N PRO A 1038 13.25 24.61 -9.63
CA PRO A 1038 13.76 24.35 -10.98
C PRO A 1038 13.26 22.99 -11.49
N ALA A 1039 12.93 22.89 -12.78
CA ALA A 1039 12.46 21.64 -13.38
C ALA A 1039 13.58 20.60 -13.55
N LYS A 1040 14.81 21.05 -13.81
CA LYS A 1040 16.02 20.20 -13.84
C LYS A 1040 17.23 21.04 -13.45
N VAL A 1041 18.02 20.56 -12.50
CA VAL A 1041 19.37 21.05 -12.19
C VAL A 1041 20.28 19.83 -12.16
N LYS A 1042 21.23 19.77 -13.07
CA LYS A 1042 22.14 18.62 -13.22
C LYS A 1042 23.50 19.10 -13.67
N ASP A 1043 24.55 18.50 -13.13
CA ASP A 1043 25.85 18.47 -13.79
C ASP A 1043 26.12 17.04 -14.27
N ASN A 1044 26.91 16.91 -15.34
CA ASN A 1044 27.40 15.61 -15.80
C ASN A 1044 28.67 15.20 -15.03
N ASP A 1045 29.36 16.15 -14.41
CA ASP A 1045 30.49 15.91 -13.53
C ASP A 1045 30.02 15.59 -12.10
N THR A 1046 30.07 14.31 -11.72
CA THR A 1046 29.54 13.80 -10.45
C THR A 1046 30.33 14.22 -9.20
N ALA A 1047 31.45 14.93 -9.37
CA ALA A 1047 32.27 15.47 -8.29
C ALA A 1047 31.96 16.94 -7.94
N ASP A 1048 31.19 17.64 -8.79
CA ASP A 1048 31.03 19.09 -8.69
C ASP A 1048 29.95 19.50 -7.69
N VAL A 1049 30.20 20.59 -6.96
CA VAL A 1049 29.30 21.07 -5.89
C VAL A 1049 28.42 22.17 -6.45
N ILE A 1050 27.27 21.75 -6.99
CA ILE A 1050 26.28 22.65 -7.57
C ILE A 1050 25.76 23.64 -6.51
N SER A 1051 25.87 24.93 -6.83
CA SER A 1051 25.32 26.04 -6.06
C SER A 1051 24.25 26.77 -6.87
N VAL A 1052 23.07 26.94 -6.28
CA VAL A 1052 21.91 27.57 -6.92
C VAL A 1052 21.48 28.80 -6.14
N TRP A 1053 21.26 29.93 -6.82
CA TRP A 1053 20.71 31.14 -6.19
C TRP A 1053 19.77 31.93 -7.10
N TYR A 1054 18.92 32.73 -6.46
CA TYR A 1054 17.79 33.43 -7.04
C TYR A 1054 18.01 34.94 -6.94
N ASP A 1055 17.75 35.68 -8.02
CA ASP A 1055 17.44 37.11 -8.02
C ASP A 1055 15.94 37.25 -8.30
N TRP A 1056 15.19 37.83 -7.37
CA TRP A 1056 13.73 37.89 -7.42
C TRP A 1056 13.17 39.06 -8.26
N GLY A 1057 14.03 39.91 -8.83
CA GLY A 1057 13.60 41.00 -9.72
C GLY A 1057 12.80 42.13 -9.04
N ASP A 1058 12.89 42.25 -7.70
CA ASP A 1058 12.25 43.29 -6.90
C ASP A 1058 13.21 44.09 -5.99
N ASP A 1059 14.50 44.05 -6.32
CA ASP A 1059 15.62 44.62 -5.54
C ASP A 1059 15.83 43.97 -4.14
N SER A 1060 15.14 42.88 -3.80
CA SER A 1060 15.55 42.02 -2.69
C SER A 1060 16.84 41.27 -3.04
N GLY A 1061 17.70 41.08 -2.03
CA GLY A 1061 19.00 40.43 -2.23
C GLY A 1061 18.86 38.94 -2.55
N SER A 1062 19.85 38.37 -3.22
CA SER A 1062 19.79 36.98 -3.68
C SER A 1062 19.67 35.95 -2.55
N ALA A 1063 18.87 34.92 -2.78
CA ALA A 1063 18.66 33.79 -1.86
C ALA A 1063 19.21 32.49 -2.46
N SER A 1064 19.75 31.58 -1.65
CA SER A 1064 20.21 30.26 -2.08
C SER A 1064 19.04 29.25 -2.14
N GLY A 1065 19.14 28.28 -3.05
CA GLY A 1065 18.29 27.09 -3.08
C GLY A 1065 19.02 25.88 -2.50
N ASP A 1066 18.37 25.13 -1.61
CA ASP A 1066 19.00 24.00 -0.91
C ASP A 1066 18.79 22.65 -1.65
N PRO A 1067 19.83 21.81 -1.80
CA PRO A 1067 19.73 20.50 -2.47
C PRO A 1067 18.82 19.52 -1.70
N PRO A 1068 18.27 18.47 -2.36
CA PRO A 1068 18.50 18.09 -3.76
C PRO A 1068 17.59 18.80 -4.77
N VAL A 1069 16.54 19.49 -4.32
CA VAL A 1069 15.50 20.09 -5.19
C VAL A 1069 15.80 21.56 -5.51
N TYR A 1070 16.74 22.18 -4.79
CA TYR A 1070 17.21 23.56 -4.97
C TYR A 1070 16.13 24.65 -4.85
N ASN A 1071 15.07 24.41 -4.06
CA ASN A 1071 13.94 25.32 -3.91
C ASN A 1071 14.35 26.72 -3.42
N GLY A 1072 13.97 27.76 -4.16
CA GLY A 1072 14.03 29.15 -3.72
C GLY A 1072 12.71 29.59 -3.08
N THR A 1073 12.75 30.38 -2.01
CA THR A 1073 11.55 30.97 -1.38
C THR A 1073 11.65 32.49 -1.28
N HIS A 1074 10.52 33.19 -1.46
CA HIS A 1074 10.46 34.67 -1.40
C HIS A 1074 9.07 35.19 -1.00
N VAL A 1075 9.00 36.46 -0.58
CA VAL A 1075 7.75 37.18 -0.28
C VAL A 1075 7.73 38.52 -1.01
N TYR A 1076 6.85 38.64 -2.00
CA TYR A 1076 6.73 39.87 -2.80
C TYR A 1076 5.90 40.93 -2.09
N THR A 1077 6.45 42.15 -1.99
CA THR A 1077 5.81 43.30 -1.34
C THR A 1077 5.22 44.33 -2.33
N SER A 1078 5.09 43.96 -3.61
CA SER A 1078 4.47 44.75 -4.67
C SER A 1078 3.80 43.85 -5.73
N VAL A 1079 2.54 44.13 -6.09
CA VAL A 1079 1.82 43.45 -7.19
C VAL A 1079 2.35 43.81 -8.58
N GLY A 1080 2.03 42.96 -9.57
CA GLY A 1080 2.47 43.06 -10.96
C GLY A 1080 3.55 42.04 -11.33
N ASN A 1081 4.05 42.08 -12.56
CA ASN A 1081 4.99 41.08 -13.05
C ASN A 1081 6.43 41.34 -12.56
N LYS A 1082 7.13 40.27 -12.22
CA LYS A 1082 8.54 40.22 -11.82
C LYS A 1082 9.28 39.20 -12.69
N THR A 1083 10.56 39.44 -12.92
CA THR A 1083 11.43 38.49 -13.63
C THR A 1083 12.40 37.90 -12.62
N VAL A 1084 12.19 36.63 -12.26
CA VAL A 1084 13.11 35.89 -11.40
C VAL A 1084 14.23 35.36 -12.28
N THR A 1085 15.48 35.60 -11.89
CA THR A 1085 16.66 34.99 -12.52
C THR A 1085 17.23 33.95 -11.58
N VAL A 1086 17.32 32.70 -12.01
CA VAL A 1086 17.95 31.62 -11.26
C VAL A 1086 19.31 31.35 -11.87
N TYR A 1087 20.33 31.25 -11.02
CA TYR A 1087 21.71 30.97 -11.38
C TYR A 1087 22.12 29.61 -10.85
N VAL A 1088 22.93 28.88 -11.63
CA VAL A 1088 23.52 27.59 -11.26
C VAL A 1088 25.02 27.65 -11.57
N ASN A 1089 25.84 27.22 -10.63
CA ASN A 1089 27.30 27.23 -10.75
C ASN A 1089 27.90 26.00 -10.06
N ASP A 1090 28.73 25.26 -10.76
CA ASP A 1090 29.45 24.05 -10.30
C ASP A 1090 30.54 24.33 -9.25
N GLY A 1091 30.90 25.61 -9.06
CA GLY A 1091 31.89 26.05 -8.09
C GLY A 1091 33.34 26.00 -8.60
N THR A 1092 33.58 25.52 -9.82
CA THR A 1092 34.94 25.37 -10.42
C THR A 1092 35.64 26.70 -10.67
N GLY A 1093 34.86 27.78 -10.87
CA GLY A 1093 35.36 29.10 -11.27
C GLY A 1093 35.75 29.20 -12.75
N ILE A 1094 35.44 28.18 -13.56
CA ILE A 1094 35.69 28.19 -15.01
C ILE A 1094 34.75 29.20 -15.70
N THR A 1095 35.26 29.90 -16.71
CA THR A 1095 34.47 30.91 -17.42
C THR A 1095 33.41 30.27 -18.30
N GLY A 1096 32.14 30.46 -17.94
CA GLY A 1096 30.97 29.92 -18.65
C GLY A 1096 30.14 28.93 -17.83
N HIS A 1097 30.65 28.51 -16.67
CA HIS A 1097 30.04 27.48 -15.82
C HIS A 1097 29.05 28.02 -14.77
N ASN A 1098 28.92 29.35 -14.69
CA ASN A 1098 27.82 30.01 -14.02
C ASN A 1098 26.72 30.31 -15.06
N VAL A 1099 25.76 29.40 -15.18
CA VAL A 1099 24.62 29.48 -16.10
C VAL A 1099 23.43 30.15 -15.42
N SER A 1100 22.51 30.72 -16.19
CA SER A 1100 21.32 31.38 -15.65
C SER A 1100 20.10 31.27 -16.54
N GLY A 1101 18.94 31.03 -15.94
CA GLY A 1101 17.62 31.04 -16.57
C GLY A 1101 16.73 32.13 -15.97
N THR A 1102 15.68 32.53 -16.68
CA THR A 1102 14.72 33.54 -16.21
C THR A 1102 13.29 33.06 -16.33
N LEU A 1103 12.46 33.29 -15.31
CA LEU A 1103 11.02 33.05 -15.36
C LEU A 1103 10.21 34.31 -15.02
N THR A 1104 9.01 34.44 -15.59
CA THR A 1104 8.11 35.58 -15.29
C THR A 1104 7.10 35.19 -14.22
N VAL A 1105 7.16 35.83 -13.06
CA VAL A 1105 6.18 35.64 -11.98
C VAL A 1105 5.16 36.77 -12.01
N THR A 1106 3.88 36.44 -12.06
CA THR A 1106 2.78 37.42 -11.96
C THR A 1106 2.32 37.51 -10.51
N ILE A 1107 2.58 38.62 -9.83
CA ILE A 1107 2.19 38.82 -8.42
C ILE A 1107 0.77 39.41 -8.39
N LEU A 1108 -0.18 38.61 -7.92
CA LEU A 1108 -1.60 38.94 -7.76
C LEU A 1108 -1.86 39.63 -6.42
N GLU A 1109 -3.00 40.33 -6.31
CA GLU A 1109 -3.49 40.80 -5.01
C GLU A 1109 -3.86 39.60 -4.12
N ASN A 1110 -3.53 39.65 -2.82
CA ASN A 1110 -4.02 38.68 -1.85
C ASN A 1110 -5.56 38.72 -1.80
N LEU A 1111 -6.18 37.55 -1.93
CA LEU A 1111 -7.61 37.36 -1.78
C LEU A 1111 -7.96 37.27 -0.29
N ARG A 1112 -9.21 36.91 -0.02
CA ARG A 1112 -9.78 36.81 1.33
C ARG A 1112 -10.30 35.41 1.55
N PRO A 1113 -10.21 34.88 2.78
CA PRO A 1113 -10.94 33.70 3.21
C PRO A 1113 -12.43 33.78 2.85
N THR A 1114 -12.96 32.66 2.38
CA THR A 1114 -14.34 32.47 1.94
C THR A 1114 -15.04 31.41 2.78
N PHE A 1115 -16.37 31.51 2.93
CA PHE A 1115 -17.17 30.44 3.54
C PHE A 1115 -17.67 29.47 2.46
N MET A 1116 -17.42 28.19 2.66
CA MET A 1116 -17.78 27.11 1.72
C MET A 1116 -19.09 26.44 2.15
N GLY A 1117 -20.12 27.26 2.37
CA GLY A 1117 -21.43 26.83 2.82
C GLY A 1117 -22.06 27.76 3.86
N ALA A 1118 -23.20 27.34 4.40
CA ALA A 1118 -23.78 27.93 5.61
C ALA A 1118 -23.12 27.32 6.87
N VAL A 1119 -23.23 28.01 8.01
CA VAL A 1119 -22.87 27.43 9.30
C VAL A 1119 -23.88 26.34 9.63
N VAL A 1120 -23.40 25.11 9.82
CA VAL A 1120 -24.24 23.97 10.20
C VAL A 1120 -24.31 23.92 11.73
N VAL A 1121 -25.50 23.68 12.25
CA VAL A 1121 -25.78 23.70 13.69
C VAL A 1121 -26.29 22.33 14.11
N THR A 1122 -25.73 21.77 15.18
CA THR A 1122 -26.06 20.42 15.64
C THR A 1122 -26.33 20.42 17.16
N PRO A 1123 -27.46 19.84 17.62
CA PRO A 1123 -28.59 19.34 16.83
C PRO A 1123 -29.34 20.48 16.13
N ASP A 1124 -29.79 20.30 14.88
CA ASP A 1124 -30.55 21.34 14.16
C ASP A 1124 -32.00 21.39 14.66
N LEU A 1125 -32.29 22.31 15.59
CA LEU A 1125 -33.61 22.47 16.21
C LEU A 1125 -34.22 23.85 15.92
N ASP A 1126 -35.55 23.88 15.68
CA ASP A 1126 -36.34 25.11 15.58
C ASP A 1126 -36.33 25.95 16.89
N LEU A 1127 -36.13 25.29 18.04
CA LEU A 1127 -36.13 25.90 19.38
C LEU A 1127 -35.29 25.06 20.36
N TYR A 1128 -34.32 25.68 21.03
CA TYR A 1128 -33.42 25.08 22.04
C TYR A 1128 -33.85 25.49 23.46
N GLN A 1129 -33.40 24.77 24.48
CA GLN A 1129 -33.60 25.13 25.89
C GLN A 1129 -32.43 25.95 26.46
N PRO A 1130 -32.66 26.80 27.48
CA PRO A 1130 -31.56 27.43 28.21
C PRO A 1130 -30.66 26.39 28.86
N GLY A 1131 -29.35 26.48 28.60
CA GLY A 1131 -28.36 25.50 29.04
C GLY A 1131 -28.04 24.38 28.05
N ASP A 1132 -28.71 24.31 26.89
CA ASP A 1132 -28.34 23.38 25.82
C ASP A 1132 -26.96 23.76 25.24
N THR A 1133 -26.10 22.76 25.06
CA THR A 1133 -24.81 22.91 24.38
C THR A 1133 -24.99 22.64 22.89
N ILE A 1134 -24.74 23.65 22.07
CA ILE A 1134 -24.98 23.63 20.63
C ILE A 1134 -23.62 23.63 19.92
N MET A 1135 -23.41 22.70 18.98
CA MET A 1135 -22.21 22.66 18.14
C MET A 1135 -22.44 23.42 16.85
N PHE A 1136 -21.49 24.29 16.50
CA PHE A 1136 -21.48 25.05 15.26
C PHE A 1136 -20.30 24.57 14.40
N ALA A 1137 -20.60 24.02 13.23
CA ALA A 1137 -19.62 23.66 12.22
C ALA A 1137 -19.56 24.73 11.12
N VAL A 1138 -18.36 25.18 10.80
CA VAL A 1138 -18.11 26.17 9.75
C VAL A 1138 -16.99 25.69 8.83
N ILE A 1139 -17.18 25.84 7.53
CA ILE A 1139 -16.19 25.50 6.51
C ILE A 1139 -15.66 26.81 5.91
N VAL A 1140 -14.35 27.03 6.05
CA VAL A 1140 -13.65 28.18 5.47
C VAL A 1140 -12.61 27.72 4.46
N ARG A 1141 -12.33 28.53 3.44
CA ARG A 1141 -11.31 28.27 2.41
C ARG A 1141 -10.58 29.56 2.14
N ASP A 1142 -9.27 29.52 2.27
CA ASP A 1142 -8.38 30.60 1.84
C ASP A 1142 -7.63 30.14 0.58
N THR A 1143 -7.49 31.01 -0.42
CA THR A 1143 -6.93 30.61 -1.73
C THR A 1143 -5.40 30.57 -1.70
N GLU A 1144 -4.79 31.31 -0.78
CA GLU A 1144 -3.36 31.52 -0.64
C GLU A 1144 -2.72 30.60 0.42
N GLY A 1145 -3.54 30.01 1.30
CA GLY A 1145 -3.06 29.24 2.45
C GLY A 1145 -2.64 30.14 3.62
N ASP A 1146 -3.12 31.39 3.65
CA ASP A 1146 -2.86 32.32 4.74
C ASP A 1146 -3.46 31.81 6.07
N MET A 1147 -2.83 32.22 7.17
CA MET A 1147 -3.26 31.85 8.51
C MET A 1147 -4.60 32.54 8.87
N MET A 1148 -5.66 31.74 8.98
CA MET A 1148 -7.00 32.23 9.30
C MET A 1148 -7.30 32.27 10.80
N ASN A 1149 -8.23 33.16 11.17
CA ASN A 1149 -8.91 33.23 12.45
C ASN A 1149 -10.43 33.26 12.19
N ILE A 1150 -11.19 32.53 13.00
CA ILE A 1150 -12.65 32.56 12.97
C ILE A 1150 -13.14 33.11 14.30
N THR A 1151 -13.96 34.17 14.24
CA THR A 1151 -14.61 34.79 15.40
C THR A 1151 -16.11 34.52 15.36
N PHE A 1152 -16.64 33.94 16.43
CA PHE A 1152 -18.07 33.77 16.68
C PHE A 1152 -18.53 34.83 17.69
N ASP A 1153 -19.38 35.76 17.27
CA ASP A 1153 -20.17 36.62 18.16
C ASP A 1153 -21.53 35.94 18.36
N TRP A 1154 -21.81 35.47 19.58
CA TRP A 1154 -23.00 34.66 19.86
C TRP A 1154 -24.28 35.48 19.97
N GLY A 1155 -24.19 36.82 20.03
CA GLY A 1155 -25.35 37.71 20.14
C GLY A 1155 -26.03 37.72 21.51
N ASP A 1156 -25.44 37.05 22.52
CA ASP A 1156 -25.79 37.12 23.94
C ASP A 1156 -24.90 38.11 24.74
N GLY A 1157 -23.86 38.65 24.09
CA GLY A 1157 -22.86 39.54 24.69
C GLY A 1157 -21.51 38.85 24.95
N THR A 1158 -21.39 37.57 24.65
CA THR A 1158 -20.13 36.80 24.66
C THR A 1158 -19.64 36.54 23.22
N SER A 1159 -18.35 36.26 23.08
CA SER A 1159 -17.74 35.88 21.81
C SER A 1159 -16.61 34.88 22.03
N SER A 1160 -16.45 33.97 21.07
CA SER A 1160 -15.41 32.94 21.06
C SER A 1160 -14.60 33.02 19.78
N LYS A 1161 -13.38 32.49 19.82
CA LYS A 1161 -12.46 32.49 18.67
C LYS A 1161 -11.75 31.15 18.48
N ILE A 1162 -11.47 30.87 17.22
CA ILE A 1162 -10.51 29.84 16.78
C ILE A 1162 -9.41 30.60 16.05
N GLU A 1163 -8.19 30.58 16.59
CA GLU A 1163 -7.05 31.38 16.08
C GLU A 1163 -5.96 30.46 15.50
N ASN A 1164 -5.15 31.00 14.59
CA ASN A 1164 -4.02 30.32 13.93
C ASN A 1164 -4.42 29.06 13.13
N ILE A 1165 -5.53 29.12 12.40
CA ILE A 1165 -5.97 28.07 11.49
C ILE A 1165 -5.07 28.10 10.26
N ILE A 1166 -4.16 27.13 10.17
CA ILE A 1166 -3.32 26.90 9.00
C ILE A 1166 -3.96 25.80 8.15
N GLY A 1167 -3.92 25.95 6.83
CA GLY A 1167 -4.22 24.90 5.86
C GLY A 1167 -3.47 25.16 4.56
N ALA A 1168 -3.45 24.17 3.67
CA ALA A 1168 -2.86 24.34 2.35
C ALA A 1168 -3.70 25.34 1.51
N PRO A 1169 -3.08 26.01 0.51
CA PRO A 1169 -3.78 26.89 -0.41
C PRO A 1169 -5.02 26.23 -1.01
N ASP A 1170 -6.08 27.02 -1.16
CA ASP A 1170 -7.35 26.65 -1.80
C ASP A 1170 -8.05 25.41 -1.20
N THR A 1171 -7.72 25.06 0.05
CA THR A 1171 -8.27 23.89 0.78
C THR A 1171 -9.44 24.26 1.69
N ASN A 1172 -10.48 23.42 1.70
CA ASN A 1172 -11.63 23.58 2.62
C ASN A 1172 -11.26 23.11 4.03
N ILE A 1173 -11.37 24.00 5.01
CA ILE A 1173 -11.06 23.74 6.41
C ILE A 1173 -12.35 23.81 7.24
N THR A 1174 -12.80 22.66 7.74
CA THR A 1174 -13.91 22.59 8.70
C THR A 1174 -13.41 22.85 10.11
N ARG A 1175 -14.12 23.69 10.87
CA ARG A 1175 -13.89 23.93 12.29
C ARG A 1175 -15.19 23.87 13.07
N PHE A 1176 -15.10 23.34 14.29
CA PHE A 1176 -16.23 23.12 15.20
C PHE A 1176 -16.06 23.98 16.44
N LEU A 1177 -17.16 24.52 16.96
CA LEU A 1177 -17.16 25.27 18.21
C LEU A 1177 -18.48 25.05 18.95
N ASN A 1178 -18.39 24.73 20.24
CA ASN A 1178 -19.57 24.54 21.08
C ASN A 1178 -19.86 25.83 21.87
N HIS A 1179 -21.14 26.18 21.98
CA HIS A 1179 -21.61 27.29 22.84
C HIS A 1179 -22.90 26.93 23.55
N THR A 1180 -23.11 27.54 24.71
CA THR A 1180 -24.27 27.29 25.59
C THR A 1180 -24.95 28.62 25.91
N PHE A 1181 -26.24 28.73 25.60
CA PHE A 1181 -27.03 29.93 25.90
C PHE A 1181 -27.71 29.78 27.26
N GLU A 1182 -27.19 30.44 28.28
CA GLU A 1182 -27.65 30.35 29.68
C GLU A 1182 -29.04 30.98 29.93
N GLU A 1183 -29.47 31.94 29.10
CA GLU A 1183 -30.78 32.61 29.23
C GLU A 1183 -31.55 32.57 27.89
N GLY A 1184 -32.81 32.13 27.92
CA GLY A 1184 -33.72 32.20 26.76
C GLY A 1184 -34.43 33.53 26.62
N ARG A 1185 -34.72 33.96 25.38
CA ARG A 1185 -35.33 35.29 25.10
C ARG A 1185 -36.31 35.24 23.93
N SER A 1186 -37.17 36.25 23.80
CA SER A 1186 -38.26 36.27 22.81
C SER A 1186 -37.86 36.60 21.37
N GLU A 1187 -36.58 36.88 21.12
CA GLU A 1187 -36.00 37.13 19.79
C GLU A 1187 -34.76 36.25 19.64
N ALA A 1188 -34.57 35.59 18.50
CA ALA A 1188 -33.45 34.68 18.30
C ALA A 1188 -32.08 35.34 18.58
N TYR A 1189 -31.12 34.55 19.06
CA TYR A 1189 -29.71 34.89 19.04
C TYR A 1189 -29.22 34.89 17.59
N SER A 1190 -28.54 35.95 17.17
CA SER A 1190 -27.94 36.03 15.84
C SER A 1190 -26.46 35.77 16.00
N VAL A 1191 -26.06 34.52 15.79
CA VAL A 1191 -24.65 34.11 15.85
C VAL A 1191 -23.97 34.59 14.57
N ASN A 1192 -23.12 35.60 14.69
CA ASN A 1192 -22.38 36.17 13.57
C ASN A 1192 -20.95 35.58 13.54
N VAL A 1193 -20.66 34.81 12.49
CA VAL A 1193 -19.39 34.12 12.29
C VAL A 1193 -18.59 34.91 11.26
N THR A 1194 -17.41 35.36 11.65
CA THR A 1194 -16.51 36.16 10.80
C THR A 1194 -15.21 35.41 10.62
N VAL A 1195 -14.73 35.30 9.38
CA VAL A 1195 -13.41 34.76 9.06
C VAL A 1195 -12.49 35.90 8.60
N ASP A 1196 -11.24 35.86 9.05
CA ASP A 1196 -10.18 36.77 8.65
C ASP A 1196 -8.82 36.08 8.63
N ASP A 1197 -7.88 36.65 7.88
CA ASP A 1197 -6.50 36.19 7.68
C ASP A 1197 -5.48 37.08 8.43
N GLY A 1198 -5.94 38.10 9.16
CA GLY A 1198 -5.09 39.21 9.64
C GLY A 1198 -4.48 40.11 8.55
N GLN A 1199 -4.53 39.72 7.27
CA GLN A 1199 -3.97 40.40 6.10
C GLN A 1199 -4.89 41.48 5.51
N MET A 1200 -6.06 41.75 6.12
CA MET A 1200 -7.05 42.79 5.75
C MET A 1200 -6.49 44.17 5.33
N GLN A 1201 -5.28 44.54 5.74
CA GLN A 1201 -4.59 45.75 5.27
C GLN A 1201 -4.05 45.68 3.83
N TYR A 1202 -4.02 44.50 3.21
CA TYR A 1202 -3.48 44.24 1.86
C TYR A 1202 -4.54 43.95 0.79
N HIS A 1203 -5.76 43.52 1.15
CA HIS A 1203 -6.84 43.29 0.16
C HIS A 1203 -7.38 44.57 -0.49
N SER A 1204 -7.84 44.52 -1.74
CA SER A 1204 -8.53 45.66 -2.37
C SER A 1204 -9.89 45.99 -1.73
N VAL A 1205 -10.56 45.03 -1.08
CA VAL A 1205 -11.87 45.22 -0.41
C VAL A 1205 -11.73 45.15 1.11
N LYS A 1206 -11.85 46.31 1.78
CA LYS A 1206 -11.67 46.47 3.24
C LYS A 1206 -12.91 46.12 4.08
N HIS A 1207 -13.46 44.92 3.88
CA HIS A 1207 -14.58 44.40 4.67
C HIS A 1207 -14.33 42.94 5.06
N TRP A 1208 -14.57 42.62 6.32
CA TRP A 1208 -14.54 41.25 6.83
C TRP A 1208 -15.56 40.37 6.10
N VAL A 1209 -15.26 39.08 5.95
CA VAL A 1209 -16.19 38.10 5.40
C VAL A 1209 -16.96 37.49 6.57
N SER A 1210 -18.26 37.73 6.62
CA SER A 1210 -19.15 37.32 7.72
C SER A 1210 -20.40 36.62 7.23
N THR A 1211 -20.77 35.52 7.88
CA THR A 1211 -22.04 34.82 7.73
C THR A 1211 -22.75 34.78 9.08
N PHE A 1212 -24.05 34.48 9.11
CA PHE A 1212 -24.79 34.40 10.37
C PHE A 1212 -25.82 33.28 10.38
N VAL A 1213 -26.09 32.74 11.57
CA VAL A 1213 -27.15 31.77 11.83
C VAL A 1213 -28.01 32.25 13.01
N SER A 1214 -29.31 31.94 12.97
CA SER A 1214 -30.27 32.38 14.00
C SER A 1214 -30.64 31.22 14.91
N ILE A 1215 -30.47 31.39 16.22
CA ILE A 1215 -30.70 30.38 17.26
C ILE A 1215 -31.82 30.85 18.19
N SER A 1216 -32.95 30.15 18.18
CA SER A 1216 -34.09 30.46 19.07
C SER A 1216 -33.96 29.66 20.35
N VAL A 1217 -33.88 30.32 21.51
CA VAL A 1217 -33.79 29.66 22.82
C VAL A 1217 -35.04 29.97 23.65
N GLU A 1218 -35.72 28.94 24.15
CA GLU A 1218 -36.99 29.05 24.86
C GLU A 1218 -36.86 29.96 26.08
N LYS A 1219 -37.65 31.02 26.09
CA LYS A 1219 -37.69 31.98 27.19
C LYS A 1219 -38.37 31.36 28.40
N GLU A 1220 -37.65 31.22 29.51
CA GLU A 1220 -38.23 30.82 30.79
C GLU A 1220 -39.47 31.68 31.13
N GLU A 1221 -40.65 31.06 31.21
CA GLU A 1221 -41.79 31.66 31.88
C GLU A 1221 -41.56 31.59 33.40
N ALA A 1222 -41.48 32.76 34.04
CA ALA A 1222 -41.24 32.89 35.47
C ALA A 1222 -42.22 32.04 36.31
N GLY A 1223 -41.74 30.89 36.79
CA GLY A 1223 -42.55 29.87 37.43
C GLY A 1223 -43.39 30.39 38.59
N ILE A 1224 -44.71 30.16 38.53
CA ILE A 1224 -45.63 30.52 39.61
C ILE A 1224 -45.30 29.68 40.85
N SER A 1225 -44.76 30.33 41.88
CA SER A 1225 -44.28 29.67 43.11
C SER A 1225 -45.24 28.58 43.62
N THR A 1226 -44.68 27.41 43.94
CA THR A 1226 -45.38 26.24 44.49
C THR A 1226 -46.18 26.57 45.76
N LEU A 1227 -45.82 27.62 46.51
CA LEU A 1227 -46.59 28.14 47.65
C LEU A 1227 -48.00 28.64 47.24
N ILE A 1228 -48.16 29.18 46.03
CA ILE A 1228 -49.45 29.62 45.48
C ILE A 1228 -50.30 28.40 45.11
N ILE A 1229 -49.68 27.38 44.51
CA ILE A 1229 -50.36 26.11 44.14
C ILE A 1229 -50.85 25.38 45.42
N VAL A 1230 -50.01 25.29 46.46
CA VAL A 1230 -50.41 24.73 47.76
C VAL A 1230 -51.51 25.57 48.43
N GLY A 1231 -51.44 26.90 48.32
CA GLY A 1231 -52.49 27.81 48.81
C GLY A 1231 -53.84 27.58 48.12
N ILE A 1232 -53.84 27.42 46.79
CA ILE A 1232 -55.03 27.12 45.99
C ILE A 1232 -55.58 25.73 46.33
N ALA A 1233 -54.72 24.72 46.52
CA ALA A 1233 -55.13 23.37 46.90
C ALA A 1233 -55.83 23.34 48.28
N ILE A 1234 -55.32 24.09 49.27
CA ILE A 1234 -55.96 24.19 50.60
C ILE A 1234 -57.34 24.87 50.50
N VAL A 1235 -57.46 25.94 49.70
CA VAL A 1235 -58.75 26.61 49.44
C VAL A 1235 -59.71 25.68 48.70
N ALA A 1236 -59.23 24.91 47.72
CA ALA A 1236 -60.02 23.92 47.00
C ALA A 1236 -60.53 22.81 47.93
N VAL A 1237 -59.72 22.28 48.85
CA VAL A 1237 -60.17 21.28 49.85
C VAL A 1237 -61.23 21.84 50.79
N VAL A 1238 -61.12 23.10 51.23
CA VAL A 1238 -62.15 23.76 52.05
C VAL A 1238 -63.45 23.98 51.25
N ILE A 1239 -63.35 24.34 49.97
CA ILE A 1239 -64.50 24.49 49.06
C ILE A 1239 -65.15 23.12 48.75
N ILE A 1240 -64.36 22.07 48.54
CA ILE A 1240 -64.85 20.70 48.30
C ILE A 1240 -65.54 20.15 49.55
N ALA A 1241 -65.04 20.44 50.76
CA ALA A 1241 -65.74 20.10 52.01
C ALA A 1241 -67.10 20.81 52.14
N LEU A 1242 -67.19 22.09 51.74
CA LEU A 1242 -68.43 22.87 51.67
C LEU A 1242 -69.40 22.32 50.59
N ILE A 1243 -68.89 21.91 49.44
CA ILE A 1243 -69.68 21.33 48.33
C ILE A 1243 -70.16 19.91 48.67
N ALA A 1244 -69.35 19.08 49.34
CA ALA A 1244 -69.77 17.78 49.84
C ALA A 1244 -70.91 17.89 50.87
N LEU A 1245 -70.89 18.94 51.70
CA LEU A 1245 -71.99 19.26 52.63
C LEU A 1245 -73.30 19.64 51.90
N LEU A 1246 -73.20 20.20 50.69
CA LEU A 1246 -74.34 20.58 49.85
C LEU A 1246 -74.84 19.43 48.95
N LEU A 1247 -73.95 18.56 48.46
CA LEU A 1247 -74.26 17.46 47.54
C LEU A 1247 -74.93 16.24 48.19
N MET A 1248 -75.08 16.21 49.53
CA MET A 1248 -76.04 15.33 50.20
C MET A 1248 -77.52 15.61 49.81
N ARG A 1249 -77.81 16.64 48.99
CA ARG A 1249 -79.14 16.90 48.42
C ARG A 1249 -79.24 16.63 46.92
N LYS A 1250 -79.67 15.40 46.61
CA LYS A 1250 -80.26 14.90 45.35
C LYS A 1250 -79.31 14.81 44.14
N LYS A 1251 -79.10 13.65 43.51
CA LYS A 1251 -80.00 12.68 42.81
C LYS A 1251 -80.15 12.95 41.29
N LYS A 1252 -79.90 11.88 40.52
CA LYS A 1252 -80.31 11.56 39.13
C LYS A 1252 -79.50 12.18 37.98
N GLY A 1253 -79.11 11.34 37.00
CA GLY A 1253 -78.83 11.84 35.65
C GLY A 1253 -77.95 11.03 34.68
N GLU A 1254 -78.04 9.70 34.63
CA GLU A 1254 -77.66 8.93 33.41
C GLU A 1254 -78.59 9.28 32.21
N PRO A 1255 -78.31 8.87 30.94
CA PRO A 1255 -77.02 8.61 30.25
C PRO A 1255 -76.98 9.02 28.72
N LYS A 1256 -75.83 8.76 28.06
CA LYS A 1256 -75.63 8.21 26.68
C LYS A 1256 -76.14 8.89 25.36
N ALA A 1257 -75.18 8.97 24.41
CA ALA A 1257 -75.15 8.36 23.04
C ALA A 1257 -75.58 9.11 21.75
N GLU A 1258 -75.07 8.54 20.64
CA GLU A 1258 -75.33 8.68 19.18
C GLU A 1258 -74.36 9.56 18.35
N GLY A 1259 -73.81 9.14 17.19
CA GLY A 1259 -73.68 7.78 16.59
C GLY A 1259 -73.97 7.67 15.08
N GLY A 1260 -72.96 7.28 14.28
CA GLY A 1260 -73.09 6.73 12.91
C GLY A 1260 -73.16 7.73 11.72
N MET A 1261 -72.99 7.32 10.44
CA MET A 1261 -72.52 6.04 9.87
C MET A 1261 -72.31 6.13 8.32
N GLU A 1262 -71.61 5.14 7.73
CA GLU A 1262 -71.69 4.66 6.30
C GLU A 1262 -71.26 5.58 5.11
N GLY A 1263 -70.73 5.09 3.97
CA GLY A 1263 -70.22 3.73 3.62
C GLY A 1263 -70.06 3.42 2.10
N MET A 1264 -69.14 2.48 1.78
CA MET A 1264 -69.03 1.57 0.60
C MET A 1264 -68.36 1.96 -0.76
N ALA A 1265 -67.70 0.95 -1.37
CA ALA A 1265 -66.88 0.89 -2.61
C ALA A 1265 -67.69 0.26 -3.81
N PRO A 1266 -67.20 -0.51 -4.85
CA PRO A 1266 -65.88 -1.15 -5.23
C PRO A 1266 -65.42 -0.71 -6.69
N PRO A 1267 -64.72 -1.45 -7.62
CA PRO A 1267 -64.05 -2.80 -7.65
C PRO A 1267 -62.68 -2.90 -8.43
N GLU A 1268 -62.14 -4.13 -8.59
CA GLU A 1268 -61.04 -4.59 -9.49
C GLU A 1268 -61.60 -5.14 -10.85
N PRO A 1269 -60.96 -6.06 -11.67
CA PRO A 1269 -59.58 -6.61 -11.86
C PRO A 1269 -59.14 -6.52 -13.38
N PRO A 1270 -58.43 -7.46 -14.11
CA PRO A 1270 -57.54 -8.62 -13.81
C PRO A 1270 -56.21 -8.79 -14.67
N PRO A 1271 -55.35 -9.79 -14.37
CA PRO A 1271 -54.26 -10.36 -15.22
C PRO A 1271 -54.76 -11.61 -16.05
N PRO A 1272 -53.99 -12.60 -16.60
CA PRO A 1272 -52.52 -12.87 -16.67
C PRO A 1272 -51.95 -13.49 -18.02
N THR A 1273 -50.68 -13.95 -18.03
CA THR A 1273 -49.99 -14.94 -18.94
C THR A 1273 -49.73 -14.56 -20.42
N THR A 1274 -48.67 -15.05 -21.10
CA THR A 1274 -47.86 -16.29 -20.95
C THR A 1274 -46.37 -16.09 -20.69
#